data_AF-Q8BMG7-F1
#
_entry.id   AF-Q8BMG7-F1
#
_cell.length_a   1.000
_cell.length_b   1.000
_cell.length_c   1.000
_cell.angle_alpha   90.00
_cell.angle_beta   90.00
_cell.angle_gamma   90.00
#
_symmetry.space_group_name_H-M   'P 1'
#
loop_
_entity.id
_entity.type
_entity.pdbx_description
1 polymer ?
#
loop_
_entity_poly.entity_id
_entity_poly.type
_entity_poly.pdbx_seq_one_letter_code
_entity_poly.pdbx_strand_id
1 'polypeptide(L)'
;MACSIVQFCSFQDLQSARDFLFPHLREETPGALKRDPSKTSSWEDDSWGAWEETEPREPEEEGNTSKTQKNSWLQECVLSLSPTSDLMVIAREQKAAFLVRKWKHGDKGKEEMQFAVGWSGSVSAEEGEYVTSALCIPLASQKRSSTGRPDWTCIVVGFTSGYVRFYTEGVLLLAQLLNEDKVLQLKCRTYEIPRHPGVTEQNEELSILYPAAIVTIDGFSLFQSLRACRNQVAKAAASGNENIQPPPLAYKKWGLQDIDTIIDHASVGIMTLSPFDQMKTASNIGGFNAAIKNSPPAMSQYITVGSSPFTGFFYALEGSTQPLLSHVALAVASKLTSALFSAASGWLGWKSKHEEDTVQKQKPKMEPATPLAVRFGLPDSRRHGESICLSPCNTLAAVTDDFGRVILLDVARGIAIRMWKGYRDAQVGWIQIVEDLHERVPEKGGFSPFGNTQGPSRVAQFLVIYAPRRGILEVWNTQQGPRVGAFNVGKHCRLLYPGYKIMGLNNVTSQSWQPQTYQICLVDPVSASVKAVNVPFHLALSDKKSERAKDLHLVKKLSALLRAKSPRPDSFETEIKELILDIKYPATKKQALESILASDRLSFSCLRNVTQTLMDTLKNQELESVDEGLLQFCASKLKLLHLYESVSQLNTLDFHSDTPFSDNDLAVLLRLDDKELLKLRALLEKYKQENTKATVRFSEDADRVLPVKTFLEYLEYEKDALSIRKIGEEECVALGSFFFWKCLHGKSSTEEMCHSLESAGLSPQQLLSLLLSVWLSKEKDILDKPQSVCCLHTMLSLLSKMKVAIDETWDSQSVSPWWQQMRMACIQSENSGAALLSAHVGHSVAAQMSSGATDKKFSQMELDADAEALTDSWEALSLDTEYWKLLLRQLEDCLILQTLLHSKLSPPAAKAPSLQSEPLPRLSVKKLLEGGKGGIADSVAKWIFKQDLSPELLKCANKERDVENPDEPREDLLHLAYEQFPCSLELDVLHAHCCWEYVVQWNKDPEEARFLVRSIEHLKQILNPHVQNGIALMMWNTFLVKRFSAATYLMDKVGKSPKDRLCRRDVGMSDTALTSFLGSCLELLQTSLEADISRDEVQVPVLDTEDAWLSVEGPISIVELALEQKPIHYPLVEHHSVLCSILYASMRFSLKSVKPLALFDSKGKNAFFKDLTSIQLLPSGEMDPNFISVRQQFLLKVVSAAVQAQHSKDKDPSAEAANTHWKDLNWPGLAVDLAHHLQVSDDVIRRHYVGELYSHGADLLGEEAIFQVQDKEVLASQLLVLTGQRLAHALFHTQTKEGMELLARLPPTLCTWLKAMNPQDLQNTGVPIAATAKLVHKVMELLPEKHGQYSLALHLIDAVEAMATL
;
A
#
# COMPACT_ATOMS: atom_id res chain seq x y z
N MET A 1 32.02 -19.09 -25.17
CA MET A 1 30.61 -18.86 -25.55
C MET A 1 29.97 -17.90 -24.55
N ALA A 2 28.89 -17.19 -24.93
CA ALA A 2 28.25 -16.21 -24.05
C ALA A 2 27.23 -16.83 -23.07
N CYS A 3 26.71 -18.04 -23.36
CA CYS A 3 25.94 -18.80 -22.39
C CYS A 3 26.80 -19.17 -21.18
N SER A 4 26.19 -19.20 -19.99
CA SER A 4 26.81 -19.70 -18.77
C SER A 4 25.89 -20.68 -18.04
N ILE A 5 26.52 -21.58 -17.29
CA ILE A 5 25.84 -22.46 -16.34
C ILE A 5 26.32 -22.06 -14.95
N VAL A 6 25.38 -21.71 -14.07
CA VAL A 6 25.69 -21.13 -12.75
C VAL A 6 25.04 -21.98 -11.68
N GLN A 7 25.84 -22.45 -10.73
CA GLN A 7 25.32 -23.08 -9.52
C GLN A 7 24.66 -22.03 -8.64
N PHE A 8 23.37 -22.19 -8.35
CA PHE A 8 22.63 -21.30 -7.45
C PHE A 8 22.25 -21.99 -6.14
N CYS A 9 22.36 -23.32 -6.07
CA CYS A 9 22.00 -24.11 -4.90
C CYS A 9 22.88 -25.36 -4.79
N SER A 10 23.10 -25.83 -3.57
CA SER A 10 23.66 -27.16 -3.27
C SER A 10 22.73 -27.98 -2.37
N PHE A 11 22.94 -29.28 -2.27
CA PHE A 11 22.24 -30.08 -1.26
C PHE A 11 23.06 -30.11 0.03
N GLN A 12 22.39 -29.95 1.18
CA GLN A 12 23.05 -30.07 2.49
C GLN A 12 23.53 -31.50 2.71
N ASP A 13 22.66 -32.47 2.41
CA ASP A 13 22.94 -33.89 2.51
C ASP A 13 22.01 -34.65 1.56
N LEU A 14 22.44 -34.81 0.31
CA LEU A 14 21.71 -35.60 -0.68
C LEU A 14 21.83 -37.12 -0.41
N GLN A 15 22.87 -37.53 0.34
CA GLN A 15 23.12 -38.94 0.63
C GLN A 15 22.08 -39.52 1.56
N SER A 16 21.63 -38.78 2.59
CA SER A 16 20.52 -39.26 3.44
C SER A 16 19.23 -39.50 2.67
N ALA A 17 18.88 -38.63 1.71
CA ALA A 17 17.73 -38.85 0.84
C ALA A 17 17.90 -40.11 -0.04
N ARG A 18 19.10 -40.31 -0.61
CA ARG A 18 19.42 -41.53 -1.37
C ARG A 18 19.28 -42.76 -0.49
N ASP A 19 19.92 -42.79 0.67
CA ASP A 19 19.99 -43.96 1.53
C ASP A 19 18.60 -44.30 2.12
N PHE A 20 17.73 -43.31 2.30
CA PHE A 20 16.33 -43.52 2.68
C PHE A 20 15.51 -44.19 1.56
N LEU A 21 15.68 -43.72 0.31
CA LEU A 21 14.98 -44.23 -0.87
C LEU A 21 15.57 -45.57 -1.38
N PHE A 22 16.87 -45.78 -1.15
CA PHE A 22 17.65 -46.96 -1.52
C PHE A 22 18.41 -47.50 -0.29
N PRO A 23 17.73 -48.23 0.61
CA PRO A 23 18.37 -48.76 1.81
C PRO A 23 19.58 -49.68 1.51
N HIS A 24 19.57 -50.36 0.37
CA HIS A 24 20.65 -51.26 -0.07
C HIS A 24 21.91 -50.52 -0.56
N LEU A 25 21.83 -49.21 -0.84
CA LEU A 25 22.99 -48.38 -1.19
C LEU A 25 23.67 -47.75 0.04
N ARG A 26 23.06 -47.89 1.22
CA ARG A 26 23.60 -47.38 2.49
C ARG A 26 24.87 -48.15 2.84
N GLU A 27 25.96 -47.43 3.06
CA GLU A 27 27.20 -48.03 3.53
C GLU A 27 27.05 -48.44 5.00
N GLU A 28 27.15 -49.74 5.30
CA GLU A 28 27.47 -50.17 6.66
C GLU A 28 28.88 -49.67 6.96
N THR A 29 29.00 -48.73 7.91
CA THR A 29 30.26 -48.22 8.45
C THR A 29 31.28 -49.35 8.62
N PRO A 30 32.31 -49.47 7.77
CA PRO A 30 33.36 -50.45 7.98
C PRO A 30 34.32 -49.86 9.01
N GLY A 31 34.31 -50.44 10.20
CA GLY A 31 35.42 -50.28 11.13
C GLY A 31 36.74 -50.63 10.42
N ALA A 32 37.69 -49.71 10.49
CA ALA A 32 39.13 -49.96 10.45
C ALA A 32 39.66 -50.82 9.28
N LEU A 33 39.61 -50.30 8.04
CA LEU A 33 40.60 -50.68 7.03
C LEU A 33 41.42 -49.46 6.64
N LYS A 34 42.61 -49.39 7.26
CA LYS A 34 43.72 -48.50 6.92
C LYS A 34 43.91 -48.51 5.40
N ARG A 35 43.69 -47.37 4.74
CA ARG A 35 44.06 -47.19 3.34
C ARG A 35 45.24 -46.25 3.27
N ASP A 36 46.38 -46.80 2.86
CA ASP A 36 47.63 -46.07 2.63
C ASP A 36 47.43 -44.94 1.60
N PRO A 37 47.84 -43.71 1.91
CA PRO A 37 47.80 -42.59 0.99
C PRO A 37 49.05 -42.60 0.11
N SER A 38 49.08 -43.45 -0.93
CA SER A 38 50.23 -43.47 -1.87
C SER A 38 49.88 -43.71 -3.33
N LYS A 39 48.62 -43.54 -3.75
CA LYS A 39 48.26 -43.53 -5.18
C LYS A 39 47.53 -42.25 -5.57
N THR A 40 48.24 -41.14 -5.52
CA THR A 40 47.95 -39.94 -6.32
C THR A 40 48.44 -40.20 -7.74
N SER A 41 47.64 -40.85 -8.58
CA SER A 41 47.91 -40.89 -10.02
C SER A 41 47.50 -39.55 -10.61
N SER A 42 48.50 -38.76 -11.00
CA SER A 42 48.38 -37.54 -11.80
C SER A 42 47.62 -37.82 -13.09
N TRP A 43 46.44 -37.22 -13.23
CA TRP A 43 45.70 -37.16 -14.49
C TRP A 43 46.09 -35.86 -15.20
N GLU A 44 47.23 -35.87 -15.87
CA GLU A 44 47.61 -34.86 -16.86
C GLU A 44 47.93 -35.59 -18.16
N ASP A 45 47.38 -35.06 -19.25
CA ASP A 45 47.67 -35.35 -20.66
C ASP A 45 47.33 -36.74 -21.22
N ASP A 46 46.06 -36.95 -21.57
CA ASP A 46 45.74 -37.76 -22.75
C ASP A 46 45.14 -36.87 -23.85
N SER A 47 46.01 -36.57 -24.81
CA SER A 47 45.73 -35.82 -26.02
C SER A 47 44.66 -36.53 -26.86
N TRP A 48 43.64 -35.77 -27.24
CA TRP A 48 42.67 -36.14 -28.26
C TRP A 48 43.34 -36.42 -29.61
N GLY A 49 43.15 -37.62 -30.16
CA GLY A 49 43.20 -37.84 -31.60
C GLY A 49 43.92 -39.10 -32.07
N ALA A 50 43.23 -40.25 -32.07
CA ALA A 50 43.42 -41.29 -33.07
C ALA A 50 42.18 -42.20 -33.05
N TRP A 51 41.45 -42.22 -34.16
CA TRP A 51 40.42 -43.21 -34.43
C TRP A 51 41.12 -44.48 -34.92
N GLU A 52 41.53 -45.36 -34.01
CA GLU A 52 41.94 -46.70 -34.38
C GLU A 52 40.91 -47.71 -33.88
N GLU A 53 40.27 -48.36 -34.85
CA GLU A 53 39.36 -49.48 -34.71
C GLU A 53 40.10 -50.65 -34.04
N THR A 54 40.11 -50.68 -32.71
CA THR A 54 40.44 -51.88 -31.95
C THR A 54 39.22 -52.26 -31.14
N GLU A 55 38.57 -53.34 -31.56
CA GLU A 55 37.50 -54.01 -30.81
C GLU A 55 37.98 -54.26 -29.37
N PRO A 56 37.43 -53.55 -28.35
CA PRO A 56 37.81 -53.81 -26.99
C PRO A 56 37.11 -55.10 -26.56
N ARG A 57 37.91 -56.13 -26.27
CA ARG A 57 37.49 -57.31 -25.49
C ARG A 57 36.68 -56.84 -24.28
N GLU A 58 35.46 -57.34 -24.16
CA GLU A 58 34.58 -57.15 -23.02
C GLU A 58 35.32 -57.52 -21.72
N PRO A 59 35.61 -56.57 -20.82
CA PRO A 59 36.12 -56.91 -19.50
C PRO A 59 34.92 -57.39 -18.66
N GLU A 60 35.04 -58.60 -18.14
CA GLU A 60 34.11 -59.26 -17.22
C GLU A 60 33.69 -58.30 -16.08
N GLU A 61 32.50 -57.72 -16.17
CA GLU A 61 31.97 -56.71 -15.22
C GLU A 61 31.40 -57.34 -13.94
N GLU A 62 32.20 -58.02 -13.11
CA GLU A 62 31.70 -58.50 -11.80
C GLU A 62 31.93 -57.51 -10.63
N GLY A 63 32.59 -56.36 -10.87
CA GLY A 63 32.89 -55.38 -9.81
C GLY A 63 32.27 -53.98 -9.94
N ASN A 64 31.61 -53.67 -11.08
CA ASN A 64 31.25 -52.28 -11.43
C ASN A 64 29.79 -51.90 -11.16
N THR A 65 28.87 -52.85 -11.00
CA THR A 65 27.42 -52.61 -10.85
C THR A 65 27.08 -51.73 -9.65
N SER A 66 27.75 -51.91 -8.50
CA SER A 66 27.49 -51.10 -7.31
C SER A 66 27.94 -49.64 -7.46
N LYS A 67 29.03 -49.36 -8.18
CA LYS A 67 29.53 -48.00 -8.39
C LYS A 67 28.70 -47.23 -9.41
N THR A 68 28.23 -47.88 -10.48
CA THR A 68 27.34 -47.26 -11.46
C THR A 68 25.97 -46.95 -10.85
N GLN A 69 25.36 -47.90 -10.12
CA GLN A 69 24.11 -47.64 -9.38
C GLN A 69 24.24 -46.50 -8.38
N LYS A 70 25.37 -46.40 -7.67
CA LYS A 70 25.64 -45.31 -6.71
C LYS A 70 25.53 -43.90 -7.31
N ASN A 71 25.83 -43.73 -8.60
CA ASN A 71 25.75 -42.43 -9.28
C ASN A 71 24.46 -42.26 -10.10
N SER A 72 23.86 -43.36 -10.58
CA SER A 72 22.65 -43.32 -11.42
C SER A 72 21.33 -43.39 -10.65
N TRP A 73 21.34 -43.59 -9.33
CA TRP A 73 20.14 -43.77 -8.49
C TRP A 73 19.04 -42.72 -8.73
N LEU A 74 19.42 -41.46 -9.02
CA LEU A 74 18.47 -40.38 -9.25
C LEU A 74 17.64 -40.56 -10.54
N GLN A 75 18.09 -41.41 -11.47
CA GLN A 75 17.37 -41.73 -12.70
C GLN A 75 16.15 -42.64 -12.44
N GLU A 76 16.18 -43.43 -11.37
CA GLU A 76 15.07 -44.27 -10.93
C GLU A 76 14.05 -43.53 -10.04
N CYS A 77 14.29 -42.25 -9.75
CA CYS A 77 13.41 -41.43 -8.92
C CYS A 77 12.48 -40.55 -9.77
N VAL A 78 11.31 -40.26 -9.21
CA VAL A 78 10.44 -39.16 -9.61
C VAL A 78 10.92 -37.89 -8.93
N LEU A 79 11.16 -36.82 -9.70
CA LEU A 79 11.64 -35.54 -9.21
C LEU A 79 10.71 -34.41 -9.62
N SER A 80 10.46 -33.48 -8.70
CA SER A 80 9.80 -32.22 -9.01
C SER A 80 10.43 -31.09 -8.20
N LEU A 81 10.62 -29.94 -8.84
CA LEU A 81 11.15 -28.73 -8.22
C LEU A 81 10.12 -27.61 -8.39
N SER A 82 9.78 -26.95 -7.29
CA SER A 82 8.95 -25.75 -7.32
C SER A 82 9.60 -24.67 -8.19
N PRO A 83 8.87 -23.99 -9.10
CA PRO A 83 9.39 -22.89 -9.91
C PRO A 83 10.08 -21.78 -9.10
N THR A 84 9.66 -21.57 -7.85
CA THR A 84 10.24 -20.60 -6.91
C THR A 84 11.45 -21.15 -6.14
N SER A 85 11.88 -22.38 -6.43
CA SER A 85 13.02 -23.07 -5.82
C SER A 85 13.01 -23.11 -4.28
N ASP A 86 11.81 -23.16 -3.70
CA ASP A 86 11.59 -23.24 -2.26
C ASP A 86 11.41 -24.67 -1.74
N LEU A 87 10.95 -25.58 -2.61
CA LEU A 87 10.71 -26.98 -2.28
C LEU A 87 11.05 -27.90 -3.47
N MET A 88 11.69 -29.03 -3.18
CA MET A 88 11.96 -30.11 -4.13
C MET A 88 11.45 -31.44 -3.55
N VAL A 89 10.90 -32.30 -4.40
CA VAL A 89 10.44 -33.64 -4.05
C VAL A 89 11.28 -34.67 -4.80
N ILE A 90 11.72 -35.70 -4.09
CA ILE A 90 12.35 -36.90 -4.66
C ILE A 90 11.58 -38.11 -4.13
N ALA A 91 10.97 -38.89 -5.02
CA ALA A 91 10.15 -40.04 -4.65
C ALA A 91 10.55 -41.29 -5.43
N ARG A 92 10.41 -42.45 -4.79
CA ARG A 92 10.64 -43.78 -5.38
C ARG A 92 9.78 -44.80 -4.65
N GLU A 93 9.14 -45.68 -5.42
CA GLU A 93 8.24 -46.70 -4.90
C GLU A 93 7.20 -46.08 -3.94
N GLN A 94 7.19 -46.46 -2.67
CA GLN A 94 6.25 -45.98 -1.65
C GLN A 94 6.75 -44.74 -0.90
N LYS A 95 8.01 -44.37 -1.09
CA LYS A 95 8.72 -43.40 -0.25
C LYS A 95 8.94 -42.08 -0.99
N ALA A 96 8.94 -40.98 -0.23
CA ALA A 96 9.34 -39.68 -0.73
C ALA A 96 10.13 -38.89 0.31
N ALA A 97 11.04 -38.05 -0.17
CA ALA A 97 11.77 -37.04 0.58
C ALA A 97 11.42 -35.64 0.06
N PHE A 98 11.01 -34.76 0.95
CA PHE A 98 10.68 -33.36 0.66
C PHE A 98 11.82 -32.48 1.17
N LEU A 99 12.53 -31.85 0.24
CA LEU A 99 13.65 -30.99 0.53
C LEU A 99 13.20 -29.53 0.48
N VAL A 100 13.46 -28.80 1.55
CA VAL A 100 13.11 -27.38 1.70
C VAL A 100 14.36 -26.52 1.60
N ARG A 101 14.20 -25.29 1.10
CA ARG A 101 15.29 -24.32 1.06
C ARG A 101 15.77 -23.93 2.46
N LYS A 102 17.08 -23.81 2.65
CA LYS A 102 17.74 -23.22 3.81
C LYS A 102 18.88 -22.31 3.33
N TRP A 103 19.11 -21.22 4.03
CA TRP A 103 20.22 -20.31 3.74
C TRP A 103 21.34 -20.51 4.75
N LYS A 104 22.57 -20.60 4.26
CA LYS A 104 23.77 -20.69 5.09
C LYS A 104 24.63 -19.45 4.82
N HIS A 105 25.07 -18.79 5.89
CA HIS A 105 26.09 -17.76 5.79
C HIS A 105 27.44 -18.42 5.47
N GLY A 106 28.01 -18.15 4.30
CA GLY A 106 29.35 -18.59 3.95
C GLY A 106 30.43 -17.70 4.57
N ASP A 107 31.66 -18.24 4.71
CA ASP A 107 32.81 -17.54 5.30
C ASP A 107 33.18 -16.21 4.61
N LYS A 108 32.76 -16.04 3.34
CA LYS A 108 33.01 -14.84 2.54
C LYS A 108 31.91 -13.77 2.65
N GLY A 109 30.98 -13.91 3.60
CA GLY A 109 29.84 -13.00 3.75
C GLY A 109 28.78 -13.11 2.64
N LYS A 110 28.83 -14.18 1.82
CA LYS A 110 27.78 -14.47 0.84
C LYS A 110 26.85 -15.54 1.39
N GLU A 111 25.55 -15.30 1.30
CA GLU A 111 24.54 -16.30 1.60
C GLU A 111 24.47 -17.33 0.47
N GLU A 112 24.60 -18.61 0.81
CA GLU A 112 24.47 -19.73 -0.11
C GLU A 112 23.18 -20.51 0.19
N MET A 113 22.42 -20.81 -0.86
CA MET A 113 21.16 -21.55 -0.75
C MET A 113 21.42 -23.05 -0.78
N GLN A 114 20.84 -23.77 0.17
CA GLN A 114 20.94 -25.23 0.26
C GLN A 114 19.58 -25.90 0.38
N PHE A 115 19.41 -27.04 -0.29
CA PHE A 115 18.27 -27.93 -0.07
C PHE A 115 18.57 -28.90 1.06
N ALA A 116 17.68 -28.92 2.06
CA ALA A 116 17.77 -29.82 3.21
C ALA A 116 16.49 -30.65 3.32
N VAL A 117 16.60 -31.92 3.71
CA VAL A 117 15.43 -32.78 3.94
C VAL A 117 14.60 -32.19 5.07
N GLY A 118 13.39 -31.72 4.75
CA GLY A 118 12.40 -31.23 5.71
C GLY A 118 11.46 -32.34 6.19
N TRP A 119 11.19 -33.31 5.32
CA TRP A 119 10.37 -34.50 5.63
C TRP A 119 10.82 -35.70 4.78
N SER A 120 10.73 -36.90 5.34
CA SER A 120 10.93 -38.16 4.61
C SER A 120 10.02 -39.23 5.19
N GLY A 121 9.29 -39.95 4.35
CA GLY A 121 8.32 -40.95 4.81
C GLY A 121 7.70 -41.76 3.68
N SER A 122 6.77 -42.65 4.04
CA SER A 122 5.91 -43.33 3.07
C SER A 122 4.76 -42.40 2.69
N VAL A 123 4.45 -42.29 1.40
CA VAL A 123 3.31 -41.51 0.88
C VAL A 123 2.17 -42.40 0.40
N SER A 124 2.41 -43.70 0.23
CA SER A 124 1.38 -44.69 -0.10
C SER A 124 0.41 -44.90 1.07
N ALA A 125 -0.88 -45.03 0.76
CA ALA A 125 -1.92 -45.36 1.74
C ALA A 125 -2.43 -46.81 1.58
N GLU A 126 -2.29 -47.38 0.39
CA GLU A 126 -2.68 -48.76 0.07
C GLU A 126 -1.44 -49.65 -0.09
N GLU A 127 -1.54 -50.92 0.31
CA GLU A 127 -0.45 -51.88 0.10
C GLU A 127 -0.21 -52.12 -1.39
N GLY A 128 1.05 -52.06 -1.82
CA GLY A 128 1.44 -52.24 -3.23
C GLY A 128 1.27 -50.99 -4.11
N GLU A 129 0.85 -49.87 -3.54
CA GLU A 129 0.70 -48.60 -4.25
C GLU A 129 2.05 -47.88 -4.40
N TYR A 130 2.46 -47.58 -5.63
CA TYR A 130 3.73 -46.90 -5.91
C TYR A 130 3.50 -45.51 -6.50
N VAL A 131 4.40 -44.58 -6.19
CA VAL A 131 4.45 -43.24 -6.78
C VAL A 131 4.85 -43.34 -8.25
N THR A 132 4.07 -42.70 -9.11
CA THR A 132 4.31 -42.67 -10.56
C THR A 132 4.68 -41.28 -11.07
N SER A 133 4.16 -40.22 -10.46
CA SER A 133 4.43 -38.83 -10.84
C SER A 133 4.30 -37.89 -9.63
N ALA A 134 5.00 -36.76 -9.65
CA ALA A 134 4.95 -35.77 -8.58
C ALA A 134 5.08 -34.34 -9.12
N LEU A 135 4.44 -33.37 -8.45
CA LEU A 135 4.42 -31.97 -8.85
C LEU A 135 4.49 -31.03 -7.63
N CYS A 136 5.31 -29.98 -7.69
CA CYS A 136 5.40 -28.93 -6.66
C CYS A 136 4.70 -27.66 -7.12
N ILE A 137 3.52 -27.35 -6.57
CA ILE A 137 2.69 -26.20 -6.98
C ILE A 137 2.78 -25.10 -5.90
N PRO A 138 3.57 -24.02 -6.12
CA PRO A 138 3.58 -22.87 -5.24
C PRO A 138 2.27 -22.09 -5.36
N LEU A 139 1.67 -21.73 -4.22
CA LEU A 139 0.38 -21.02 -4.15
C LEU A 139 0.57 -19.56 -3.76
N ALA A 140 -0.15 -18.66 -4.45
CA ALA A 140 -0.10 -17.23 -4.24
C ALA A 140 -0.61 -16.81 -2.85
N SER A 141 0.03 -15.81 -2.25
CA SER A 141 -0.44 -15.22 -0.99
C SER A 141 -1.52 -14.17 -1.23
N GLN A 142 -2.60 -14.23 -0.45
CA GLN A 142 -3.61 -13.16 -0.41
C GLN A 142 -3.19 -11.99 0.48
N LYS A 143 -2.17 -12.16 1.33
CA LYS A 143 -1.59 -11.06 2.11
C LYS A 143 -0.62 -10.34 1.19
N ARG A 144 -0.81 -9.03 0.96
CA ARG A 144 0.16 -8.20 0.22
C ARG A 144 1.51 -8.27 0.95
N SER A 145 2.40 -9.15 0.50
CA SER A 145 3.78 -9.20 0.95
C SER A 145 4.66 -8.53 -0.11
N SER A 146 5.53 -7.63 0.31
CA SER A 146 6.50 -6.96 -0.57
C SER A 146 7.50 -7.93 -1.22
N THR A 147 7.70 -9.11 -0.62
CA THR A 147 8.71 -10.08 -1.09
C THR A 147 8.26 -10.94 -2.26
N GLY A 148 6.96 -11.00 -2.56
CA GLY A 148 6.46 -11.81 -3.67
C GLY A 148 6.65 -13.32 -3.50
N ARG A 149 6.83 -13.81 -2.28
CA ARG A 149 7.02 -15.24 -2.00
C ARG A 149 5.68 -15.99 -2.05
N PRO A 150 5.66 -17.27 -2.45
CA PRO A 150 4.47 -18.10 -2.29
C PRO A 150 4.10 -18.20 -0.80
N ASP A 151 2.81 -18.31 -0.52
CA ASP A 151 2.30 -18.54 0.84
C ASP A 151 2.77 -19.91 1.35
N TRP A 152 2.80 -20.89 0.44
CA TRP A 152 3.36 -22.24 0.62
C TRP A 152 3.36 -22.99 -0.72
N THR A 153 3.99 -24.16 -0.72
CA THR A 153 4.05 -25.05 -1.89
C THR A 153 3.35 -26.37 -1.61
N CYS A 154 2.36 -26.70 -2.45
CA CYS A 154 1.62 -27.95 -2.42
C CYS A 154 2.38 -29.03 -3.19
N ILE A 155 2.42 -30.24 -2.65
CA ILE A 155 3.01 -31.41 -3.30
C ILE A 155 1.89 -32.32 -3.79
N VAL A 156 1.80 -32.53 -5.09
CA VAL A 156 0.83 -33.44 -5.71
C VAL A 156 1.54 -34.72 -6.09
N VAL A 157 0.99 -35.87 -5.71
CA VAL A 157 1.57 -37.19 -5.98
C VAL A 157 0.53 -38.08 -6.64
N GLY A 158 0.89 -38.66 -7.78
CA GLY A 158 0.10 -39.65 -8.51
C GLY A 158 0.61 -41.06 -8.25
N PHE A 159 -0.31 -42.03 -8.24
CA PHE A 159 -0.02 -43.40 -7.85
C PHE A 159 -0.46 -44.44 -8.88
N THR A 160 0.07 -45.67 -8.74
CA THR A 160 -0.32 -46.84 -9.53
C THR A 160 -1.78 -47.28 -9.33
N SER A 161 -2.35 -46.96 -8.17
CA SER A 161 -3.76 -47.19 -7.80
C SER A 161 -4.75 -46.23 -8.48
N GLY A 162 -4.23 -45.22 -9.21
CA GLY A 162 -5.01 -44.15 -9.82
C GLY A 162 -5.35 -42.97 -8.90
N TYR A 163 -5.03 -43.08 -7.60
CA TYR A 163 -5.17 -41.96 -6.67
C TYR A 163 -4.23 -40.81 -7.01
N VAL A 164 -4.71 -39.59 -6.73
CA VAL A 164 -3.91 -38.37 -6.67
C VAL A 164 -4.06 -37.79 -5.27
N ARG A 165 -2.93 -37.54 -4.60
CA ARG A 165 -2.90 -37.01 -3.24
C ARG A 165 -2.11 -35.70 -3.18
N PHE A 166 -2.57 -34.80 -2.34
CA PHE A 166 -2.04 -33.45 -2.16
C PHE A 166 -1.50 -33.33 -0.75
N TYR A 167 -0.27 -32.88 -0.60
CA TYR A 167 0.42 -32.76 0.68
C TYR A 167 0.95 -31.34 0.92
N THR A 168 1.15 -31.00 2.19
CA THR A 168 1.95 -29.87 2.67
C THR A 168 2.88 -30.37 3.75
N GLU A 169 4.19 -30.15 3.64
CA GLU A 169 5.16 -30.47 4.71
C GLU A 169 5.02 -31.90 5.28
N GLY A 170 4.64 -32.89 4.44
CA GLY A 170 4.40 -34.28 4.85
C GLY A 170 2.96 -34.61 5.26
N VAL A 171 2.11 -33.61 5.47
CA VAL A 171 0.71 -33.78 5.88
C VAL A 171 -0.21 -33.88 4.67
N LEU A 172 -1.06 -34.90 4.64
CA LEU A 172 -2.07 -35.10 3.60
C LEU A 172 -3.20 -34.06 3.73
N LEU A 173 -3.46 -33.32 2.65
CA LEU A 173 -4.52 -32.32 2.54
C LEU A 173 -5.77 -32.85 1.85
N LEU A 174 -5.57 -33.61 0.78
CA LEU A 174 -6.64 -34.10 -0.09
C LEU A 174 -6.19 -35.40 -0.76
N ALA A 175 -7.08 -36.37 -0.87
CA ALA A 175 -6.88 -37.59 -1.65
C ALA A 175 -8.09 -37.81 -2.56
N GLN A 176 -7.85 -37.98 -3.86
CA GLN A 176 -8.90 -38.07 -4.85
C GLN A 176 -8.63 -39.25 -5.81
N LEU A 177 -9.62 -40.12 -5.97
CA LEU A 177 -9.63 -41.16 -7.00
C LEU A 177 -10.52 -40.68 -8.16
N LEU A 178 -9.92 -40.36 -9.31
CA LEU A 178 -10.64 -39.85 -10.50
C LEU A 178 -10.66 -40.88 -11.64
N ASN A 179 -9.70 -41.81 -11.63
CA ASN A 179 -9.65 -42.97 -12.50
C ASN A 179 -8.99 -44.15 -11.76
N GLU A 180 -9.35 -45.38 -12.11
CA GLU A 180 -8.75 -46.59 -11.49
C GLU A 180 -7.42 -46.99 -12.12
N ASP A 181 -7.15 -46.55 -13.35
CA ASP A 181 -5.87 -46.81 -13.99
C ASP A 181 -4.74 -46.02 -13.31
N LYS A 182 -3.50 -46.50 -13.46
CA LYS A 182 -2.31 -45.80 -12.95
C LYS A 182 -2.23 -44.37 -13.48
N VAL A 183 -1.86 -43.42 -12.61
CA VAL A 183 -1.52 -42.06 -13.04
C VAL A 183 -0.23 -42.13 -13.85
N LEU A 184 -0.24 -41.64 -15.09
CA LEU A 184 0.95 -41.58 -15.95
C LEU A 184 1.74 -40.29 -15.71
N GLN A 185 1.05 -39.15 -15.71
CA GLN A 185 1.71 -37.85 -15.59
C GLN A 185 0.83 -36.79 -14.93
N LEU A 186 1.46 -35.92 -14.14
CA LEU A 186 0.88 -34.70 -13.58
C LEU A 186 1.53 -33.47 -14.24
N LYS A 187 0.74 -32.56 -14.80
CA LYS A 187 1.23 -31.27 -15.32
C LYS A 187 0.33 -30.12 -14.88
N CYS A 188 0.93 -28.97 -14.59
CA CYS A 188 0.24 -27.75 -14.17
C CYS A 188 0.45 -26.64 -15.20
N ARG A 189 -0.57 -25.80 -15.37
CA ARG A 189 -0.52 -24.57 -16.15
C ARG A 189 -1.01 -23.43 -15.26
N THR A 190 -0.22 -22.37 -15.15
CA THR A 190 -0.52 -21.19 -14.33
C THR A 190 -0.76 -19.97 -15.19
N TYR A 191 -1.28 -18.92 -14.59
CA TYR A 191 -1.59 -17.67 -15.29
C TYR A 191 -0.35 -17.00 -15.90
N GLU A 192 -0.44 -16.55 -17.14
CA GLU A 192 0.55 -15.71 -17.80
C GLU A 192 -0.13 -14.59 -18.58
N ILE A 193 0.35 -13.35 -18.41
CA ILE A 193 -0.23 -12.17 -19.05
C ILE A 193 -0.05 -12.28 -20.58
N PRO A 194 -1.15 -12.18 -21.37
CA PRO A 194 -1.05 -12.18 -22.83
C PRO A 194 -0.15 -11.05 -23.35
N ARG A 195 0.85 -11.39 -24.17
CA ARG A 195 1.81 -10.41 -24.73
C ARG A 195 1.24 -9.56 -25.87
N HIS A 196 0.25 -10.09 -26.58
CA HIS A 196 -0.33 -9.44 -27.77
C HIS A 196 -1.85 -9.30 -27.60
N PRO A 197 -2.45 -8.17 -28.04
CA PRO A 197 -3.89 -8.03 -28.09
C PRO A 197 -4.52 -9.14 -28.96
N GLY A 198 -5.63 -9.71 -28.48
CA GLY A 198 -6.35 -10.78 -29.18
C GLY A 198 -5.89 -12.21 -28.85
N VAL A 199 -4.84 -12.39 -28.05
CA VAL A 199 -4.48 -13.72 -27.51
C VAL A 199 -5.45 -14.06 -26.36
N THR A 200 -6.12 -15.20 -26.48
CA THR A 200 -7.10 -15.68 -25.50
C THR A 200 -6.44 -15.89 -24.13
N GLU A 201 -7.06 -15.34 -23.09
CA GLU A 201 -6.61 -15.51 -21.70
C GLU A 201 -6.71 -16.98 -21.27
N GLN A 202 -5.69 -17.45 -20.57
CA GLN A 202 -5.51 -18.86 -20.25
C GLN A 202 -5.83 -19.11 -18.77
N ASN A 203 -6.79 -19.98 -18.49
CA ASN A 203 -7.20 -20.33 -17.12
C ASN A 203 -6.21 -21.27 -16.45
N GLU A 204 -5.89 -21.09 -15.18
CA GLU A 204 -5.02 -22.03 -14.47
C GLU A 204 -5.64 -23.45 -14.44
N GLU A 205 -4.81 -24.49 -14.51
CA GLU A 205 -5.28 -25.87 -14.61
C GLU A 205 -4.24 -26.87 -14.08
N LEU A 206 -4.71 -27.91 -13.39
CA LEU A 206 -3.96 -29.13 -13.13
C LEU A 206 -4.49 -30.25 -14.02
N SER A 207 -3.61 -30.89 -14.79
CA SER A 207 -3.94 -31.99 -15.70
C SER A 207 -3.32 -33.30 -15.24
N ILE A 208 -4.13 -34.35 -15.21
CA ILE A 208 -3.79 -35.70 -14.77
C ILE A 208 -4.01 -36.65 -15.95
N LEU A 209 -2.94 -37.28 -16.40
CA LEU A 209 -2.99 -38.25 -17.49
C LEU A 209 -3.10 -39.67 -16.95
N TYR A 210 -4.03 -40.41 -17.53
CA TYR A 210 -4.22 -41.85 -17.39
C TYR A 210 -4.07 -42.52 -18.77
N PRO A 211 -3.90 -43.85 -18.87
CA PRO A 211 -3.70 -44.56 -20.13
C PRO A 211 -4.77 -44.29 -21.19
N ALA A 212 -6.04 -44.14 -20.78
CA ALA A 212 -7.17 -43.91 -21.69
C ALA A 212 -7.98 -42.65 -21.33
N ALA A 213 -7.45 -41.77 -20.47
CA ALA A 213 -8.19 -40.58 -20.04
C ALA A 213 -7.29 -39.43 -19.62
N ILE A 214 -7.79 -38.20 -19.77
CA ILE A 214 -7.21 -36.99 -19.18
C ILE A 214 -8.25 -36.38 -18.24
N VAL A 215 -7.85 -36.08 -17.01
CA VAL A 215 -8.66 -35.34 -16.05
C VAL A 215 -8.03 -33.96 -15.84
N THR A 216 -8.83 -32.91 -16.04
CA THR A 216 -8.40 -31.52 -15.85
C THR A 216 -9.16 -30.91 -14.69
N ILE A 217 -8.45 -30.37 -13.71
CA ILE A 217 -8.99 -29.67 -12.54
C ILE A 217 -8.77 -28.17 -12.73
N ASP A 218 -9.84 -27.39 -12.60
CA ASP A 218 -9.79 -25.94 -12.66
C ASP A 218 -8.87 -25.38 -11.56
N GLY A 219 -7.90 -24.54 -11.96
CA GLY A 219 -6.85 -24.07 -11.06
C GLY A 219 -7.36 -23.11 -9.99
N PHE A 220 -8.40 -22.31 -10.28
CA PHE A 220 -9.01 -21.45 -9.26
C PHE A 220 -9.75 -22.27 -8.21
N SER A 221 -10.55 -23.25 -8.64
CA SER A 221 -11.21 -24.21 -7.74
C SER A 221 -10.18 -24.96 -6.89
N LEU A 222 -9.12 -25.48 -7.51
CA LEU A 222 -8.06 -26.19 -6.81
C LEU A 222 -7.36 -25.31 -5.77
N PHE A 223 -7.00 -24.07 -6.14
CA PHE A 223 -6.36 -23.10 -5.24
C PHE A 223 -7.22 -22.84 -3.99
N GLN A 224 -8.53 -22.62 -4.17
CA GLN A 224 -9.45 -22.40 -3.04
C GLN A 224 -9.58 -23.65 -2.17
N SER A 225 -9.71 -24.82 -2.78
CA SER A 225 -9.84 -26.10 -2.09
C SER A 225 -8.59 -26.45 -1.27
N LEU A 226 -7.39 -26.29 -1.83
CA LEU A 226 -6.13 -26.55 -1.12
C LEU A 226 -5.94 -25.62 0.08
N ARG A 227 -6.30 -24.34 -0.07
CA ARG A 227 -6.27 -23.37 1.04
C ARG A 227 -7.26 -23.75 2.14
N ALA A 228 -8.48 -24.14 1.77
CA ALA A 228 -9.49 -24.61 2.71
C ALA A 228 -9.02 -25.86 3.47
N CYS A 229 -8.48 -26.86 2.77
CA CYS A 229 -7.93 -28.07 3.38
C CYS A 229 -6.77 -27.75 4.32
N ARG A 230 -5.81 -26.90 3.92
CA ARG A 230 -4.68 -26.53 4.79
C ARG A 230 -5.14 -25.81 6.05
N ASN A 231 -6.10 -24.89 5.93
CA ASN A 231 -6.69 -24.21 7.08
C ASN A 231 -7.46 -25.16 8.00
N GLN A 232 -8.15 -26.17 7.45
CA GLN A 232 -8.85 -27.20 8.22
C GLN A 232 -7.87 -28.11 8.96
N VAL A 233 -6.79 -28.55 8.31
CA VAL A 233 -5.72 -29.34 8.94
C VAL A 233 -5.06 -28.56 10.08
N ALA A 234 -4.76 -27.28 9.87
CA ALA A 234 -4.22 -26.42 10.94
C ALA A 234 -5.19 -26.26 12.12
N LYS A 235 -6.50 -26.14 11.86
CA LYS A 235 -7.54 -26.10 12.91
C LYS A 235 -7.68 -27.44 13.63
N ALA A 236 -7.68 -28.55 12.91
CA ALA A 236 -7.78 -29.90 13.48
C ALA A 236 -6.59 -30.20 14.40
N ALA A 237 -5.37 -29.85 13.97
CA ALA A 237 -4.17 -29.95 14.79
C ALA A 237 -4.25 -29.09 16.08
N ALA A 238 -4.96 -27.96 16.04
CA ALA A 238 -5.16 -27.10 17.20
C ALA A 238 -6.34 -27.50 18.11
N SER A 239 -7.41 -28.08 17.56
CA SER A 239 -8.67 -28.35 18.28
C SER A 239 -8.89 -29.83 18.63
N GLY A 240 -8.06 -30.75 18.13
CA GLY A 240 -8.19 -32.19 18.36
C GLY A 240 -9.39 -32.87 17.70
N ASN A 241 -10.03 -32.22 16.72
CA ASN A 241 -11.17 -32.78 15.97
C ASN A 241 -10.71 -33.36 14.63
N GLU A 242 -10.99 -34.64 14.36
CA GLU A 242 -10.48 -35.36 13.17
C GLU A 242 -11.36 -35.29 11.91
N ASN A 243 -12.58 -34.72 12.00
CA ASN A 243 -13.49 -34.71 10.84
C ASN A 243 -13.22 -33.53 9.89
N ILE A 244 -12.32 -33.74 8.93
CA ILE A 244 -12.06 -32.84 7.81
C ILE A 244 -12.79 -33.36 6.58
N GLN A 245 -13.72 -32.57 6.03
CA GLN A 245 -14.40 -32.91 4.79
C GLN A 245 -13.96 -31.93 3.70
N PRO A 246 -13.18 -32.39 2.69
CA PRO A 246 -12.66 -31.51 1.67
C PRO A 246 -13.79 -30.99 0.76
N PRO A 247 -13.70 -29.74 0.29
CA PRO A 247 -14.62 -29.21 -0.72
C PRO A 247 -14.49 -29.99 -2.04
N PRO A 248 -15.59 -30.14 -2.81
CA PRO A 248 -15.55 -30.82 -4.10
C PRO A 248 -14.66 -30.05 -5.09
N LEU A 249 -13.81 -30.78 -5.82
CA LEU A 249 -12.99 -30.22 -6.90
C LEU A 249 -13.84 -30.07 -8.18
N ALA A 250 -13.73 -28.93 -8.86
CA ALA A 250 -14.27 -28.77 -10.20
C ALA A 250 -13.31 -29.39 -11.22
N TYR A 251 -13.65 -30.57 -11.73
CA TYR A 251 -12.85 -31.27 -12.73
C TYR A 251 -13.68 -31.68 -13.95
N LYS A 252 -13.01 -31.94 -15.07
CA LYS A 252 -13.57 -32.53 -16.29
C LYS A 252 -12.80 -33.82 -16.61
N LYS A 253 -13.49 -34.89 -16.99
CA LYS A 253 -12.86 -36.17 -17.39
C LYS A 253 -13.09 -36.44 -18.87
N TRP A 254 -12.01 -36.54 -19.63
CA TRP A 254 -11.99 -36.82 -21.07
C TRP A 254 -11.48 -38.23 -21.33
N GLY A 255 -12.23 -39.04 -22.07
CA GLY A 255 -11.86 -40.40 -22.43
C GLY A 255 -11.20 -40.39 -23.79
N LEU A 256 -9.89 -40.64 -23.85
CA LEU A 256 -9.11 -40.56 -25.07
C LEU A 256 -9.40 -41.76 -25.97
N GLN A 257 -9.71 -41.50 -27.24
CA GLN A 257 -10.02 -42.54 -28.24
C GLN A 257 -9.07 -42.47 -29.42
N ASP A 258 -9.05 -43.56 -30.20
CA ASP A 258 -8.27 -43.72 -31.44
C ASP A 258 -6.74 -43.64 -31.23
N ILE A 259 -6.27 -44.20 -30.10
CA ILE A 259 -4.85 -44.26 -29.72
C ILE A 259 -4.54 -45.62 -29.12
N ASP A 260 -3.36 -46.18 -29.43
CA ASP A 260 -2.91 -47.44 -28.83
C ASP A 260 -2.26 -47.23 -27.46
N THR A 261 -1.21 -46.41 -27.39
CA THR A 261 -0.49 -46.13 -26.13
C THR A 261 -0.17 -44.65 -25.98
N ILE A 262 -0.24 -44.16 -24.74
CA ILE A 262 0.12 -42.81 -24.36
C ILE A 262 1.11 -42.87 -23.21
N ILE A 263 2.16 -42.05 -23.30
CA ILE A 263 3.21 -41.96 -22.29
C ILE A 263 3.19 -40.60 -21.59
N ASP A 264 3.02 -39.52 -22.35
CA ASP A 264 3.05 -38.15 -21.83
C ASP A 264 2.06 -37.24 -22.59
N HIS A 265 1.72 -36.10 -22.00
CA HIS A 265 0.78 -35.13 -22.58
C HIS A 265 1.20 -33.68 -22.38
N ALA A 266 0.63 -32.75 -23.13
CA ALA A 266 0.74 -31.32 -22.90
C ALA A 266 -0.66 -30.68 -22.99
N SER A 267 -1.04 -29.90 -21.97
CA SER A 267 -2.22 -29.02 -22.01
C SER A 267 -1.80 -27.66 -22.57
N VAL A 268 -2.22 -27.37 -23.80
CA VAL A 268 -1.86 -26.13 -24.51
C VAL A 268 -2.72 -24.96 -24.04
N GLY A 269 -3.94 -25.27 -23.58
CA GLY A 269 -4.92 -24.30 -23.11
C GLY A 269 -6.05 -24.04 -24.12
N ILE A 270 -6.82 -22.99 -23.86
CA ILE A 270 -7.98 -22.62 -24.67
C ILE A 270 -7.50 -21.89 -25.91
N MET A 271 -7.87 -22.39 -27.08
CA MET A 271 -7.66 -21.76 -28.36
C MET A 271 -8.99 -21.42 -29.04
N THR A 272 -9.00 -20.31 -29.76
CA THR A 272 -10.10 -19.92 -30.65
C THR A 272 -9.57 -19.88 -32.07
N LEU A 273 -10.19 -20.65 -32.96
CA LEU A 273 -9.80 -20.66 -34.37
C LEU A 273 -10.14 -19.32 -35.02
N SER A 274 -9.29 -18.88 -35.96
CA SER A 274 -9.68 -17.79 -36.85
C SER A 274 -10.85 -18.24 -37.75
N PRO A 275 -11.67 -17.32 -38.28
CA PRO A 275 -12.69 -17.68 -39.25
C PRO A 275 -12.12 -18.46 -40.44
N PHE A 276 -10.91 -18.12 -40.91
CA PHE A 276 -10.23 -18.86 -41.96
C PHE A 276 -9.88 -20.30 -41.55
N ASP A 277 -9.33 -20.50 -40.35
CA ASP A 277 -9.00 -21.84 -39.85
C ASP A 277 -10.25 -22.68 -39.62
N GLN A 278 -11.34 -22.06 -39.16
CA GLN A 278 -12.64 -22.71 -39.03
C GLN A 278 -13.17 -23.13 -40.42
N MET A 279 -13.13 -22.24 -41.41
CA MET A 279 -13.55 -22.54 -42.78
C MET A 279 -12.70 -23.68 -43.36
N LYS A 280 -11.37 -23.59 -43.29
CA LYS A 280 -10.44 -24.62 -43.76
C LYS A 280 -10.72 -25.96 -43.09
N THR A 281 -10.90 -25.96 -41.76
CA THR A 281 -11.17 -27.19 -40.99
C THR A 281 -12.54 -27.77 -41.35
N ALA A 282 -13.57 -26.94 -41.47
CA ALA A 282 -14.91 -27.36 -41.87
C ALA A 282 -14.88 -27.94 -43.30
N SER A 283 -14.21 -27.28 -44.24
CA SER A 283 -14.05 -27.76 -45.62
C SER A 283 -13.25 -29.06 -45.71
N ASN A 284 -12.18 -29.21 -44.93
CA ASN A 284 -11.38 -30.45 -44.91
C ASN A 284 -12.17 -31.66 -44.39
N ILE A 285 -13.18 -31.44 -43.54
CA ILE A 285 -13.92 -32.51 -42.85
C ILE A 285 -15.27 -32.77 -43.51
N GLY A 286 -16.04 -31.72 -43.77
CA GLY A 286 -17.37 -31.79 -44.37
C GLY A 286 -17.37 -31.71 -45.89
N GLY A 287 -16.21 -31.49 -46.52
CA GLY A 287 -16.09 -31.31 -47.96
C GLY A 287 -16.95 -30.15 -48.48
N PHE A 288 -17.55 -30.34 -49.65
CA PHE A 288 -18.42 -29.36 -50.31
C PHE A 288 -19.66 -28.99 -49.48
N ASN A 289 -20.17 -29.90 -48.64
CA ASN A 289 -21.39 -29.72 -47.85
C ASN A 289 -21.12 -29.22 -46.41
N ALA A 290 -19.92 -28.71 -46.12
CA ALA A 290 -19.56 -28.29 -44.77
C ALA A 290 -20.38 -27.09 -44.29
N ALA A 291 -21.08 -27.23 -43.17
CA ALA A 291 -21.79 -26.14 -42.51
C ALA A 291 -20.83 -25.34 -41.60
N ILE A 292 -20.75 -24.03 -41.81
CA ILE A 292 -19.85 -23.13 -41.07
C ILE A 292 -20.68 -22.28 -40.13
N LYS A 293 -20.37 -22.33 -38.82
CA LYS A 293 -21.02 -21.47 -37.81
C LYS A 293 -20.42 -20.07 -37.85
N ASN A 294 -21.25 -19.05 -37.66
CA ASN A 294 -20.82 -17.64 -37.66
C ASN A 294 -19.82 -17.28 -36.54
N SER A 295 -19.76 -18.08 -35.48
CA SER A 295 -18.81 -17.91 -34.38
C SER A 295 -17.94 -19.17 -34.24
N PRO A 296 -16.61 -19.07 -34.37
CA PRO A 296 -15.72 -20.21 -34.14
C PRO A 296 -15.81 -20.64 -32.67
N PRO A 297 -15.97 -21.95 -32.37
CA PRO A 297 -16.02 -22.42 -31.00
C PRO A 297 -14.65 -22.29 -30.32
N ALA A 298 -14.64 -21.97 -29.04
CA ALA A 298 -13.46 -22.12 -28.20
C ALA A 298 -13.24 -23.60 -27.87
N MET A 299 -11.99 -24.03 -27.89
CA MET A 299 -11.61 -25.41 -27.64
C MET A 299 -10.36 -25.48 -26.77
N SER A 300 -10.31 -26.44 -25.85
CA SER A 300 -9.10 -26.77 -25.11
C SER A 300 -8.29 -27.79 -25.92
N GLN A 301 -7.04 -27.46 -26.22
CA GLN A 301 -6.12 -28.31 -26.98
C GLN A 301 -5.22 -29.14 -26.07
N TYR A 302 -5.19 -30.45 -26.31
CA TYR A 302 -4.26 -31.37 -25.69
C TYR A 302 -3.41 -32.08 -26.75
N ILE A 303 -2.14 -32.30 -26.44
CA ILE A 303 -1.24 -33.08 -27.28
C ILE A 303 -0.77 -34.28 -26.47
N THR A 304 -0.84 -35.47 -27.02
CA THR A 304 -0.28 -36.69 -26.42
C THR A 304 0.86 -37.24 -27.25
N VAL A 305 1.76 -37.96 -26.61
CA VAL A 305 2.83 -38.72 -27.28
C VAL A 305 2.82 -40.17 -26.82
N GLY A 306 3.15 -41.06 -27.74
CA GLY A 306 3.12 -42.51 -27.52
C GLY A 306 3.22 -43.25 -28.85
N SER A 307 2.35 -44.24 -29.07
CA SER A 307 2.27 -44.97 -30.33
C SER A 307 0.88 -44.93 -30.94
N SER A 308 0.84 -44.92 -32.28
CA SER A 308 -0.39 -44.96 -33.09
C SER A 308 -1.47 -43.98 -32.59
N PRO A 309 -1.30 -42.66 -32.74
CA PRO A 309 -0.20 -41.99 -33.44
C PRO A 309 1.02 -41.71 -32.55
N PHE A 310 2.16 -41.43 -33.19
CA PHE A 310 3.38 -40.99 -32.48
C PHE A 310 3.14 -39.71 -31.67
N THR A 311 2.35 -38.79 -32.22
CA THR A 311 1.85 -37.60 -31.53
C THR A 311 0.39 -37.41 -31.91
N GLY A 312 -0.51 -37.31 -30.93
CA GLY A 312 -1.94 -37.11 -31.13
C GLY A 312 -2.40 -35.72 -30.68
N PHE A 313 -3.31 -35.10 -31.44
CA PHE A 313 -3.89 -33.78 -31.13
C PHE A 313 -5.37 -33.94 -30.83
N PHE A 314 -5.81 -33.42 -29.68
CA PHE A 314 -7.19 -33.49 -29.19
C PHE A 314 -7.75 -32.10 -29.00
N TYR A 315 -9.00 -31.90 -29.39
CA TYR A 315 -9.73 -30.64 -29.20
C TYR A 315 -11.02 -30.89 -28.44
N ALA A 316 -11.05 -30.47 -27.18
CA ALA A 316 -12.25 -30.52 -26.36
C ALA A 316 -13.03 -29.22 -26.51
N LEU A 317 -14.27 -29.29 -27.00
CA LEU A 317 -15.14 -28.12 -27.18
C LEU A 317 -15.50 -27.50 -25.82
N GLU A 318 -15.26 -26.21 -25.65
CA GLU A 318 -15.69 -25.47 -24.47
C GLU A 318 -17.20 -25.16 -24.54
N GLY A 319 -17.86 -25.18 -23.38
CA GLY A 319 -19.29 -24.92 -23.26
C GLY A 319 -20.22 -26.11 -23.52
N SER A 320 -19.71 -27.26 -23.98
CA SER A 320 -20.49 -28.50 -23.92
C SER A 320 -20.70 -28.86 -22.45
N THR A 321 -21.94 -28.75 -21.96
CA THR A 321 -22.30 -29.13 -20.60
C THR A 321 -21.98 -30.61 -20.39
N GLN A 322 -20.93 -30.92 -19.63
CA GLN A 322 -20.80 -32.26 -19.04
C GLN A 322 -21.99 -32.46 -18.10
N PRO A 323 -22.57 -33.66 -18.02
CA PRO A 323 -23.71 -33.93 -17.14
C PRO A 323 -23.29 -33.78 -15.67
N LEU A 324 -23.34 -32.56 -15.14
CA LEU A 324 -23.26 -32.24 -13.71
C LEU A 324 -24.54 -32.71 -13.02
N LEU A 325 -24.75 -34.03 -12.94
CA LEU A 325 -25.82 -34.62 -12.14
C LEU A 325 -25.24 -35.21 -10.86
N SER A 326 -25.87 -34.84 -9.77
CA SER A 326 -25.62 -35.27 -8.39
C SER A 326 -24.53 -34.52 -7.63
N HIS A 327 -23.25 -34.85 -7.57
CA HIS A 327 -22.48 -34.52 -6.35
C HIS A 327 -22.45 -33.06 -5.84
N VAL A 328 -22.38 -32.00 -6.64
CA VAL A 328 -22.52 -30.63 -6.07
C VAL A 328 -23.97 -30.36 -5.65
N ALA A 329 -24.94 -30.64 -6.52
CA ALA A 329 -26.35 -30.44 -6.20
C ALA A 329 -26.86 -31.39 -5.09
N LEU A 330 -26.39 -32.64 -5.03
CA LEU A 330 -26.77 -33.69 -4.09
C LEU A 330 -25.92 -33.65 -2.82
N ALA A 331 -24.65 -33.22 -2.81
CA ALA A 331 -23.96 -32.97 -1.54
C ALA A 331 -24.48 -31.67 -0.89
N VAL A 332 -24.82 -30.65 -1.69
CA VAL A 332 -25.48 -29.44 -1.17
C VAL A 332 -26.94 -29.72 -0.80
N ALA A 333 -27.70 -30.46 -1.61
CA ALA A 333 -29.10 -30.80 -1.29
C ALA A 333 -29.21 -31.87 -0.21
N SER A 334 -28.38 -32.93 -0.21
CA SER A 334 -28.41 -33.93 0.87
C SER A 334 -27.96 -33.36 2.20
N LYS A 335 -27.14 -32.29 2.23
CA LYS A 335 -26.82 -31.60 3.48
C LYS A 335 -27.78 -30.47 3.85
N LEU A 336 -28.43 -29.80 2.90
CA LEU A 336 -29.55 -28.93 3.23
C LEU A 336 -30.72 -29.75 3.78
N THR A 337 -30.99 -30.95 3.24
CA THR A 337 -31.98 -31.86 3.84
C THR A 337 -31.45 -32.52 5.10
N SER A 338 -30.20 -32.97 5.21
CA SER A 338 -29.74 -33.58 6.46
C SER A 338 -29.60 -32.57 7.59
N ALA A 339 -29.23 -31.32 7.33
CA ALA A 339 -29.15 -30.30 8.38
C ALA A 339 -30.55 -29.86 8.85
N LEU A 340 -31.55 -29.80 7.95
CA LEU A 340 -32.92 -29.48 8.36
C LEU A 340 -33.63 -30.68 9.00
N PHE A 341 -33.38 -31.92 8.54
CA PHE A 341 -33.98 -33.10 9.19
C PHE A 341 -33.25 -33.52 10.47
N SER A 342 -31.92 -33.40 10.57
CA SER A 342 -31.23 -33.72 11.82
C SER A 342 -31.46 -32.68 12.91
N ALA A 343 -31.79 -31.43 12.55
CA ALA A 343 -32.20 -30.44 13.54
C ALA A 343 -33.64 -30.66 14.04
N ALA A 344 -34.46 -31.46 13.35
CA ALA A 344 -35.86 -31.66 13.70
C ALA A 344 -36.24 -33.10 14.12
N SER A 345 -35.41 -34.12 13.93
CA SER A 345 -35.78 -35.51 14.25
C SER A 345 -35.27 -36.05 15.59
N GLY A 346 -34.83 -35.18 16.50
CA GLY A 346 -34.35 -35.55 17.84
C GLY A 346 -35.42 -35.74 18.93
N TRP A 347 -36.71 -35.50 18.66
CA TRP A 347 -37.76 -35.55 19.70
C TRP A 347 -38.68 -36.79 19.66
N LEU A 348 -38.74 -37.59 18.59
CA LEU A 348 -39.55 -38.81 18.60
C LEU A 348 -38.70 -40.04 18.28
N GLY A 349 -38.28 -40.73 19.33
CA GLY A 349 -37.57 -41.99 19.20
C GLY A 349 -38.42 -43.08 18.59
N TRP A 350 -37.83 -43.85 17.68
CA TRP A 350 -38.02 -45.30 17.60
C TRP A 350 -36.70 -45.96 17.18
N LYS A 351 -36.37 -47.00 17.94
CA LYS A 351 -35.31 -47.97 17.65
C LYS A 351 -35.57 -48.60 16.28
N SER A 352 -34.65 -48.44 15.34
CA SER A 352 -34.46 -49.42 14.27
C SER A 352 -33.13 -50.11 14.50
N LYS A 353 -33.21 -51.37 14.93
CA LYS A 353 -32.15 -52.35 14.75
C LYS A 353 -32.08 -52.64 13.25
N HIS A 354 -31.05 -52.19 12.58
CA HIS A 354 -30.51 -52.82 11.36
C HIS A 354 -29.00 -52.77 11.55
N GLU A 355 -28.45 -53.91 11.96
CA GLU A 355 -27.72 -54.81 11.06
C GLU A 355 -26.39 -54.19 10.68
N GLU A 356 -25.36 -54.72 11.35
CA GLU A 356 -23.94 -54.53 11.10
C GLU A 356 -23.62 -55.02 9.69
N ASP A 357 -23.97 -54.24 8.67
CA ASP A 357 -23.34 -54.40 7.36
C ASP A 357 -21.88 -54.02 7.53
N THR A 358 -21.06 -55.06 7.62
CA THR A 358 -19.61 -55.04 7.45
C THR A 358 -19.26 -53.93 6.46
N VAL A 359 -18.49 -52.95 6.92
CA VAL A 359 -17.99 -51.82 6.11
C VAL A 359 -17.06 -52.38 5.04
N GLN A 360 -17.64 -52.96 3.99
CA GLN A 360 -16.96 -53.13 2.72
C GLN A 360 -16.59 -51.71 2.31
N LYS A 361 -15.29 -51.42 2.23
CA LYS A 361 -14.75 -50.17 1.70
C LYS A 361 -15.35 -49.95 0.31
N GLN A 362 -16.51 -49.31 0.22
CA GLN A 362 -17.12 -48.97 -1.05
C GLN A 362 -16.21 -47.94 -1.72
N LYS A 363 -15.52 -48.36 -2.79
CA LYS A 363 -14.80 -47.43 -3.65
C LYS A 363 -15.77 -46.33 -4.12
N PRO A 364 -15.33 -45.06 -4.19
CA PRO A 364 -16.19 -43.96 -4.60
C PRO A 364 -16.74 -44.19 -6.02
N LYS A 365 -18.04 -43.93 -6.23
CA LYS A 365 -18.64 -43.97 -7.57
C LYS A 365 -17.94 -42.95 -8.47
N MET A 366 -17.47 -43.41 -9.62
CA MET A 366 -16.66 -42.63 -10.56
C MET A 366 -17.49 -42.18 -11.76
N GLU A 367 -17.25 -40.96 -12.21
CA GLU A 367 -17.92 -40.38 -13.38
C GLU A 367 -17.39 -41.01 -14.69
N PRO A 368 -18.28 -41.31 -15.67
CA PRO A 368 -17.85 -41.76 -16.99
C PRO A 368 -17.11 -40.64 -17.72
N ALA A 369 -16.06 -41.00 -18.44
CA ALA A 369 -15.28 -40.04 -19.21
C ALA A 369 -16.06 -39.58 -20.45
N THR A 370 -16.04 -38.28 -20.75
CA THR A 370 -16.59 -37.76 -22.01
C THR A 370 -15.68 -38.16 -23.16
N PRO A 371 -16.17 -38.90 -24.18
CA PRO A 371 -15.35 -39.32 -25.32
C PRO A 371 -14.64 -38.15 -26.00
N LEU A 372 -13.34 -38.28 -26.21
CA LEU A 372 -12.46 -37.31 -26.86
C LEU A 372 -11.55 -38.04 -27.85
N ALA A 373 -12.00 -38.14 -29.09
CA ALA A 373 -11.27 -38.76 -30.19
C ALA A 373 -10.08 -37.93 -30.65
N VAL A 374 -9.03 -38.60 -31.13
CA VAL A 374 -7.89 -37.93 -31.75
C VAL A 374 -8.35 -37.17 -32.99
N ARG A 375 -8.02 -35.89 -33.07
CA ARG A 375 -8.43 -35.06 -34.21
C ARG A 375 -7.56 -35.32 -35.43
N PHE A 376 -6.25 -35.34 -35.19
CA PHE A 376 -5.21 -35.74 -36.14
C PHE A 376 -3.95 -36.04 -35.34
N GLY A 377 -2.93 -36.58 -35.98
CA GLY A 377 -1.65 -36.82 -35.36
C GLY A 377 -0.53 -36.92 -36.37
N LEU A 378 0.67 -37.19 -35.89
CA LEU A 378 1.80 -37.61 -36.72
C LEU A 378 1.79 -39.15 -36.78
N PRO A 379 1.36 -39.77 -37.90
CA PRO A 379 1.28 -41.22 -38.01
C PRO A 379 2.67 -41.79 -38.34
N ASP A 380 3.43 -42.17 -37.31
CA ASP A 380 4.65 -42.96 -37.46
C ASP A 380 4.53 -44.22 -36.60
N SER A 381 3.98 -45.29 -37.18
CA SER A 381 3.63 -46.52 -36.46
C SER A 381 4.83 -47.29 -35.90
N ARG A 382 6.04 -47.00 -36.38
CA ARG A 382 7.27 -47.63 -35.87
C ARG A 382 7.91 -46.86 -34.72
N ARG A 383 7.47 -45.63 -34.48
CA ARG A 383 8.07 -44.71 -33.52
C ARG A 383 7.22 -44.60 -32.28
N HIS A 384 7.86 -44.59 -31.13
CA HIS A 384 7.23 -44.38 -29.84
C HIS A 384 7.72 -43.04 -29.28
N GLY A 385 6.78 -42.13 -29.01
CA GLY A 385 7.08 -40.87 -28.34
C GLY A 385 7.21 -41.09 -26.84
N GLU A 386 8.32 -40.62 -26.26
CA GLU A 386 8.67 -40.87 -24.86
C GLU A 386 8.34 -39.69 -23.94
N SER A 387 8.44 -38.46 -24.42
CA SER A 387 8.12 -37.26 -23.64
C SER A 387 7.74 -36.08 -24.52
N ILE A 388 6.95 -35.15 -23.98
CA ILE A 388 6.61 -33.87 -24.63
C ILE A 388 6.79 -32.70 -23.68
N CYS A 389 7.50 -31.68 -24.18
CA CYS A 389 7.84 -30.48 -23.43
C CYS A 389 7.38 -29.23 -24.19
N LEU A 390 6.34 -28.57 -23.68
CA LEU A 390 5.76 -27.37 -24.29
C LEU A 390 6.64 -26.15 -24.02
N SER A 391 6.78 -25.27 -25.01
CA SER A 391 7.46 -23.99 -24.85
C SER A 391 6.65 -23.03 -23.97
N PRO A 392 7.28 -22.05 -23.29
CA PRO A 392 6.57 -21.12 -22.40
C PRO A 392 5.49 -20.27 -23.07
N CYS A 393 5.53 -20.09 -24.39
CA CYS A 393 4.49 -19.35 -25.12
C CYS A 393 3.46 -20.27 -25.82
N ASN A 394 3.51 -21.58 -25.57
CA ASN A 394 2.60 -22.59 -26.10
C ASN A 394 2.58 -22.72 -27.64
N THR A 395 3.51 -22.10 -28.37
CA THR A 395 3.57 -22.17 -29.86
C THR A 395 4.39 -23.33 -30.39
N LEU A 396 5.39 -23.77 -29.61
CA LEU A 396 6.28 -24.88 -29.96
C LEU A 396 6.25 -25.95 -28.88
N ALA A 397 6.56 -27.20 -29.26
CA ALA A 397 6.80 -28.31 -28.34
C ALA A 397 8.00 -29.13 -28.80
N ALA A 398 8.75 -29.69 -27.85
CA ALA A 398 9.83 -30.64 -28.12
C ALA A 398 9.38 -32.04 -27.70
N VAL A 399 9.52 -33.02 -28.60
CA VAL A 399 9.16 -34.42 -28.37
C VAL A 399 10.40 -35.30 -28.49
N THR A 400 10.60 -36.20 -27.55
CA THR A 400 11.65 -37.23 -27.62
C THR A 400 11.07 -38.56 -28.07
N ASP A 401 11.87 -39.38 -28.75
CA ASP A 401 11.45 -40.70 -29.22
C ASP A 401 12.45 -41.81 -28.90
N ASP A 402 11.95 -43.04 -28.99
CA ASP A 402 12.68 -44.31 -28.79
C ASP A 402 13.83 -44.53 -29.79
N PHE A 403 13.85 -43.79 -30.89
CA PHE A 403 14.95 -43.79 -31.85
C PHE A 403 16.09 -42.83 -31.47
N GLY A 404 16.01 -42.19 -30.30
CA GLY A 404 17.02 -41.27 -29.80
C GLY A 404 17.05 -39.96 -30.59
N ARG A 405 15.88 -39.40 -30.88
CA ARG A 405 15.73 -38.12 -31.57
C ARG A 405 14.93 -37.15 -30.72
N VAL A 406 15.20 -35.87 -30.94
CA VAL A 406 14.38 -34.76 -30.45
C VAL A 406 13.70 -34.12 -31.64
N ILE A 407 12.39 -33.92 -31.58
CA ILE A 407 11.57 -33.38 -32.66
C ILE A 407 10.95 -32.08 -32.17
N LEU A 408 11.14 -30.99 -32.92
CA LEU A 408 10.48 -29.73 -32.70
C LEU A 408 9.15 -29.72 -33.45
N LEU A 409 8.05 -29.50 -32.74
CA LEU A 409 6.70 -29.40 -33.25
C LEU A 409 6.22 -27.95 -33.25
N ASP A 410 5.53 -27.58 -34.32
CA ASP A 410 4.60 -26.44 -34.35
C ASP A 410 3.28 -26.88 -33.72
N VAL A 411 2.93 -26.30 -32.57
CA VAL A 411 1.75 -26.70 -31.79
C VAL A 411 0.45 -26.32 -32.50
N ALA A 412 0.43 -25.15 -33.13
CA ALA A 412 -0.76 -24.64 -33.81
C ALA A 412 -1.01 -25.38 -35.12
N ARG A 413 0.05 -25.65 -35.90
CA ARG A 413 -0.06 -26.32 -37.20
C ARG A 413 -0.02 -27.83 -37.12
N GLY A 414 0.47 -28.39 -36.00
CA GLY A 414 0.57 -29.83 -35.81
C GLY A 414 1.61 -30.53 -36.68
N ILE A 415 2.72 -29.84 -37.00
CA ILE A 415 3.77 -30.35 -37.91
C ILE A 415 5.13 -30.39 -37.23
N ALA A 416 5.99 -31.33 -37.64
CA ALA A 416 7.39 -31.35 -37.25
C ALA A 416 8.19 -30.33 -38.09
N ILE A 417 8.85 -29.38 -37.42
CA ILE A 417 9.64 -28.32 -38.05
C ILE A 417 11.13 -28.70 -38.12
N ARG A 418 11.64 -29.39 -37.09
CA ARG A 418 13.07 -29.72 -36.96
C ARG A 418 13.27 -31.01 -36.18
N MET A 419 14.38 -31.71 -36.44
CA MET A 419 14.73 -32.96 -35.77
C MET A 419 16.23 -33.03 -35.49
N TRP A 420 16.60 -33.36 -34.25
CA TRP A 420 17.97 -33.66 -33.84
C TRP A 420 18.13 -35.18 -33.68
N LYS A 421 19.19 -35.74 -34.26
CA LYS A 421 19.47 -37.19 -34.26
C LYS A 421 20.63 -37.53 -33.34
N GLY A 422 20.60 -38.72 -32.73
CA GLY A 422 21.67 -39.22 -31.85
C GLY A 422 21.57 -38.76 -30.40
N TYR A 423 20.40 -38.30 -29.98
CA TYR A 423 20.06 -37.83 -28.63
C TYR A 423 19.29 -38.91 -27.86
N ARG A 424 19.92 -40.08 -27.68
CA ARG A 424 19.33 -41.17 -26.89
C ARG A 424 19.17 -40.75 -25.43
N ASP A 425 18.02 -41.11 -24.86
CA ASP A 425 17.61 -40.82 -23.48
C ASP A 425 17.62 -39.33 -23.14
N ALA A 426 17.49 -38.46 -24.15
CA ALA A 426 17.64 -37.03 -23.96
C ALA A 426 16.50 -36.43 -23.12
N GLN A 427 16.84 -35.47 -22.29
CA GLN A 427 15.87 -34.67 -21.54
C GLN A 427 15.85 -33.26 -22.12
N VAL A 428 14.66 -32.69 -22.25
CA VAL A 428 14.47 -31.41 -22.92
C VAL A 428 13.73 -30.41 -22.04
N GLY A 429 14.07 -29.14 -22.21
CA GLY A 429 13.40 -28.03 -21.55
C GLY A 429 13.59 -26.73 -22.31
N TRP A 430 12.90 -25.68 -21.87
CA TRP A 430 12.87 -24.41 -22.58
C TRP A 430 13.40 -23.26 -21.73
N ILE A 431 14.07 -22.31 -22.39
CA ILE A 431 14.43 -21.02 -21.82
C ILE A 431 13.85 -19.93 -22.71
N GLN A 432 13.10 -19.02 -22.10
CA GLN A 432 12.58 -17.82 -22.73
C GLN A 432 13.30 -16.58 -22.18
N ILE A 433 13.86 -15.76 -23.07
CA ILE A 433 14.55 -14.53 -22.71
C ILE A 433 13.87 -13.35 -23.38
N VAL A 434 13.64 -12.30 -22.61
CA VAL A 434 13.13 -11.02 -23.09
C VAL A 434 14.32 -10.14 -23.46
N GLU A 435 14.18 -9.38 -24.55
CA GLU A 435 15.17 -8.38 -24.93
C GLU A 435 15.19 -7.24 -23.91
N ASP A 436 16.36 -6.97 -23.34
CA ASP A 436 16.60 -5.77 -22.54
C ASP A 436 16.71 -4.56 -23.48
N LEU A 437 15.61 -3.80 -23.60
CA LEU A 437 15.54 -2.60 -24.44
C LEU A 437 16.40 -1.42 -23.95
N HIS A 438 17.02 -1.52 -22.77
CA HIS A 438 17.98 -0.52 -22.29
C HIS A 438 19.11 -0.27 -23.30
N GLU A 439 19.41 -1.23 -24.20
CA GLU A 439 20.39 -1.02 -25.28
C GLU A 439 19.92 -0.12 -26.44
N ARG A 440 18.63 0.20 -26.58
CA ARG A 440 18.16 1.04 -27.71
C ARG A 440 17.59 2.40 -27.35
N VAL A 441 17.15 2.67 -26.13
CA VAL A 441 16.66 4.01 -25.76
C VAL A 441 17.04 4.37 -24.32
N PRO A 442 17.72 5.50 -24.08
CA PRO A 442 17.91 6.04 -22.74
C PRO A 442 16.56 6.52 -22.17
N GLU A 443 16.12 5.83 -21.12
CA GLU A 443 15.31 6.32 -20.00
C GLU A 443 14.51 7.61 -20.22
N LYS A 444 13.44 7.52 -21.01
CA LYS A 444 12.37 8.53 -21.06
C LYS A 444 11.03 7.81 -21.02
N GLY A 445 10.38 7.75 -19.87
CA GLY A 445 8.97 7.37 -19.77
C GLY A 445 8.64 6.58 -18.51
N GLY A 446 7.85 7.20 -17.64
CA GLY A 446 7.32 6.57 -16.43
C GLY A 446 6.54 5.29 -16.72
N PHE A 447 6.60 4.37 -15.77
CA PHE A 447 5.98 3.06 -15.80
C PHE A 447 4.45 3.14 -15.95
N SER A 448 3.94 3.20 -17.18
CA SER A 448 2.55 2.88 -17.48
C SER A 448 2.51 1.68 -18.43
N PRO A 449 2.10 0.49 -17.96
CA PRO A 449 2.12 -0.75 -18.76
C PRO A 449 1.25 -0.70 -20.03
N PHE A 450 0.29 0.24 -20.11
CA PHE A 450 -0.63 0.38 -21.24
C PHE A 450 -0.35 1.61 -22.12
N GLY A 451 0.66 2.42 -21.78
CA GLY A 451 0.92 3.70 -22.45
C GLY A 451 2.14 3.75 -23.36
N ASN A 452 2.99 2.71 -23.39
CA ASN A 452 4.17 2.74 -24.24
C ASN A 452 3.79 2.58 -25.72
N THR A 453 4.10 3.60 -26.52
CA THR A 453 4.12 3.57 -27.98
C THR A 453 5.12 2.55 -28.54
N GLN A 454 6.01 2.02 -27.68
CA GLN A 454 6.83 0.86 -27.98
C GLN A 454 6.04 -0.41 -27.66
N GLY A 455 5.76 -1.21 -28.70
CA GLY A 455 5.15 -2.52 -28.53
C GLY A 455 5.95 -3.45 -27.59
N PRO A 456 5.41 -4.63 -27.25
CA PRO A 456 6.02 -5.54 -26.28
C PRO A 456 7.47 -5.91 -26.67
N SER A 457 8.37 -5.92 -25.68
CA SER A 457 9.77 -6.32 -25.88
C SER A 457 9.88 -7.67 -26.60
N ARG A 458 10.86 -7.79 -27.51
CA ARG A 458 11.07 -9.04 -28.26
C ARG A 458 11.44 -10.17 -27.31
N VAL A 459 11.09 -11.39 -27.71
CA VAL A 459 11.30 -12.59 -26.92
C VAL A 459 11.99 -13.64 -27.78
N ALA A 460 13.02 -14.26 -27.23
CA ALA A 460 13.70 -15.39 -27.83
C ALA A 460 13.44 -16.65 -27.01
N GLN A 461 13.24 -17.78 -27.69
CA GLN A 461 13.12 -19.09 -27.07
C GLN A 461 14.25 -19.99 -27.52
N PHE A 462 14.87 -20.65 -26.56
CA PHE A 462 15.91 -21.64 -26.79
C PHE A 462 15.48 -23.00 -26.28
N LEU A 463 15.81 -24.03 -27.05
CA LEU A 463 15.64 -25.41 -26.63
C LEU A 463 16.92 -25.86 -25.93
N VAL A 464 16.79 -26.38 -24.72
CA VAL A 464 17.87 -26.99 -23.97
C VAL A 464 17.74 -28.50 -24.07
N ILE A 465 18.81 -29.17 -24.51
CA ILE A 465 18.85 -30.62 -24.67
C ILE A 465 19.98 -31.17 -23.80
N TYR A 466 19.63 -31.95 -22.78
CA TYR A 466 20.58 -32.74 -22.02
C TYR A 466 20.73 -34.11 -22.67
N ALA A 467 21.95 -34.44 -23.10
CA ALA A 467 22.31 -35.71 -23.69
C ALA A 467 23.11 -36.56 -22.68
N PRO A 468 22.44 -37.38 -21.84
CA PRO A 468 23.07 -38.06 -20.70
C PRO A 468 24.21 -39.00 -21.09
N ARG A 469 24.08 -39.76 -22.20
CA ARG A 469 25.14 -40.67 -22.66
C ARG A 469 26.45 -39.94 -22.98
N ARG A 470 26.35 -38.70 -23.43
CA ARG A 470 27.49 -37.83 -23.76
C ARG A 470 27.94 -36.99 -22.57
N GLY A 471 27.09 -36.80 -21.54
CA GLY A 471 27.35 -35.87 -20.45
C GLY A 471 27.42 -34.42 -20.95
N ILE A 472 26.52 -34.04 -21.86
CA ILE A 472 26.54 -32.69 -22.46
C ILE A 472 25.15 -32.06 -22.37
N LEU A 473 25.12 -30.80 -21.94
CA LEU A 473 23.95 -29.93 -21.98
C LEU A 473 24.11 -28.93 -23.12
N GLU A 474 23.26 -29.01 -24.14
CA GLU A 474 23.30 -28.16 -25.32
C GLU A 474 22.15 -27.16 -25.34
N VAL A 475 22.42 -25.94 -25.82
CA VAL A 475 21.42 -24.87 -25.99
C VAL A 475 21.32 -24.55 -27.47
N TRP A 476 20.12 -24.65 -28.03
CA TRP A 476 19.84 -24.54 -29.45
C TRP A 476 18.88 -23.39 -29.74
N ASN A 477 19.16 -22.68 -30.83
CA ASN A 477 18.12 -21.90 -31.49
C ASN A 477 17.09 -22.86 -32.12
N THR A 478 15.81 -22.53 -32.07
CA THR A 478 14.71 -23.50 -32.20
C THR A 478 14.42 -23.83 -33.67
N GLN A 479 13.66 -22.98 -34.36
CA GLN A 479 13.19 -23.22 -35.72
C GLN A 479 14.33 -23.21 -36.74
N GLN A 480 15.16 -22.17 -36.70
CA GLN A 480 16.35 -22.01 -37.54
C GLN A 480 17.54 -21.60 -36.68
N GLY A 481 18.75 -21.86 -37.17
CA GLY A 481 19.99 -21.40 -36.52
C GLY A 481 20.79 -22.49 -35.78
N PRO A 482 22.00 -22.14 -35.31
CA PRO A 482 22.96 -23.08 -34.76
C PRO A 482 22.70 -23.41 -33.28
N ARG A 483 23.53 -24.31 -32.76
CA ARG A 483 23.76 -24.47 -31.32
C ARG A 483 24.48 -23.22 -30.79
N VAL A 484 23.95 -22.60 -29.76
CA VAL A 484 24.49 -21.35 -29.17
C VAL A 484 25.28 -21.59 -27.88
N GLY A 485 25.09 -22.75 -27.25
CA GLY A 485 25.78 -23.15 -26.02
C GLY A 485 25.97 -24.66 -25.95
N ALA A 486 27.07 -25.10 -25.34
CA ALA A 486 27.28 -26.48 -24.93
C ALA A 486 28.11 -26.50 -23.65
N PHE A 487 27.71 -27.34 -22.70
CA PHE A 487 28.38 -27.49 -21.42
C PHE A 487 28.63 -28.97 -21.17
N ASN A 488 29.87 -29.34 -20.84
CA ASN A 488 30.18 -30.66 -20.31
C ASN A 488 29.63 -30.73 -18.88
N VAL A 489 28.77 -31.71 -18.63
CA VAL A 489 28.07 -31.95 -17.37
C VAL A 489 28.19 -33.45 -17.02
N GLY A 490 27.73 -33.83 -15.82
CA GLY A 490 27.73 -35.26 -15.44
C GLY A 490 26.81 -36.10 -16.34
N LYS A 491 27.13 -37.39 -16.51
CA LYS A 491 26.28 -38.35 -17.24
C LYS A 491 25.01 -38.77 -16.48
N HIS A 492 24.94 -38.45 -15.18
CA HIS A 492 23.86 -38.87 -14.29
C HIS A 492 23.01 -37.71 -13.77
N CYS A 493 23.08 -36.53 -14.40
CA CYS A 493 22.25 -35.38 -14.03
C CYS A 493 20.77 -35.59 -14.38
N ARG A 494 19.89 -34.79 -13.77
CA ARG A 494 18.48 -34.64 -14.14
C ARG A 494 18.20 -33.21 -14.57
N LEU A 495 17.64 -33.03 -15.76
CA LEU A 495 17.16 -31.75 -16.26
C LEU A 495 15.70 -31.57 -15.83
N LEU A 496 15.43 -30.51 -15.07
CA LEU A 496 14.10 -30.17 -14.58
C LEU A 496 13.61 -28.89 -15.26
N TYR A 497 12.47 -29.02 -15.95
CA TYR A 497 11.74 -27.91 -16.55
C TYR A 497 10.32 -27.94 -15.98
N PRO A 498 9.98 -27.08 -14.99
CA PRO A 498 8.65 -27.07 -14.40
C PRO A 498 7.56 -26.69 -15.41
N GLY A 499 7.80 -25.67 -16.25
CA GLY A 499 6.84 -25.21 -17.26
C GLY A 499 5.66 -24.37 -16.73
N TYR A 500 5.65 -24.02 -15.44
CA TYR A 500 4.63 -23.17 -14.79
C TYR A 500 5.27 -22.27 -13.72
N LYS A 501 4.48 -21.37 -13.13
CA LYS A 501 4.89 -20.38 -12.11
C LYS A 501 4.09 -20.58 -10.80
N ILE A 502 3.53 -19.52 -10.23
CA ILE A 502 2.70 -19.56 -9.02
C ILE A 502 1.23 -19.67 -9.42
N MET A 503 0.49 -20.57 -8.76
CA MET A 503 -0.95 -20.74 -8.92
C MET A 503 -1.74 -19.82 -7.98
N GLY A 504 -2.89 -19.32 -8.43
CA GLY A 504 -3.76 -18.38 -7.72
C GLY A 504 -3.57 -16.94 -8.17
N LEU A 505 -2.92 -16.71 -9.32
CA LEU A 505 -2.71 -15.38 -9.88
C LEU A 505 -3.69 -15.09 -11.03
N ASN A 506 -3.96 -13.81 -11.26
CA ASN A 506 -4.82 -13.34 -12.34
C ASN A 506 -4.35 -11.98 -12.85
N ASN A 507 -5.06 -11.39 -13.83
CA ASN A 507 -4.69 -10.11 -14.43
C ASN A 507 -4.59 -8.96 -13.40
N VAL A 508 -5.42 -8.98 -12.35
CA VAL A 508 -5.41 -7.94 -11.30
C VAL A 508 -4.24 -8.14 -10.32
N THR A 509 -3.93 -9.38 -9.95
CA THR A 509 -2.88 -9.68 -8.96
C THR A 509 -1.49 -9.76 -9.54
N SER A 510 -1.34 -9.88 -10.86
CA SER A 510 -0.04 -10.01 -11.55
C SER A 510 0.60 -8.67 -11.97
N GLN A 511 -0.17 -7.57 -12.07
CA GLN A 511 0.30 -6.29 -12.64
C GLN A 511 1.44 -5.59 -11.86
N SER A 512 1.71 -5.97 -10.61
CA SER A 512 2.71 -5.30 -9.76
C SER A 512 3.95 -6.15 -9.47
N TRP A 513 4.13 -7.30 -10.14
CA TRP A 513 5.07 -8.31 -9.64
C TRP A 513 5.66 -9.25 -10.70
N GLN A 514 6.96 -9.56 -10.59
CA GLN A 514 7.61 -10.67 -11.28
C GLN A 514 8.37 -11.56 -10.27
N PRO A 515 8.01 -12.84 -10.11
CA PRO A 515 8.79 -13.76 -9.28
C PRO A 515 10.16 -14.01 -9.90
N GLN A 516 11.20 -14.10 -9.07
CA GLN A 516 12.40 -14.84 -9.47
C GLN A 516 12.06 -16.33 -9.54
N THR A 517 11.76 -16.82 -10.74
CA THR A 517 11.59 -18.24 -11.03
C THR A 517 12.70 -18.71 -11.96
N TYR A 518 13.28 -19.87 -11.66
CA TYR A 518 14.22 -20.52 -12.57
C TYR A 518 13.43 -21.34 -13.59
N GLN A 519 13.61 -21.02 -14.87
CA GLN A 519 12.88 -21.70 -15.96
C GLN A 519 13.34 -23.15 -16.13
N ILE A 520 14.64 -23.39 -15.96
CA ILE A 520 15.25 -24.71 -16.11
C ILE A 520 16.42 -24.88 -15.14
N CYS A 521 16.53 -26.08 -14.58
CA CYS A 521 17.58 -26.44 -13.63
C CYS A 521 18.19 -27.79 -13.98
N LEU A 522 19.50 -27.92 -13.83
CA LEU A 522 20.23 -29.18 -13.91
C LEU A 522 20.62 -29.62 -12.51
N VAL A 523 20.10 -30.75 -12.06
CA VAL A 523 20.44 -31.40 -10.79
C VAL A 523 21.56 -32.39 -11.05
N ASP A 524 22.70 -32.17 -10.41
CA ASP A 524 23.88 -33.03 -10.52
C ASP A 524 24.08 -33.80 -9.19
N PRO A 525 23.79 -35.12 -9.16
CA PRO A 525 23.89 -35.90 -7.94
C PRO A 525 25.35 -36.11 -7.49
N VAL A 526 26.33 -36.01 -8.39
CA VAL A 526 27.74 -36.26 -8.08
C VAL A 526 28.35 -35.05 -7.38
N SER A 527 28.07 -33.85 -7.89
CA SER A 527 28.51 -32.60 -7.26
C SER A 527 27.55 -32.09 -6.16
N ALA A 528 26.45 -32.81 -5.93
CA ALA A 528 25.38 -32.40 -5.01
C ALA A 528 24.96 -30.93 -5.23
N SER A 529 24.81 -30.52 -6.49
CA SER A 529 24.53 -29.14 -6.86
C SER A 529 23.35 -29.00 -7.84
N VAL A 530 22.71 -27.83 -7.79
CA VAL A 530 21.66 -27.44 -8.73
C VAL A 530 22.13 -26.21 -9.50
N LYS A 531 22.14 -26.34 -10.82
CA LYS A 531 22.68 -25.35 -11.75
C LYS A 531 21.59 -24.78 -12.64
N ALA A 532 21.57 -23.46 -12.83
CA ALA A 532 20.71 -22.77 -13.77
C ALA A 532 21.50 -22.43 -15.05
N VAL A 533 20.79 -22.32 -16.17
CA VAL A 533 21.38 -21.96 -17.47
C VAL A 533 21.00 -20.53 -17.80
N ASN A 534 22.00 -19.69 -18.09
CA ASN A 534 21.80 -18.32 -18.56
C ASN A 534 22.21 -18.20 -20.03
N VAL A 535 21.33 -17.60 -20.84
CA VAL A 535 21.52 -17.43 -22.28
C VAL A 535 21.23 -15.97 -22.63
N PRO A 536 22.24 -15.21 -23.09
CA PRO A 536 22.02 -13.83 -23.54
C PRO A 536 21.10 -13.74 -24.76
N PHE A 537 20.22 -12.74 -24.80
CA PHE A 537 19.25 -12.55 -25.89
C PHE A 537 19.89 -12.49 -27.28
N HIS A 538 21.03 -11.79 -27.42
CA HIS A 538 21.72 -11.61 -28.71
C HIS A 538 22.13 -12.93 -29.39
N LEU A 539 22.21 -14.04 -28.67
CA LEU A 539 22.52 -15.34 -29.26
C LEU A 539 21.40 -15.84 -30.18
N ALA A 540 20.18 -15.35 -30.01
CA ALA A 540 19.08 -15.61 -30.93
C ALA A 540 19.33 -14.99 -32.32
N LEU A 541 20.22 -13.99 -32.40
CA LEU A 541 20.60 -13.26 -33.62
C LEU A 541 21.89 -13.80 -34.26
N SER A 542 22.54 -14.82 -33.67
CA SER A 542 23.88 -15.26 -34.08
C SER A 542 23.89 -16.12 -35.35
N ASP A 543 24.91 -15.89 -36.21
CA ASP A 543 25.25 -16.73 -37.37
C ASP A 543 26.70 -17.27 -37.26
N LYS A 544 27.06 -18.33 -37.98
CA LYS A 544 28.25 -19.19 -37.71
C LYS A 544 29.65 -18.55 -37.93
N LYS A 545 29.79 -17.26 -38.29
CA LYS A 545 31.08 -16.54 -38.49
C LYS A 545 31.18 -15.22 -37.70
N SER A 546 30.75 -15.21 -36.45
CA SER A 546 30.56 -13.97 -35.68
C SER A 546 31.87 -13.36 -35.17
N GLU A 547 32.47 -12.43 -35.91
CA GLU A 547 33.51 -11.49 -35.42
C GLU A 547 33.07 -10.77 -34.14
N ARG A 548 31.75 -10.58 -33.94
CA ARG A 548 31.16 -9.99 -32.73
C ARG A 548 31.45 -10.81 -31.46
N ALA A 549 31.67 -12.13 -31.57
CA ALA A 549 32.08 -12.97 -30.45
C ALA A 549 33.54 -12.76 -30.05
N LYS A 550 34.44 -12.47 -31.01
CA LYS A 550 35.84 -12.09 -30.72
C LYS A 550 35.85 -10.76 -29.96
N ASP A 551 35.13 -9.77 -30.45
CA ASP A 551 35.04 -8.46 -29.82
C ASP A 551 34.48 -8.52 -28.39
N LEU A 552 33.45 -9.36 -28.15
CA LEU A 552 32.93 -9.59 -26.81
C LEU A 552 33.97 -10.24 -25.87
N HIS A 553 34.84 -11.11 -26.38
CA HIS A 553 35.94 -11.68 -25.60
C HIS A 553 37.00 -10.64 -25.25
N LEU A 554 37.33 -9.75 -26.19
CA LEU A 554 38.24 -8.63 -25.95
C LEU A 554 37.69 -7.68 -24.88
N VAL A 555 36.40 -7.35 -24.90
CA VAL A 555 35.73 -6.56 -23.85
C VAL A 555 35.79 -7.27 -22.49
N LYS A 556 35.62 -8.60 -22.45
CA LYS A 556 35.79 -9.36 -21.20
C LYS A 556 37.22 -9.30 -20.68
N LYS A 557 38.23 -9.43 -21.55
CA LYS A 557 39.64 -9.31 -21.17
C LYS A 557 39.97 -7.90 -20.65
N LEU A 558 39.45 -6.86 -21.31
CA LEU A 558 39.54 -5.47 -20.85
C LEU A 558 38.90 -5.29 -19.46
N SER A 559 37.69 -5.83 -19.26
CA SER A 559 37.00 -5.75 -17.96
C SER A 559 37.75 -6.47 -16.83
N ALA A 560 38.48 -7.55 -17.14
CA ALA A 560 39.33 -8.25 -16.19
C ALA A 560 40.59 -7.44 -15.85
N LEU A 561 41.20 -6.79 -16.83
CA LEU A 561 42.35 -5.89 -16.62
C LEU A 561 41.96 -4.68 -15.76
N LEU A 562 40.84 -4.03 -16.05
CA LEU A 562 40.34 -2.89 -15.23
C LEU A 562 40.06 -3.29 -13.77
N ARG A 563 39.85 -4.59 -13.49
CA ARG A 563 39.67 -5.14 -12.13
C ARG A 563 40.98 -5.55 -11.45
N ALA A 564 42.05 -5.83 -12.20
CA ALA A 564 43.32 -6.28 -11.66
C ALA A 564 44.05 -5.16 -10.90
N LYS A 565 44.73 -5.50 -9.79
CA LYS A 565 45.69 -4.58 -9.12
C LYS A 565 47.05 -4.72 -9.81
N SER A 566 47.31 -3.93 -10.85
CA SER A 566 48.65 -3.82 -11.43
C SER A 566 49.47 -2.75 -10.71
N PRO A 567 50.73 -3.03 -10.29
CA PRO A 567 51.62 -2.04 -9.68
C PRO A 567 52.37 -1.17 -10.70
N ARG A 568 52.24 -1.40 -12.01
CA ARG A 568 52.97 -0.64 -13.05
C ARG A 568 52.00 0.14 -13.96
N PRO A 569 51.94 1.48 -13.88
CA PRO A 569 50.98 2.29 -14.62
C PRO A 569 51.26 2.33 -16.14
N ASP A 570 52.53 2.40 -16.55
CA ASP A 570 52.86 2.55 -17.98
C ASP A 570 52.55 1.28 -18.79
N SER A 571 52.88 0.10 -18.26
CA SER A 571 52.52 -1.17 -18.90
C SER A 571 51.00 -1.40 -18.94
N PHE A 572 50.29 -0.83 -17.98
CA PHE A 572 48.84 -0.95 -17.88
C PHE A 572 48.13 -0.09 -18.93
N GLU A 573 48.60 1.14 -19.17
CA GLU A 573 48.09 1.99 -20.25
C GLU A 573 48.32 1.36 -21.63
N THR A 574 49.50 0.76 -21.86
CA THR A 574 49.80 0.09 -23.15
C THR A 574 48.92 -1.13 -23.41
N GLU A 575 48.65 -1.98 -22.41
CA GLU A 575 47.77 -3.15 -22.59
C GLU A 575 46.31 -2.74 -22.89
N ILE A 576 45.83 -1.66 -22.26
CA ILE A 576 44.49 -1.10 -22.55
C ILE A 576 44.42 -0.60 -23.99
N LYS A 577 45.45 0.12 -24.45
CA LYS A 577 45.56 0.60 -25.83
C LYS A 577 45.56 -0.56 -26.82
N GLU A 578 46.32 -1.63 -26.59
CA GLU A 578 46.34 -2.80 -27.49
C GLU A 578 44.97 -3.47 -27.60
N LEU A 579 44.26 -3.65 -26.48
CA LEU A 579 42.96 -4.33 -26.49
C LEU A 579 41.85 -3.54 -27.18
N ILE A 580 41.79 -2.22 -26.96
CA ILE A 580 40.77 -1.40 -27.62
C ILE A 580 41.01 -1.27 -29.12
N LEU A 581 42.29 -1.33 -29.54
CA LEU A 581 42.67 -1.28 -30.96
C LEU A 581 42.39 -2.59 -31.70
N ASP A 582 42.44 -3.77 -31.03
CA ASP A 582 42.14 -5.08 -31.65
C ASP A 582 40.63 -5.39 -31.79
N ILE A 583 39.76 -4.63 -31.11
CA ILE A 583 38.30 -4.70 -31.32
C ILE A 583 38.00 -4.17 -32.72
N LYS A 584 37.19 -4.88 -33.51
CA LYS A 584 36.89 -4.45 -34.89
C LYS A 584 35.63 -3.60 -35.01
N TYR A 585 34.54 -3.96 -34.34
CA TYR A 585 33.25 -3.28 -34.46
C TYR A 585 33.24 -1.93 -33.73
N PRO A 586 32.85 -0.82 -34.39
CA PRO A 586 32.81 0.51 -33.76
C PRO A 586 31.95 0.58 -32.50
N ALA A 587 30.78 -0.08 -32.50
CA ALA A 587 29.90 -0.14 -31.33
C ALA A 587 30.58 -0.81 -30.12
N THR A 588 31.38 -1.85 -30.35
CA THR A 588 32.11 -2.55 -29.28
C THR A 588 33.34 -1.77 -28.83
N LYS A 589 34.00 -1.03 -29.73
CA LYS A 589 35.04 -0.05 -29.36
C LYS A 589 34.47 1.05 -28.47
N LYS A 590 33.28 1.57 -28.79
CA LYS A 590 32.57 2.55 -27.97
C LYS A 590 32.31 2.01 -26.56
N GLN A 591 31.75 0.80 -26.47
CA GLN A 591 31.51 0.11 -25.19
C GLN A 591 32.81 -0.09 -24.39
N ALA A 592 33.90 -0.48 -25.05
CA ALA A 592 35.21 -0.62 -24.42
C ALA A 592 35.73 0.73 -23.88
N LEU A 593 35.63 1.80 -24.66
CA LEU A 593 36.02 3.14 -24.23
C LEU A 593 35.18 3.63 -23.04
N GLU A 594 33.86 3.43 -23.07
CA GLU A 594 32.97 3.76 -21.95
C GLU A 594 33.38 3.02 -20.67
N SER A 595 33.76 1.74 -20.77
CA SER A 595 34.24 0.97 -19.61
C SER A 595 35.56 1.50 -19.03
N ILE A 596 36.42 2.07 -19.88
CA ILE A 596 37.68 2.70 -19.47
C ILE A 596 37.39 4.04 -18.77
N LEU A 597 36.55 4.88 -19.36
CA LEU A 597 36.14 6.18 -18.80
C LEU A 597 35.37 6.05 -17.47
N ALA A 598 34.68 4.92 -17.27
CA ALA A 598 33.95 4.61 -16.04
C ALA A 598 34.82 3.97 -14.93
N SER A 599 36.14 3.85 -15.13
CA SER A 599 37.05 3.24 -14.17
C SER A 599 37.62 4.26 -13.18
N ASP A 600 37.29 4.09 -11.89
CA ASP A 600 37.82 4.96 -10.81
C ASP A 600 39.31 4.71 -10.51
N ARG A 601 39.94 3.69 -11.12
CA ARG A 601 41.34 3.30 -10.86
C ARG A 601 42.34 3.90 -11.84
N LEU A 602 41.88 4.51 -12.92
CA LEU A 602 42.73 5.12 -13.91
C LEU A 602 42.99 6.58 -13.54
N SER A 603 44.24 7.02 -13.71
CA SER A 603 44.56 8.44 -13.57
C SER A 603 43.87 9.24 -14.67
N PHE A 604 43.55 10.51 -14.37
CA PHE A 604 43.01 11.44 -15.37
C PHE A 604 43.90 11.51 -16.64
N SER A 605 45.23 11.47 -16.47
CA SER A 605 46.18 11.44 -17.58
C SER A 605 46.01 10.20 -18.47
N CYS A 606 45.80 9.02 -17.88
CA CYS A 606 45.62 7.76 -18.60
C CYS A 606 44.31 7.78 -19.41
N LEU A 607 43.21 8.25 -18.82
CA LEU A 607 41.92 8.39 -19.52
C LEU A 607 42.07 9.26 -20.77
N ARG A 608 42.69 10.44 -20.62
CA ARG A 608 42.96 11.36 -21.73
C ARG A 608 43.85 10.72 -22.81
N ASN A 609 44.95 10.09 -22.42
CA ASN A 609 45.89 9.48 -23.36
C ASN A 609 45.27 8.32 -24.16
N VAL A 610 44.46 7.47 -23.51
CA VAL A 610 43.79 6.34 -24.17
C VAL A 610 42.72 6.84 -25.14
N THR A 611 41.88 7.81 -24.75
CA THR A 611 40.90 8.42 -25.64
C THR A 611 41.57 9.13 -26.83
N GLN A 612 42.68 9.84 -26.59
CA GLN A 612 43.46 10.48 -27.65
C GLN A 612 44.05 9.46 -28.63
N THR A 613 44.64 8.38 -28.12
CA THR A 613 45.22 7.32 -28.96
C THR A 613 44.16 6.67 -29.86
N LEU A 614 42.95 6.44 -29.35
CA LEU A 614 41.84 5.93 -30.15
C LEU A 614 41.41 6.94 -31.22
N MET A 615 41.31 8.23 -30.85
CA MET A 615 40.97 9.31 -31.78
C MET A 615 42.00 9.43 -32.93
N ASP A 616 43.29 9.41 -32.61
CA ASP A 616 44.38 9.50 -33.59
C ASP A 616 44.39 8.29 -34.53
N THR A 617 44.14 7.09 -33.99
CA THR A 617 44.02 5.88 -34.82
C THR A 617 42.84 5.98 -35.78
N LEU A 618 41.67 6.45 -35.32
CA LEU A 618 40.48 6.61 -36.18
C LEU A 618 40.70 7.66 -37.27
N LYS A 619 41.43 8.75 -36.98
CA LYS A 619 41.79 9.77 -37.98
C LYS A 619 42.79 9.26 -39.04
N ASN A 620 43.64 8.30 -38.68
CA ASN A 620 44.63 7.71 -39.59
C ASN A 620 44.10 6.55 -40.44
N GLN A 621 42.84 6.11 -40.23
CA GLN A 621 42.20 5.09 -41.06
C GLN A 621 41.72 5.65 -42.41
N GLU A 622 41.60 4.80 -43.44
CA GLU A 622 41.05 5.20 -44.74
C GLU A 622 39.63 5.75 -44.57
N LEU A 623 39.32 6.88 -45.23
CA LEU A 623 38.09 7.66 -45.05
C LEU A 623 36.81 6.82 -45.13
N GLU A 624 36.77 5.83 -46.01
CA GLU A 624 35.59 4.96 -46.22
C GLU A 624 35.32 4.00 -45.04
N SER A 625 36.31 3.78 -44.16
CA SER A 625 36.25 2.82 -43.05
C SER A 625 36.02 3.45 -41.68
N VAL A 626 36.02 4.78 -41.59
CA VAL A 626 35.92 5.51 -40.32
C VAL A 626 34.46 5.61 -39.88
N ASP A 627 34.17 5.12 -38.68
CA ASP A 627 32.87 5.35 -38.04
C ASP A 627 32.82 6.78 -37.49
N GLU A 628 32.09 7.66 -38.19
CA GLU A 628 31.92 9.07 -37.78
C GLU A 628 31.37 9.21 -36.36
N GLY A 629 30.48 8.29 -35.95
CA GLY A 629 29.87 8.29 -34.62
C GLY A 629 30.88 8.05 -33.50
N LEU A 630 31.78 7.09 -33.67
CA LEU A 630 32.86 6.78 -32.73
C LEU A 630 33.92 7.89 -32.71
N LEU A 631 34.24 8.47 -33.86
CA LEU A 631 35.18 9.59 -33.95
C LEU A 631 34.62 10.83 -33.21
N GLN A 632 33.34 11.15 -33.42
CA GLN A 632 32.63 12.20 -32.69
C GLN A 632 32.53 11.89 -31.18
N PHE A 633 32.34 10.61 -30.81
CA PHE A 633 32.34 10.18 -29.41
C PHE A 633 33.71 10.40 -28.73
N CYS A 634 34.82 10.09 -29.40
CA CYS A 634 36.15 10.35 -28.86
C CYS A 634 36.41 11.86 -28.74
N ALA A 635 36.04 12.63 -29.76
CA ALA A 635 36.18 14.09 -29.75
C ALA A 635 35.41 14.74 -28.60
N SER A 636 34.14 14.36 -28.42
CA SER A 636 33.29 14.87 -27.34
C SER A 636 33.83 14.53 -25.95
N LYS A 637 34.27 13.29 -25.72
CA LYS A 637 34.84 12.89 -24.42
C LYS A 637 36.17 13.58 -24.12
N LEU A 638 37.01 13.85 -25.13
CA LEU A 638 38.22 14.65 -24.95
C LEU A 638 37.91 16.12 -24.60
N LYS A 639 36.94 16.74 -25.29
CA LYS A 639 36.47 18.10 -24.94
C LYS A 639 35.97 18.16 -23.48
N LEU A 640 35.23 17.15 -23.02
CA LEU A 640 34.75 17.07 -21.63
C LEU A 640 35.90 16.91 -20.62
N LEU A 641 36.87 16.04 -20.91
CA LEU A 641 38.04 15.88 -20.04
C LEU A 641 38.81 17.20 -19.90
N HIS A 642 38.95 17.97 -21.00
CA HIS A 642 39.60 19.28 -20.96
C HIS A 642 38.81 20.32 -20.15
N LEU A 643 37.48 20.32 -20.27
CA LEU A 643 36.62 21.17 -19.43
C LEU A 643 36.77 20.83 -17.94
N TYR A 644 36.76 19.54 -17.60
CA TYR A 644 36.95 19.09 -16.22
C TYR A 644 38.28 19.57 -15.64
N GLU A 645 39.37 19.47 -16.42
CA GLU A 645 40.69 19.96 -16.03
C GLU A 645 40.68 21.48 -15.80
N SER A 646 40.09 22.24 -16.72
CA SER A 646 40.00 23.70 -16.64
C SER A 646 39.24 24.16 -15.40
N VAL A 647 38.07 23.56 -15.11
CA VAL A 647 37.27 23.89 -13.92
C VAL A 647 37.99 23.45 -12.63
N SER A 648 38.64 22.29 -12.65
CA SER A 648 39.42 21.82 -11.50
C SER A 648 40.57 22.78 -11.17
N GLN A 649 41.27 23.31 -12.17
CA GLN A 649 42.33 24.30 -11.99
C GLN A 649 41.80 25.61 -11.40
N LEU A 650 40.68 26.14 -11.93
CA LEU A 650 40.01 27.33 -11.38
C LEU A 650 39.56 27.15 -9.94
N ASN A 651 39.13 25.94 -9.58
CA ASN A 651 38.76 25.60 -8.21
C ASN A 651 39.97 25.42 -7.28
N THR A 652 41.19 25.22 -7.80
CA THR A 652 42.42 25.10 -6.97
C THR A 652 43.15 26.42 -6.74
N LEU A 653 42.87 27.46 -7.54
CA LEU A 653 43.42 28.79 -7.34
C LEU A 653 42.73 29.45 -6.14
N ASP A 654 43.48 29.76 -5.08
CA ASP A 654 42.97 30.51 -3.92
C ASP A 654 42.72 31.97 -4.33
N PHE A 655 41.44 32.32 -4.51
CA PHE A 655 40.99 33.69 -4.75
C PHE A 655 40.40 34.25 -3.45
N HIS A 656 40.89 35.41 -3.02
CA HIS A 656 40.40 36.11 -1.83
C HIS A 656 39.83 37.47 -2.22
N SER A 657 38.50 37.59 -2.28
CA SER A 657 37.83 38.89 -2.29
C SER A 657 37.47 39.30 -0.86
N ASP A 658 38.44 39.84 -0.11
CA ASP A 658 38.24 40.35 1.27
C ASP A 658 37.69 41.79 1.27
N THR A 659 36.67 42.10 0.47
CA THR A 659 35.98 43.39 0.59
C THR A 659 34.90 43.27 1.67
N PRO A 660 35.05 43.93 2.84
CA PRO A 660 33.97 43.99 3.83
C PRO A 660 32.78 44.72 3.20
N PHE A 661 31.65 44.03 3.14
CA PHE A 661 30.43 44.53 2.51
C PHE A 661 29.51 45.07 3.61
N SER A 662 29.08 46.33 3.51
CA SER A 662 28.23 46.96 4.53
C SER A 662 26.75 46.66 4.31
N ASP A 663 25.93 46.85 5.35
CA ASP A 663 24.48 46.66 5.26
C ASP A 663 23.83 47.63 4.25
N ASN A 664 24.35 48.86 4.15
CA ASN A 664 23.90 49.85 3.16
C ASN A 664 24.19 49.39 1.73
N ASP A 665 25.33 48.73 1.49
CA ASP A 665 25.66 48.22 0.16
C ASP A 665 24.67 47.12 -0.27
N LEU A 666 24.20 46.30 0.68
CA LEU A 666 23.22 45.25 0.41
C LEU A 666 21.82 45.83 0.10
N ALA A 667 21.39 46.85 0.85
CA ALA A 667 20.13 47.56 0.57
C ALA A 667 20.12 48.13 -0.86
N VAL A 668 21.21 48.83 -1.22
CA VAL A 668 21.40 49.40 -2.56
C VAL A 668 21.45 48.32 -3.64
N LEU A 669 22.18 47.22 -3.39
CA LEU A 669 22.30 46.11 -4.34
C LEU A 669 20.95 45.43 -4.61
N LEU A 670 20.12 45.25 -3.59
CA LEU A 670 18.80 44.62 -3.71
C LEU A 670 17.69 45.61 -4.10
N ARG A 671 18.01 46.90 -4.21
CA ARG A 671 17.06 48.00 -4.44
C ARG A 671 15.93 48.05 -3.41
N LEU A 672 16.26 47.78 -2.15
CA LEU A 672 15.34 47.85 -1.01
C LEU A 672 15.62 49.11 -0.20
N ASP A 673 14.58 49.66 0.44
CA ASP A 673 14.80 50.68 1.47
C ASP A 673 15.33 50.05 2.78
N ASP A 674 15.84 50.89 3.68
CA ASP A 674 16.40 50.41 4.96
C ASP A 674 15.36 49.65 5.82
N LYS A 675 14.06 50.00 5.72
CA LYS A 675 12.99 49.36 6.49
C LYS A 675 12.63 48.00 5.94
N GLU A 676 12.53 47.88 4.61
CA GLU A 676 12.29 46.64 3.89
C GLU A 676 13.42 45.65 4.12
N LEU A 677 14.68 46.11 4.08
CA LEU A 677 15.83 45.25 4.37
C LEU A 677 15.80 44.72 5.82
N LEU A 678 15.46 45.58 6.78
CA LEU A 678 15.31 45.18 8.18
C LEU A 678 14.18 44.15 8.37
N LYS A 679 13.05 44.36 7.70
CA LYS A 679 11.92 43.42 7.71
C LYS A 679 12.32 42.05 7.13
N LEU A 680 12.97 42.05 5.96
CA LEU A 680 13.44 40.83 5.30
C LEU A 680 14.41 40.04 6.19
N ARG A 681 15.39 40.72 6.81
CA ARG A 681 16.31 40.08 7.76
C ARG A 681 15.59 39.50 8.97
N ALA A 682 14.64 40.24 9.55
CA ALA A 682 13.88 39.76 10.70
C ALA A 682 13.07 38.49 10.36
N LEU A 683 12.46 38.42 9.17
CA LEU A 683 11.75 37.24 8.70
C LEU A 683 12.68 36.04 8.50
N LEU A 684 13.81 36.24 7.81
CA LEU A 684 14.79 35.17 7.56
C LEU A 684 15.44 34.65 8.85
N GLU A 685 15.72 35.54 9.81
CA GLU A 685 16.30 35.16 11.10
C GLU A 685 15.29 34.36 11.96
N LYS A 686 14.01 34.77 11.98
CA LYS A 686 12.93 33.98 12.62
C LYS A 686 12.77 32.61 11.95
N TYR A 687 12.73 32.56 10.62
CA TYR A 687 12.65 31.30 9.87
C TYR A 687 13.83 30.36 10.19
N LYS A 688 15.04 30.91 10.25
CA LYS A 688 16.27 30.18 10.57
C LYS A 688 16.24 29.58 11.99
N GLN A 689 15.73 30.34 12.97
CA GLN A 689 15.61 29.89 14.37
C GLN A 689 14.63 28.71 14.51
N GLU A 690 13.52 28.71 13.78
CA GLU A 690 12.52 27.62 13.84
C GLU A 690 12.92 26.39 12.99
N ASN A 691 13.74 26.57 11.94
CA ASN A 691 14.16 25.49 11.04
C ASN A 691 15.38 24.67 11.54
N THR A 692 15.60 24.57 12.86
CA THR A 692 16.71 23.81 13.47
C THR A 692 16.47 22.30 13.45
N LYS A 693 16.41 21.67 12.28
CA LYS A 693 16.62 20.22 12.18
C LYS A 693 18.10 19.90 12.11
N ALA A 694 18.59 19.10 13.06
CA ALA A 694 19.93 18.53 13.06
C ALA A 694 20.08 17.57 11.87
N THR A 695 20.57 18.08 10.75
CA THR A 695 21.14 17.25 9.69
C THR A 695 22.57 16.93 10.10
N VAL A 696 22.83 15.66 10.43
CA VAL A 696 24.19 15.16 10.61
C VAL A 696 24.90 15.30 9.26
N ARG A 697 25.89 16.21 9.20
CA ARG A 697 26.83 16.30 8.08
C ARG A 697 28.14 15.65 8.50
N PHE A 698 28.71 14.85 7.62
CA PHE A 698 30.08 14.35 7.81
C PHE A 698 31.05 15.42 7.31
N SER A 699 32.21 15.57 7.96
CA SER A 699 33.25 16.53 7.53
C SER A 699 33.70 16.27 6.09
N GLU A 700 33.53 15.05 5.59
CA GLU A 700 33.82 14.64 4.21
C GLU A 700 32.87 15.26 3.17
N ASP A 701 31.71 15.79 3.54
CA ASP A 701 30.73 16.35 2.58
C ASP A 701 31.09 17.76 2.07
N ALA A 702 31.97 18.49 2.76
CA ALA A 702 32.28 19.88 2.43
C ALA A 702 33.15 20.06 1.17
N ASP A 703 33.99 19.07 0.85
CA ASP A 703 35.04 19.16 -0.18
C ASP A 703 35.02 17.97 -1.15
N ARG A 704 33.85 17.37 -1.42
CA ARG A 704 33.76 16.34 -2.46
C ARG A 704 34.06 16.93 -3.83
N VAL A 705 35.29 16.72 -4.30
CA VAL A 705 35.66 16.87 -5.70
C VAL A 705 34.81 15.88 -6.50
N LEU A 706 34.02 16.39 -7.45
CA LEU A 706 33.17 15.56 -8.30
C LEU A 706 34.05 14.57 -9.09
N PRO A 707 33.87 13.24 -8.96
CA PRO A 707 34.70 12.29 -9.68
C PRO A 707 34.59 12.47 -11.20
N VAL A 708 35.71 12.29 -11.92
CA VAL A 708 35.77 12.43 -13.40
C VAL A 708 34.71 11.57 -14.08
N LYS A 709 34.52 10.33 -13.62
CA LYS A 709 33.49 9.42 -14.12
C LYS A 709 32.10 10.06 -14.07
N THR A 710 31.72 10.53 -12.88
CA THR A 710 30.42 11.14 -12.61
C THR A 710 30.21 12.38 -13.46
N PHE A 711 31.25 13.21 -13.62
CA PHE A 711 31.24 14.36 -14.51
C PHE A 711 31.00 13.98 -15.98
N LEU A 712 31.69 12.95 -16.49
CA LEU A 712 31.55 12.47 -17.88
C LEU A 712 30.20 11.80 -18.16
N GLU A 713 29.54 11.29 -17.11
CA GLU A 713 28.20 10.72 -17.16
C GLU A 713 27.12 11.81 -17.24
N TYR A 714 27.30 12.94 -16.57
CA TYR A 714 26.33 14.03 -16.50
C TYR A 714 26.29 14.93 -17.75
N LEU A 715 27.37 14.96 -18.54
CA LEU A 715 27.53 15.88 -19.66
C LEU A 715 27.70 15.16 -21.00
N GLU A 716 27.14 15.75 -22.04
CA GLU A 716 27.19 15.26 -23.41
C GLU A 716 27.38 16.40 -24.41
N TYR A 717 28.26 16.21 -25.40
CA TYR A 717 28.40 17.17 -26.49
C TYR A 717 27.51 16.76 -27.66
N GLU A 718 26.65 17.68 -28.08
CA GLU A 718 25.93 17.60 -29.35
C GLU A 718 26.56 18.59 -30.33
N LYS A 719 27.40 18.06 -31.25
CA LYS A 719 28.23 18.85 -32.18
C LYS A 719 29.19 19.79 -31.43
N ASP A 720 28.82 21.06 -31.31
CA ASP A 720 29.58 22.11 -30.61
C ASP A 720 28.82 22.72 -29.41
N ALA A 721 27.61 22.24 -29.11
CA ALA A 721 26.87 22.63 -27.91
C ALA A 721 27.01 21.55 -26.84
N LEU A 722 27.27 21.98 -25.60
CA LEU A 722 27.30 21.08 -24.45
C LEU A 722 25.93 21.03 -23.80
N SER A 723 25.42 19.82 -23.55
CA SER A 723 24.14 19.59 -22.89
C SER A 723 24.30 18.79 -21.61
N ILE A 724 23.45 19.10 -20.63
CA ILE A 724 23.35 18.36 -19.36
C ILE A 724 22.35 17.22 -19.58
N ARG A 725 22.76 16.00 -19.26
CA ARG A 725 21.86 14.84 -19.29
C ARG A 725 20.74 15.00 -18.25
N LYS A 726 19.63 14.31 -18.46
CA LYS A 726 18.54 14.26 -17.46
C LYS A 726 19.02 13.51 -16.22
N ILE A 727 19.47 14.26 -15.23
CA ILE A 727 19.94 13.76 -13.93
C ILE A 727 18.94 14.17 -12.85
N GLY A 728 18.97 13.52 -11.68
CA GLY A 728 18.13 13.87 -10.55
C GLY A 728 18.55 15.21 -9.91
N GLU A 729 17.74 15.70 -8.97
CA GLU A 729 17.99 16.98 -8.31
C GLU A 729 19.31 16.96 -7.52
N GLU A 730 19.63 15.86 -6.84
CA GLU A 730 20.87 15.72 -6.07
C GLU A 730 22.12 15.76 -6.97
N GLU A 731 22.06 15.13 -8.15
CA GLU A 731 23.13 15.16 -9.13
C GLU A 731 23.29 16.53 -9.80
N CYS A 732 22.17 17.22 -10.09
CA CYS A 732 22.18 18.62 -10.54
C CYS A 732 22.88 19.52 -9.51
N VAL A 733 22.60 19.31 -8.22
CA VAL A 733 23.25 20.04 -7.13
C VAL A 733 24.74 19.70 -7.07
N ALA A 734 25.14 18.43 -7.24
CA ALA A 734 26.55 18.04 -7.24
C ALA A 734 27.33 18.66 -8.41
N LEU A 735 26.77 18.60 -9.63
CA LEU A 735 27.37 19.19 -10.82
C LEU A 735 27.45 20.72 -10.72
N GLY A 736 26.35 21.36 -10.34
CA GLY A 736 26.33 22.80 -10.13
C GLY A 736 27.29 23.21 -9.01
N SER A 737 27.42 22.41 -7.94
CA SER A 737 28.33 22.71 -6.84
C SER A 737 29.78 22.65 -7.30
N PHE A 738 30.13 21.74 -8.21
CA PHE A 738 31.46 21.67 -8.81
C PHE A 738 31.79 22.93 -9.63
N PHE A 739 30.81 23.50 -10.34
CA PHE A 739 31.02 24.74 -11.11
C PHE A 739 30.98 26.01 -10.27
N PHE A 740 30.01 26.12 -9.36
CA PHE A 740 29.61 27.42 -8.83
C PHE A 740 29.79 27.58 -7.32
N TRP A 741 29.97 26.50 -6.55
CA TRP A 741 29.98 26.60 -5.08
C TRP A 741 31.11 27.47 -4.54
N LYS A 742 32.32 27.37 -5.12
CA LYS A 742 33.44 28.23 -4.75
C LYS A 742 33.22 29.68 -5.19
N CYS A 743 32.60 29.91 -6.35
CA CYS A 743 32.24 31.25 -6.84
C CYS A 743 31.21 31.93 -5.92
N LEU A 744 30.16 31.20 -5.48
CA LEU A 744 29.15 31.70 -4.54
C LEU A 744 29.71 32.06 -3.16
N HIS A 745 30.89 31.54 -2.81
CA HIS A 745 31.63 31.88 -1.60
C HIS A 745 32.72 32.95 -1.81
N GLY A 746 32.89 33.50 -3.02
CA GLY A 746 33.95 34.44 -3.33
C GLY A 746 35.37 33.82 -3.33
N LYS A 747 35.47 32.49 -3.44
CA LYS A 747 36.75 31.73 -3.40
C LYS A 747 37.33 31.41 -4.78
N SER A 748 36.62 31.73 -5.85
CA SER A 748 37.07 31.54 -7.24
C SER A 748 36.54 32.68 -8.11
N SER A 749 37.25 32.98 -9.19
CA SER A 749 36.87 34.05 -10.12
C SER A 749 35.60 33.67 -10.89
N THR A 750 34.54 34.48 -10.70
CA THR A 750 33.28 34.27 -11.40
C THR A 750 33.39 34.54 -12.90
N GLU A 751 34.20 35.52 -13.29
CA GLU A 751 34.40 35.90 -14.70
C GLU A 751 35.12 34.80 -15.48
N GLU A 752 36.22 34.27 -14.93
CA GLU A 752 37.00 33.18 -15.55
C GLU A 752 36.16 31.89 -15.65
N MET A 753 35.37 31.57 -14.62
CA MET A 753 34.48 30.41 -14.64
C MET A 753 33.39 30.56 -15.71
N CYS A 754 32.74 31.72 -15.79
CA CYS A 754 31.73 32.01 -16.82
C CYS A 754 32.32 31.90 -18.24
N HIS A 755 33.50 32.49 -18.48
CA HIS A 755 34.16 32.40 -19.78
C HIS A 755 34.57 30.97 -20.13
N SER A 756 35.07 30.19 -19.17
CA SER A 756 35.42 28.78 -19.38
C SER A 756 34.19 27.96 -19.79
N LEU A 757 33.06 28.13 -19.10
CA LEU A 757 31.81 27.40 -19.37
C LEU A 757 31.14 27.84 -20.69
N GLU A 758 31.18 29.14 -21.02
CA GLU A 758 30.70 29.67 -22.31
C GLU A 758 31.56 29.14 -23.46
N SER A 759 32.89 29.13 -23.32
CA SER A 759 33.81 28.62 -24.34
C SER A 759 33.65 27.11 -24.59
N ALA A 760 33.18 26.37 -23.59
CA ALA A 760 32.84 24.96 -23.71
C ALA A 760 31.46 24.70 -24.35
N GLY A 761 30.69 25.75 -24.64
CA GLY A 761 29.41 25.65 -25.33
C GLY A 761 28.22 25.31 -24.42
N LEU A 762 28.29 25.55 -23.11
CA LEU A 762 27.12 25.47 -22.23
C LEU A 762 26.19 26.65 -22.45
N SER A 763 24.91 26.36 -22.68
CA SER A 763 23.91 27.41 -22.83
C SER A 763 23.70 28.15 -21.50
N PRO A 764 23.46 29.47 -21.52
CA PRO A 764 23.24 30.24 -20.30
C PRO A 764 22.03 29.72 -19.50
N GLN A 765 20.99 29.19 -20.17
CA GLN A 765 19.81 28.63 -19.52
C GLN A 765 20.16 27.39 -18.68
N GLN A 766 21.06 26.53 -19.16
CA GLN A 766 21.54 25.38 -18.40
C GLN A 766 22.40 25.80 -17.21
N LEU A 767 23.24 26.82 -17.38
CA LEU A 767 24.05 27.39 -16.30
C LEU A 767 23.17 27.99 -15.21
N LEU A 768 22.14 28.74 -15.59
CA LEU A 768 21.15 29.29 -14.65
C LEU A 768 20.44 28.17 -13.86
N SER A 769 20.03 27.09 -14.54
CA SER A 769 19.40 25.95 -13.86
C SER A 769 20.31 25.30 -12.81
N LEU A 770 21.59 25.11 -13.13
CA LEU A 770 22.57 24.53 -12.21
C LEU A 770 22.94 25.48 -11.07
N LEU A 771 23.00 26.79 -11.34
CA LEU A 771 23.24 27.79 -10.31
C LEU A 771 22.09 27.81 -9.29
N LEU A 772 20.86 27.83 -9.79
CA LEU A 772 19.65 27.84 -8.96
C LEU A 772 19.47 26.54 -8.18
N SER A 773 19.76 25.37 -8.76
CA SER A 773 19.68 24.10 -8.03
C SER A 773 20.60 24.10 -6.81
N VAL A 774 21.84 24.55 -6.98
CA VAL A 774 22.81 24.67 -5.87
C VAL A 774 22.33 25.67 -4.84
N TRP A 775 21.95 26.86 -5.27
CA TRP A 775 21.48 27.92 -4.38
C TRP A 775 20.27 27.46 -3.55
N LEU A 776 19.25 26.93 -4.21
CA LEU A 776 18.01 26.51 -3.55
C LEU A 776 18.26 25.31 -2.62
N SER A 777 19.20 24.42 -2.93
CA SER A 777 19.50 23.24 -2.11
C SER A 777 20.30 23.51 -0.83
N LYS A 778 21.21 24.50 -0.84
CA LYS A 778 22.15 24.80 0.26
C LYS A 778 21.71 25.99 1.14
N GLU A 779 20.41 26.09 1.40
CA GLU A 779 19.80 27.21 2.14
C GLU A 779 20.50 27.55 3.46
N LYS A 780 20.82 26.55 4.29
CA LYS A 780 21.46 26.77 5.61
C LYS A 780 22.77 27.53 5.51
N ASP A 781 23.64 27.12 4.58
CA ASP A 781 24.96 27.72 4.38
C ASP A 781 24.86 29.15 3.82
N ILE A 782 23.82 29.42 3.03
CA ILE A 782 23.54 30.72 2.42
C ILE A 782 23.00 31.71 3.45
N LEU A 783 22.05 31.29 4.28
CA LEU A 783 21.47 32.11 5.34
C LEU A 783 22.48 32.49 6.43
N ASP A 784 23.58 31.74 6.56
CA ASP A 784 24.69 32.07 7.47
C ASP A 784 25.64 33.13 6.92
N LYS A 785 25.69 33.34 5.59
CA LYS A 785 26.70 34.20 4.94
C LYS A 785 26.06 35.17 3.93
N PRO A 786 25.77 36.42 4.34
CA PRO A 786 25.12 37.41 3.47
C PRO A 786 25.96 37.78 2.23
N GLN A 787 27.29 37.63 2.28
CA GLN A 787 28.18 37.84 1.13
C GLN A 787 27.85 36.96 -0.08
N SER A 788 27.22 35.80 0.15
CA SER A 788 26.80 34.89 -0.93
C SER A 788 25.76 35.53 -1.85
N VAL A 789 24.95 36.46 -1.32
CA VAL A 789 23.95 37.23 -2.07
C VAL A 789 24.63 38.12 -3.12
N CYS A 790 25.73 38.79 -2.75
CA CYS A 790 26.51 39.61 -3.67
C CYS A 790 27.16 38.76 -4.76
N CYS A 791 27.69 37.59 -4.40
CA CYS A 791 28.28 36.66 -5.37
C CYS A 791 27.22 36.16 -6.36
N LEU A 792 26.01 35.82 -5.88
CA LEU A 792 24.89 35.44 -6.74
C LEU A 792 24.51 36.59 -7.70
N HIS A 793 24.44 37.83 -7.21
CA HIS A 793 24.14 38.99 -8.04
C HIS A 793 25.17 39.15 -9.17
N THR A 794 26.46 39.08 -8.87
CA THR A 794 27.54 39.14 -9.86
C THR A 794 27.42 38.00 -10.88
N MET A 795 27.16 36.77 -10.41
CA MET A 795 26.97 35.60 -11.29
C MET A 795 25.79 35.77 -12.23
N LEU A 796 24.63 36.20 -11.72
CA LEU A 796 23.43 36.43 -12.54
C LEU A 796 23.63 37.59 -13.53
N SER A 797 24.34 38.65 -13.13
CA SER A 797 24.68 39.76 -14.04
C SER A 797 25.61 39.31 -15.17
N LEU A 798 26.57 38.41 -14.90
CA LEU A 798 27.47 37.86 -15.93
C LEU A 798 26.76 36.86 -16.84
N LEU A 799 25.98 35.92 -16.26
CA LEU A 799 25.21 34.95 -17.04
C LEU A 799 24.17 35.61 -17.94
N SER A 800 23.51 36.69 -17.48
CA SER A 800 22.54 37.43 -18.29
C SER A 800 23.18 38.25 -19.43
N LYS A 801 24.48 38.54 -19.37
CA LYS A 801 25.25 39.19 -20.44
C LYS A 801 25.79 38.19 -21.48
N MET A 802 25.72 36.88 -21.22
CA MET A 802 26.14 35.87 -22.19
C MET A 802 25.27 35.92 -23.45
N LYS A 803 25.86 35.59 -24.60
CA LYS A 803 25.12 35.50 -25.85
C LYS A 803 23.99 34.47 -25.70
N VAL A 804 22.79 34.79 -26.21
CA VAL A 804 21.56 33.96 -26.15
C VAL A 804 20.86 33.94 -24.78
N ALA A 805 21.36 34.61 -23.75
CA ALA A 805 20.70 34.65 -22.44
C ALA A 805 19.39 35.46 -22.47
N ILE A 806 19.48 36.72 -22.90
CA ILE A 806 18.34 37.63 -23.11
C ILE A 806 18.30 37.94 -24.61
N ASP A 807 17.16 37.69 -25.25
CA ASP A 807 16.95 38.04 -26.66
C ASP A 807 16.93 39.57 -26.80
N GLU A 808 17.76 40.13 -27.69
CA GLU A 808 17.79 41.58 -27.93
C GLU A 808 16.48 42.12 -28.50
N THR A 809 15.62 41.26 -29.07
CA THR A 809 14.30 41.62 -29.55
C THR A 809 13.23 41.71 -28.46
N TRP A 810 13.59 41.45 -27.20
CA TRP A 810 12.66 41.48 -26.08
C TRP A 810 12.05 42.89 -25.87
N ASP A 811 10.72 42.94 -25.83
CA ASP A 811 9.91 44.11 -25.48
C ASP A 811 9.52 44.04 -23.99
N SER A 812 9.61 45.18 -23.31
CA SER A 812 9.03 45.48 -21.99
C SER A 812 7.59 44.97 -21.75
N GLN A 813 6.76 44.80 -22.79
CA GLN A 813 5.40 44.27 -22.66
C GLN A 813 5.33 42.73 -22.60
N SER A 814 6.45 42.04 -22.81
CA SER A 814 6.52 40.57 -22.84
C SER A 814 7.28 40.00 -21.64
N VAL A 815 6.92 38.77 -21.24
CA VAL A 815 7.57 38.06 -20.13
C VAL A 815 8.88 37.46 -20.62
N SER A 816 10.00 37.84 -20.01
CA SER A 816 11.31 37.30 -20.41
C SER A 816 11.41 35.80 -20.10
N PRO A 817 11.68 34.93 -21.08
CA PRO A 817 11.84 33.49 -20.84
C PRO A 817 12.98 33.16 -19.87
N TRP A 818 14.04 33.98 -19.90
CA TRP A 818 15.19 33.90 -18.99
C TRP A 818 14.78 34.10 -17.54
N TRP A 819 14.07 35.19 -17.25
CA TRP A 819 13.58 35.48 -15.90
C TRP A 819 12.46 34.54 -15.48
N GLN A 820 11.64 34.09 -16.43
CA GLN A 820 10.61 33.09 -16.18
C GLN A 820 11.20 31.76 -15.70
N GLN A 821 12.32 31.31 -16.27
CA GLN A 821 13.02 30.11 -15.79
C GLN A 821 13.40 30.24 -14.31
N MET A 822 13.94 31.40 -13.93
CA MET A 822 14.30 31.68 -12.54
C MET A 822 13.09 31.73 -11.62
N ARG A 823 12.02 32.44 -12.01
CA ARG A 823 10.76 32.50 -11.25
C ARG A 823 10.17 31.11 -11.02
N MET A 824 10.16 30.24 -12.04
CA MET A 824 9.69 28.87 -11.91
C MET A 824 10.52 28.04 -10.92
N ALA A 825 11.84 28.20 -10.90
CA ALA A 825 12.69 27.52 -9.92
C ALA A 825 12.39 27.98 -8.49
N CYS A 826 12.18 29.29 -8.28
CA CYS A 826 11.79 29.83 -6.97
C CYS A 826 10.41 29.31 -6.54
N ILE A 827 9.41 29.29 -7.44
CA ILE A 827 8.04 28.83 -7.17
C ILE A 827 7.99 27.37 -6.74
N GLN A 828 8.88 26.54 -7.28
CA GLN A 828 8.93 25.10 -7.00
C GLN A 828 9.69 24.75 -5.73
N SER A 829 10.56 25.63 -5.23
CA SER A 829 11.45 25.34 -4.11
C SER A 829 10.70 25.23 -2.78
N GLU A 830 11.05 24.22 -1.99
CA GLU A 830 10.57 24.03 -0.61
C GLU A 830 11.41 24.79 0.43
N ASN A 831 12.54 25.38 0.00
CA ASN A 831 13.46 26.13 0.83
C ASN A 831 13.18 27.63 0.63
N SER A 832 12.14 28.10 1.32
CA SER A 832 11.57 29.45 1.14
C SER A 832 12.57 30.58 1.38
N GLY A 833 13.51 30.42 2.31
CA GLY A 833 14.51 31.45 2.61
C GLY A 833 15.50 31.63 1.45
N ALA A 834 16.00 30.51 0.89
CA ALA A 834 16.85 30.55 -0.29
C ALA A 834 16.09 31.08 -1.52
N ALA A 835 14.85 30.64 -1.72
CA ALA A 835 14.00 31.07 -2.83
C ALA A 835 13.74 32.58 -2.79
N LEU A 836 13.36 33.12 -1.64
CA LEU A 836 13.10 34.55 -1.44
C LEU A 836 14.35 35.40 -1.74
N LEU A 837 15.52 35.01 -1.20
CA LEU A 837 16.77 35.72 -1.48
C LEU A 837 17.13 35.68 -2.97
N SER A 838 17.00 34.51 -3.63
CA SER A 838 17.24 34.43 -5.08
C SER A 838 16.28 35.31 -5.87
N ALA A 839 15.00 35.39 -5.48
CA ALA A 839 14.03 36.23 -6.17
C ALA A 839 14.34 37.72 -6.02
N HIS A 840 14.78 38.19 -4.85
CA HIS A 840 15.23 39.59 -4.68
C HIS A 840 16.43 39.91 -5.57
N VAL A 841 17.42 39.01 -5.62
CA VAL A 841 18.59 39.19 -6.50
C VAL A 841 18.18 39.17 -7.97
N GLY A 842 17.34 38.22 -8.37
CA GLY A 842 16.83 38.11 -9.74
C GLY A 842 16.07 39.36 -10.18
N HIS A 843 15.19 39.88 -9.32
CA HIS A 843 14.47 41.12 -9.56
C HIS A 843 15.42 42.32 -9.70
N SER A 844 16.41 42.47 -8.81
CA SER A 844 17.38 43.57 -8.90
C SER A 844 18.20 43.54 -10.19
N VAL A 845 18.73 42.35 -10.56
CA VAL A 845 19.51 42.18 -11.80
C VAL A 845 18.62 42.43 -13.03
N ALA A 846 17.39 41.93 -13.04
CA ALA A 846 16.44 42.19 -14.13
C ALA A 846 16.18 43.68 -14.32
N ALA A 847 15.99 44.42 -13.22
CA ALA A 847 15.75 45.85 -13.23
C ALA A 847 17.01 46.67 -13.62
N GLN A 848 18.22 46.17 -13.31
CA GLN A 848 19.47 46.77 -13.77
C GLN A 848 19.64 46.63 -15.29
N MET A 849 19.33 45.45 -15.83
CA MET A 849 19.45 45.16 -17.25
C MET A 849 18.42 45.92 -18.10
N SER A 850 17.19 46.12 -17.59
CA SER A 850 16.20 46.94 -18.26
C SER A 850 16.59 48.43 -18.28
N SER A 851 17.09 48.98 -17.16
CA SER A 851 17.59 50.37 -17.13
C SER A 851 18.77 50.61 -18.09
N GLY A 852 19.69 49.65 -18.22
CA GLY A 852 20.79 49.75 -19.18
C GLY A 852 20.37 49.65 -20.64
N ALA A 853 19.24 48.98 -20.93
CA ALA A 853 18.67 48.90 -22.28
C ALA A 853 17.92 50.19 -22.66
N THR A 854 17.21 50.82 -21.71
CA THR A 854 16.58 52.12 -21.92
C THR A 854 17.61 53.23 -22.11
N ASP A 855 18.71 53.25 -21.34
CA ASP A 855 19.78 54.24 -21.50
C ASP A 855 20.45 54.16 -22.88
N LYS A 856 20.62 52.95 -23.43
CA LYS A 856 21.12 52.77 -24.81
C LYS A 856 20.14 53.32 -25.85
N LYS A 857 18.83 53.13 -25.66
CA LYS A 857 17.81 53.69 -26.58
C LYS A 857 17.69 55.22 -26.45
N PHE A 858 17.75 55.76 -25.24
CA PHE A 858 17.73 57.22 -25.02
C PHE A 858 18.98 57.91 -25.57
N SER A 859 20.17 57.34 -25.37
CA SER A 859 21.42 57.85 -25.98
C SER A 859 21.37 57.84 -27.52
N GLN A 860 20.51 57.00 -28.10
CA GLN A 860 20.31 56.93 -29.55
C GLN A 860 19.18 57.87 -30.03
N MET A 861 18.25 58.25 -29.14
CA MET A 861 17.22 59.27 -29.40
C MET A 861 17.67 60.71 -29.08
N GLU A 862 18.78 60.93 -28.37
CA GLU A 862 19.37 62.29 -28.22
C GLU A 862 19.85 62.91 -29.55
N LEU A 863 19.71 62.20 -30.69
CA LEU A 863 19.83 62.80 -32.01
C LEU A 863 18.53 63.44 -32.54
N ASP A 864 17.38 63.29 -31.86
CA ASP A 864 16.11 63.91 -32.25
C ASP A 864 15.54 64.77 -31.10
N ALA A 865 15.82 66.08 -31.14
CA ALA A 865 15.57 67.06 -30.09
C ALA A 865 14.09 67.50 -29.89
N ASP A 866 13.08 66.72 -30.29
CA ASP A 866 11.67 67.19 -30.31
C ASP A 866 10.66 66.33 -29.51
N ALA A 867 11.10 65.45 -28.61
CA ALA A 867 10.20 64.57 -27.84
C ALA A 867 10.01 64.93 -26.35
N GLU A 868 10.54 66.06 -25.85
CA GLU A 868 10.52 66.37 -24.41
C GLU A 868 9.15 66.88 -23.85
N ALA A 869 8.08 66.96 -24.64
CA ALA A 869 6.88 67.69 -24.23
C ALA A 869 5.62 66.87 -23.88
N LEU A 870 5.61 65.52 -23.93
CA LEU A 870 4.33 64.77 -23.85
C LEU A 870 4.26 63.51 -22.96
N THR A 871 5.25 63.15 -22.16
CA THR A 871 5.21 61.88 -21.38
C THR A 871 5.33 62.01 -19.86
N ASP A 872 5.15 63.20 -19.29
CA ASP A 872 5.35 63.46 -17.84
C ASP A 872 4.27 62.88 -16.88
N SER A 873 3.41 61.95 -17.33
CA SER A 873 2.35 61.39 -16.45
C SER A 873 2.04 59.91 -16.62
N TRP A 874 2.78 59.15 -17.44
CA TRP A 874 2.54 57.71 -17.61
C TRP A 874 3.72 56.92 -17.05
N GLU A 875 3.52 56.23 -15.93
CA GLU A 875 4.45 55.19 -15.47
C GLU A 875 4.39 54.01 -16.46
N ALA A 876 5.52 53.69 -17.08
CA ALA A 876 5.64 52.52 -17.93
C ALA A 876 5.63 51.25 -17.05
N LEU A 877 4.48 50.57 -16.99
CA LEU A 877 4.36 49.28 -16.31
C LEU A 877 5.02 48.18 -17.15
N SER A 878 6.04 47.55 -16.58
CA SER A 878 6.66 46.35 -17.13
C SER A 878 5.96 45.12 -16.55
N LEU A 879 5.40 44.27 -17.43
CA LEU A 879 4.76 43.02 -17.03
C LEU A 879 5.73 42.13 -16.24
N ASP A 880 7.01 42.14 -16.61
CA ASP A 880 8.06 41.36 -15.96
C ASP A 880 8.33 41.82 -14.53
N THR A 881 8.28 43.13 -14.29
CA THR A 881 8.41 43.74 -12.96
C THR A 881 7.22 43.36 -12.07
N GLU A 882 6.00 43.34 -12.61
CA GLU A 882 4.81 42.93 -11.85
C GLU A 882 4.85 41.43 -11.48
N TYR A 883 5.32 40.55 -12.38
CA TYR A 883 5.54 39.15 -12.03
C TYR A 883 6.61 38.94 -10.95
N TRP A 884 7.65 39.78 -10.92
CA TRP A 884 8.64 39.75 -9.84
C TRP A 884 8.04 40.19 -8.50
N LYS A 885 7.31 41.30 -8.48
CA LYS A 885 6.62 41.80 -7.28
C LYS A 885 5.63 40.77 -6.73
N LEU A 886 4.82 40.15 -7.60
CA LEU A 886 3.90 39.08 -7.23
C LEU A 886 4.62 37.89 -6.61
N LEU A 887 5.70 37.41 -7.26
CA LEU A 887 6.48 36.29 -6.75
C LEU A 887 7.13 36.61 -5.38
N LEU A 888 7.69 37.81 -5.23
CA LEU A 888 8.28 38.23 -3.96
C LEU A 888 7.25 38.21 -2.84
N ARG A 889 6.03 38.71 -3.11
CA ARG A 889 4.92 38.64 -2.16
C ARG A 889 4.56 37.20 -1.82
N GLN A 890 4.37 36.33 -2.81
CA GLN A 890 4.05 34.91 -2.61
C GLN A 890 5.14 34.14 -1.84
N LEU A 891 6.42 34.46 -2.05
CA LEU A 891 7.53 33.84 -1.34
C LEU A 891 7.63 34.33 0.11
N GLU A 892 7.36 35.61 0.37
CA GLU A 892 7.25 36.16 1.73
C GLU A 892 6.11 35.47 2.50
N ASP A 893 4.94 35.36 1.87
CA ASP A 893 3.77 34.64 2.37
C ASP A 893 4.09 33.18 2.71
N CYS A 894 4.73 32.48 1.76
CA CYS A 894 5.15 31.09 1.94
C CYS A 894 6.19 30.93 3.07
N LEU A 895 7.13 31.87 3.20
CA LEU A 895 8.12 31.90 4.27
C LEU A 895 7.46 32.07 5.65
N ILE A 896 6.54 33.03 5.79
CA ILE A 896 5.81 33.29 7.05
C ILE A 896 5.01 32.04 7.45
N LEU A 897 4.23 31.49 6.51
CA LEU A 897 3.43 30.30 6.75
C LEU A 897 4.31 29.10 7.11
N GLN A 898 5.40 28.87 6.39
CA GLN A 898 6.33 27.79 6.70
C GLN A 898 7.02 27.99 8.06
N THR A 899 7.33 29.24 8.45
CA THR A 899 7.86 29.55 9.79
C THR A 899 6.86 29.16 10.87
N LEU A 900 5.59 29.53 10.72
CA LEU A 900 4.51 29.13 11.63
C LEU A 900 4.42 27.61 11.75
N LEU A 901 4.39 26.88 10.63
CA LEU A 901 4.26 25.41 10.63
C LEU A 901 5.44 24.68 11.30
N HIS A 902 6.64 25.29 11.29
CA HIS A 902 7.82 24.73 11.96
C HIS A 902 7.92 25.15 13.43
N SER A 903 7.19 26.17 13.85
CA SER A 903 7.21 26.66 15.23
C SER A 903 6.76 25.58 16.22
N LYS A 904 7.47 25.51 17.36
CA LYS A 904 7.08 24.67 18.50
C LYS A 904 6.58 25.57 19.61
N LEU A 905 5.28 25.54 19.87
CA LEU A 905 4.74 26.14 21.08
C LEU A 905 5.26 25.36 22.29
N SER A 906 5.71 26.09 23.29
CA SER A 906 6.14 25.56 24.58
C SER A 906 5.04 24.62 25.10
N PRO A 907 5.33 23.33 25.36
CA PRO A 907 4.29 22.41 25.76
C PRO A 907 3.70 22.85 27.11
N PRO A 908 2.38 23.08 27.23
CA PRO A 908 1.75 23.05 28.53
C PRO A 908 2.00 21.65 29.11
N ALA A 909 2.34 21.58 30.40
CA ALA A 909 2.91 20.41 31.10
C ALA A 909 2.03 19.14 31.16
N ALA A 910 1.01 19.01 30.32
CA ALA A 910 0.20 17.82 30.19
C ALA A 910 0.89 16.80 29.27
N LYS A 911 1.30 15.67 29.86
CA LYS A 911 1.82 14.48 29.18
C LYS A 911 0.75 13.87 28.27
N ALA A 912 0.45 14.49 27.13
CA ALA A 912 -0.23 13.77 26.05
C ALA A 912 0.80 12.83 25.40
N PRO A 913 0.48 11.53 25.22
CA PRO A 913 1.36 10.62 24.50
C PRO A 913 1.57 11.21 23.12
N SER A 914 2.83 11.26 22.69
CA SER A 914 3.25 11.80 21.39
C SER A 914 2.24 11.43 20.31
N LEU A 915 1.37 12.39 19.94
CA LEU A 915 0.46 12.20 18.82
C LEU A 915 1.36 11.82 17.64
N GLN A 916 1.25 10.58 17.17
CA GLN A 916 1.92 10.12 15.96
C GLN A 916 1.21 10.76 14.75
N SER A 917 1.22 12.10 14.71
CA SER A 917 0.78 12.85 13.54
C SER A 917 1.87 12.78 12.48
N GLU A 918 1.42 12.73 11.22
CA GLU A 918 2.33 12.84 10.09
C GLU A 918 3.10 14.17 10.16
N PRO A 919 4.39 14.19 9.79
CA PRO A 919 5.13 15.43 9.74
C PRO A 919 4.44 16.41 8.78
N LEU A 920 4.25 17.65 9.23
CA LEU A 920 3.66 18.71 8.39
C LEU A 920 4.48 18.85 7.10
N PRO A 921 3.82 18.90 5.93
CA PRO A 921 4.49 18.97 4.64
C PRO A 921 5.26 20.29 4.51
N ARG A 922 6.41 20.24 3.85
CA ARG A 922 7.10 21.46 3.42
C ARG A 922 6.31 22.12 2.29
N LEU A 923 6.13 23.42 2.43
CA LEU A 923 5.40 24.25 1.48
C LEU A 923 6.33 24.79 0.40
N SER A 924 5.74 25.08 -0.73
CA SER A 924 6.29 25.91 -1.80
C SER A 924 5.14 26.70 -2.41
N VAL A 925 5.43 27.78 -3.12
CA VAL A 925 4.40 28.57 -3.81
C VAL A 925 3.57 27.68 -4.73
N LYS A 926 4.23 26.75 -5.45
CA LYS A 926 3.55 25.77 -6.29
C LYS A 926 2.55 24.91 -5.51
N LYS A 927 2.95 24.34 -4.37
CA LYS A 927 2.05 23.48 -3.57
C LYS A 927 0.88 24.26 -2.99
N LEU A 928 1.08 25.53 -2.64
CA LEU A 928 0.00 26.42 -2.18
C LEU A 928 -0.97 26.75 -3.31
N LEU A 929 -0.45 27.04 -4.51
CA LEU A 929 -1.27 27.24 -5.72
C LEU A 929 -2.08 25.99 -6.11
N GLU A 930 -1.49 24.79 -5.98
CA GLU A 930 -2.14 23.51 -6.25
C GLU A 930 -3.08 23.03 -5.13
N GLY A 931 -3.04 23.69 -3.96
CA GLY A 931 -3.77 23.32 -2.75
C GLY A 931 -5.25 23.71 -2.76
N GLY A 932 -5.69 24.52 -3.73
CA GLY A 932 -7.04 25.09 -3.76
C GLY A 932 -7.23 26.20 -2.72
N LYS A 933 -8.38 26.88 -2.74
CA LYS A 933 -8.65 28.03 -1.86
C LYS A 933 -8.57 27.70 -0.37
N GLY A 934 -8.81 26.44 0.00
CA GLY A 934 -8.70 25.94 1.38
C GLY A 934 -7.29 25.50 1.79
N GLY A 935 -6.30 25.49 0.89
CA GLY A 935 -4.99 24.87 1.14
C GLY A 935 -4.19 25.50 2.28
N ILE A 936 -4.30 26.83 2.44
CA ILE A 936 -3.65 27.57 3.53
C ILE A 936 -4.34 27.25 4.87
N ALA A 937 -5.66 27.37 4.92
CA ALA A 937 -6.45 27.04 6.11
C ALA A 937 -6.26 25.59 6.56
N ASP A 938 -6.23 24.64 5.63
CA ASP A 938 -5.95 23.22 5.90
C ASP A 938 -4.56 23.00 6.49
N SER A 939 -3.54 23.69 5.97
CA SER A 939 -2.17 23.61 6.49
C SER A 939 -2.08 24.14 7.92
N VAL A 940 -2.73 25.28 8.21
CA VAL A 940 -2.78 25.86 9.55
C VAL A 940 -3.62 25.00 10.50
N ALA A 941 -4.75 24.45 10.05
CA ALA A 941 -5.60 23.55 10.85
C ALA A 941 -4.83 22.29 11.31
N LYS A 942 -4.02 21.70 10.43
CA LYS A 942 -3.13 20.57 10.79
C LYS A 942 -2.08 20.96 11.82
N TRP A 943 -1.55 22.17 11.74
CA TRP A 943 -0.63 22.68 12.76
C TRP A 943 -1.34 22.94 14.09
N ILE A 944 -2.53 23.55 14.09
CA ILE A 944 -3.38 23.75 15.27
C ILE A 944 -3.68 22.42 15.97
N PHE A 945 -4.08 21.40 15.22
CA PHE A 945 -4.30 20.05 15.75
C PHE A 945 -3.04 19.47 16.40
N LYS A 946 -1.88 19.62 15.75
CA LYS A 946 -0.60 19.12 16.26
C LYS A 946 -0.17 19.80 17.57
N GLN A 947 -0.52 21.08 17.76
CA GLN A 947 -0.25 21.85 18.97
C GLN A 947 -1.38 21.72 20.03
N ASP A 948 -2.51 21.11 19.67
CA ASP A 948 -3.72 20.95 20.49
C ASP A 948 -4.29 22.27 21.07
N LEU A 949 -4.22 23.34 20.28
CA LEU A 949 -4.69 24.67 20.70
C LEU A 949 -6.21 24.68 20.93
N SER A 950 -6.66 25.49 21.90
CA SER A 950 -8.10 25.65 22.13
C SER A 950 -8.72 26.63 21.14
N PRO A 951 -10.00 26.42 20.75
CA PRO A 951 -10.72 27.33 19.87
C PRO A 951 -10.74 28.78 20.37
N GLU A 952 -10.74 28.98 21.70
CA GLU A 952 -10.73 30.30 22.33
C GLU A 952 -9.42 31.05 22.11
N LEU A 953 -8.28 30.33 22.08
CA LEU A 953 -6.97 30.95 21.82
C LEU A 953 -6.87 31.54 20.41
N LEU A 954 -7.52 30.91 19.42
CA LEU A 954 -7.55 31.43 18.05
C LEU A 954 -8.22 32.80 17.96
N LYS A 955 -9.28 33.03 18.74
CA LYS A 955 -9.95 34.33 18.84
C LYS A 955 -9.09 35.37 19.54
N CYS A 956 -8.36 34.98 20.59
CA CYS A 956 -7.45 35.87 21.32
C CYS A 956 -6.24 36.29 20.47
N ALA A 957 -5.73 35.40 19.62
CA ALA A 957 -4.63 35.67 18.71
C ALA A 957 -5.00 36.60 17.55
N ASN A 958 -6.27 36.63 17.14
CA ASN A 958 -6.77 37.51 16.07
C ASN A 958 -7.11 38.94 16.55
N LYS A 959 -7.25 39.17 17.86
CA LYS A 959 -7.50 40.54 18.39
C LYS A 959 -6.23 41.38 18.34
N GLU A 960 -6.33 42.62 17.87
CA GLU A 960 -5.25 43.60 17.88
C GLU A 960 -4.59 43.71 19.27
N ARG A 961 -3.32 44.16 19.29
CA ARG A 961 -2.55 44.41 20.52
C ARG A 961 -3.29 45.44 21.40
N ASP A 962 -4.00 44.96 22.43
CA ASP A 962 -4.38 45.83 23.54
C ASP A 962 -3.10 46.34 24.20
N VAL A 963 -2.95 47.66 24.21
CA VAL A 963 -1.72 48.39 24.61
C VAL A 963 -1.33 48.13 26.08
N GLU A 964 -2.19 47.50 26.88
CA GLU A 964 -2.00 47.40 28.33
C GLU A 964 -1.15 46.20 28.81
N ASN A 965 -0.88 45.16 28.00
CA ASN A 965 -0.07 44.01 28.44
C ASN A 965 0.95 43.50 27.39
N PRO A 966 2.20 43.98 27.41
CA PRO A 966 3.25 43.53 26.49
C PRO A 966 3.97 42.23 26.90
N ASP A 967 3.79 41.73 28.13
CA ASP A 967 4.61 40.64 28.68
C ASP A 967 4.04 39.21 28.49
N GLU A 968 2.85 39.05 27.90
CA GLU A 968 2.44 37.72 27.45
C GLU A 968 3.13 37.40 26.13
N PRO A 969 3.78 36.22 25.99
CA PRO A 969 4.29 35.75 24.72
C PRO A 969 3.09 35.43 23.84
N ARG A 970 2.47 36.46 23.25
CA ARG A 970 1.48 36.28 22.21
C ARG A 970 2.14 35.48 21.11
N GLU A 971 1.35 34.60 20.52
CA GLU A 971 1.74 33.73 19.41
C GLU A 971 2.01 34.60 18.17
N ASP A 972 3.12 35.35 18.19
CA ASP A 972 3.46 36.45 17.27
C ASP A 972 3.42 35.98 15.81
N LEU A 973 3.70 34.70 15.55
CA LEU A 973 3.65 34.09 14.22
C LEU A 973 2.22 33.85 13.73
N LEU A 974 1.29 33.48 14.62
CA LEU A 974 -0.11 33.28 14.25
C LEU A 974 -0.79 34.63 13.96
N HIS A 975 -0.51 35.65 14.76
CA HIS A 975 -0.96 37.02 14.48
C HIS A 975 -0.41 37.53 13.14
N LEU A 976 0.88 37.30 12.88
CA LEU A 976 1.50 37.65 11.59
C LEU A 976 0.85 36.90 10.42
N ALA A 977 0.46 35.63 10.61
CA ALA A 977 -0.25 34.86 9.60
C ALA A 977 -1.65 35.41 9.33
N TYR A 978 -2.40 35.85 10.36
CA TYR A 978 -3.69 36.50 10.18
C TYR A 978 -3.59 37.82 9.40
N GLU A 979 -2.57 38.66 9.70
CA GLU A 979 -2.31 39.88 8.94
C GLU A 979 -1.99 39.59 7.47
N GLN A 980 -1.35 38.45 7.20
CA GLN A 980 -0.86 38.09 5.88
C GLN A 980 -1.91 37.35 5.03
N PHE A 981 -2.84 36.64 5.66
CA PHE A 981 -3.88 35.83 5.00
C PHE A 981 -5.28 36.10 5.60
N PRO A 982 -5.80 37.32 5.47
CA PRO A 982 -7.05 37.73 6.13
C PRO A 982 -8.29 36.99 5.61
N CYS A 983 -8.30 36.54 4.35
CA CYS A 983 -9.42 35.81 3.75
C CYS A 983 -9.29 34.30 4.04
N SER A 984 -8.12 33.73 3.74
CA SER A 984 -7.85 32.30 3.92
C SER A 984 -7.83 31.87 5.39
N LEU A 985 -7.47 32.77 6.32
CA LEU A 985 -7.50 32.53 7.76
C LEU A 985 -8.60 33.33 8.48
N GLU A 986 -9.66 33.72 7.77
CA GLU A 986 -10.87 34.22 8.42
C GLU A 986 -11.33 33.20 9.48
N LEU A 987 -11.80 33.67 10.64
CA LEU A 987 -12.09 32.81 11.79
C LEU A 987 -13.04 31.66 11.44
N ASP A 988 -14.12 31.92 10.70
CA ASP A 988 -15.08 30.89 10.30
C ASP A 988 -14.46 29.86 9.36
N VAL A 989 -13.61 30.30 8.43
CA VAL A 989 -12.88 29.42 7.49
C VAL A 989 -11.89 28.54 8.26
N LEU A 990 -11.14 29.12 9.19
CA LEU A 990 -10.16 28.39 9.99
C LEU A 990 -10.84 27.40 10.94
N HIS A 991 -11.89 27.82 11.65
CA HIS A 991 -12.65 26.93 12.54
C HIS A 991 -13.30 25.77 11.76
N ALA A 992 -13.80 26.00 10.54
CA ALA A 992 -14.33 24.94 9.68
C ALA A 992 -13.26 23.90 9.32
N HIS A 993 -12.05 24.32 8.94
CA HIS A 993 -10.95 23.41 8.63
C HIS A 993 -10.42 22.69 9.88
N CYS A 994 -10.30 23.37 11.03
CA CYS A 994 -9.96 22.74 12.31
C CYS A 994 -11.00 21.69 12.71
N CYS A 995 -12.29 22.04 12.63
CA CYS A 995 -13.40 21.13 12.89
C CYS A 995 -13.27 19.85 12.05
N TRP A 996 -13.02 20.01 10.74
CA TRP A 996 -12.84 18.90 9.81
C TRP A 996 -11.60 18.05 10.10
N GLU A 997 -10.45 18.68 10.37
CA GLU A 997 -9.21 17.97 10.69
C GLU A 997 -9.37 17.14 11.98
N TYR A 998 -9.94 17.71 13.05
CA TYR A 998 -10.18 16.98 14.30
C TYR A 998 -11.10 15.77 14.12
N VAL A 999 -12.18 15.86 13.32
CA VAL A 999 -13.07 14.70 13.07
C VAL A 999 -12.40 13.64 12.18
N VAL A 1000 -11.54 14.05 11.24
CA VAL A 1000 -10.73 13.11 10.43
C VAL A 1000 -9.76 12.34 11.33
N GLN A 1001 -9.11 13.01 12.27
CA GLN A 1001 -8.19 12.37 13.22
C GLN A 1001 -8.93 11.49 14.23
N TRP A 1002 -10.09 11.91 14.75
CA TRP A 1002 -10.97 11.05 15.54
C TRP A 1002 -11.42 9.80 14.75
N ASN A 1003 -11.74 9.93 13.46
CA ASN A 1003 -12.16 8.78 12.68
C ASN A 1003 -11.03 7.75 12.46
N LYS A 1004 -9.75 8.19 12.50
CA LYS A 1004 -8.58 7.30 12.50
C LYS A 1004 -8.40 6.61 13.86
N ASP A 1005 -8.69 7.30 14.96
CA ASP A 1005 -8.63 6.74 16.32
C ASP A 1005 -9.90 7.06 17.15
N PRO A 1006 -10.99 6.28 16.99
CA PRO A 1006 -12.28 6.57 17.61
C PRO A 1006 -12.31 6.41 19.14
N GLU A 1007 -11.26 5.81 19.74
CA GLU A 1007 -11.14 5.68 21.19
C GLU A 1007 -10.83 7.03 21.87
N GLU A 1008 -10.19 7.94 21.14
CA GLU A 1008 -9.80 9.25 21.64
C GLU A 1008 -10.95 10.26 21.46
N ALA A 1009 -11.93 10.16 22.35
CA ALA A 1009 -13.16 10.97 22.29
C ALA A 1009 -12.89 12.49 22.33
N ARG A 1010 -11.77 12.94 22.91
CA ARG A 1010 -11.43 14.37 22.99
C ARG A 1010 -11.33 15.04 21.62
N PHE A 1011 -10.92 14.30 20.58
CA PHE A 1011 -10.82 14.86 19.23
C PHE A 1011 -12.19 15.20 18.64
N LEU A 1012 -13.21 14.35 18.86
CA LEU A 1012 -14.57 14.64 18.41
C LEU A 1012 -15.18 15.79 19.20
N VAL A 1013 -14.93 15.85 20.51
CA VAL A 1013 -15.38 16.97 21.36
C VAL A 1013 -14.77 18.28 20.87
N ARG A 1014 -13.45 18.30 20.64
CA ARG A 1014 -12.73 19.48 20.12
C ARG A 1014 -13.22 19.89 18.73
N SER A 1015 -13.53 18.92 17.87
CA SER A 1015 -14.15 19.18 16.56
C SER A 1015 -15.47 19.95 16.69
N ILE A 1016 -16.33 19.56 17.64
CA ILE A 1016 -17.61 20.24 17.90
C ILE A 1016 -17.41 21.59 18.58
N GLU A 1017 -16.41 21.73 19.46
CA GLU A 1017 -16.05 23.05 20.01
C GLU A 1017 -15.68 24.03 18.89
N HIS A 1018 -14.88 23.62 17.89
CA HIS A 1018 -14.60 24.45 16.71
C HIS A 1018 -15.86 24.74 15.89
N LEU A 1019 -16.74 23.75 15.68
CA LEU A 1019 -18.01 23.95 14.97
C LEU A 1019 -18.87 25.03 15.64
N LYS A 1020 -18.96 25.02 16.98
CA LYS A 1020 -19.70 26.00 17.77
C LYS A 1020 -19.10 27.41 17.70
N GLN A 1021 -17.83 27.56 17.33
CA GLN A 1021 -17.20 28.87 17.16
C GLN A 1021 -17.47 29.52 15.80
N ILE A 1022 -17.98 28.77 14.81
CA ILE A 1022 -18.33 29.29 13.49
C ILE A 1022 -19.56 30.21 13.63
N LEU A 1023 -19.42 31.47 13.25
CA LEU A 1023 -20.46 32.50 13.42
C LEU A 1023 -21.50 32.44 12.29
N ASN A 1024 -21.09 32.12 11.07
CA ASN A 1024 -22.00 32.03 9.94
C ASN A 1024 -22.84 30.73 10.00
N PRO A 1025 -24.18 30.81 10.11
CA PRO A 1025 -25.04 29.64 10.29
C PRO A 1025 -25.10 28.73 9.06
N HIS A 1026 -24.87 29.27 7.85
CA HIS A 1026 -24.85 28.46 6.62
C HIS A 1026 -23.64 27.52 6.62
N VAL A 1027 -22.46 28.05 6.98
CA VAL A 1027 -21.24 27.26 7.10
C VAL A 1027 -21.35 26.27 8.26
N GLN A 1028 -21.80 26.73 9.44
CA GLN A 1028 -21.94 25.88 10.62
C GLN A 1028 -22.87 24.69 10.36
N ASN A 1029 -24.06 24.93 9.77
CA ASN A 1029 -25.00 23.86 9.45
C ASN A 1029 -24.46 22.93 8.36
N GLY A 1030 -23.80 23.48 7.33
CA GLY A 1030 -23.18 22.70 6.26
C GLY A 1030 -22.09 21.75 6.78
N ILE A 1031 -21.17 22.23 7.60
CA ILE A 1031 -20.12 21.41 8.22
C ILE A 1031 -20.74 20.34 9.13
N ALA A 1032 -21.73 20.71 9.97
CA ALA A 1032 -22.41 19.76 10.86
C ALA A 1032 -23.06 18.61 10.08
N LEU A 1033 -23.74 18.93 8.98
CA LEU A 1033 -24.37 17.94 8.11
C LEU A 1033 -23.33 17.04 7.40
N MET A 1034 -22.24 17.62 6.93
CA MET A 1034 -21.13 16.86 6.33
C MET A 1034 -20.48 15.91 7.35
N MET A 1035 -20.24 16.36 8.58
CA MET A 1035 -19.73 15.52 9.67
C MET A 1035 -20.67 14.35 9.94
N TRP A 1036 -21.97 14.64 10.07
CA TRP A 1036 -23.00 13.62 10.29
C TRP A 1036 -22.99 12.54 9.22
N ASN A 1037 -23.07 12.95 7.95
CA ASN A 1037 -23.17 12.05 6.80
C ASN A 1037 -21.87 11.26 6.55
N THR A 1038 -20.71 11.89 6.76
CA THR A 1038 -19.41 11.30 6.44
C THR A 1038 -18.91 10.36 7.53
N PHE A 1039 -19.04 10.75 8.81
CA PHE A 1039 -18.34 10.06 9.91
C PHE A 1039 -19.25 9.44 10.98
N LEU A 1040 -20.44 10.01 11.24
CA LEU A 1040 -21.18 9.75 12.48
C LEU A 1040 -22.40 8.83 12.29
N VAL A 1041 -23.22 9.05 11.25
CA VAL A 1041 -24.53 8.39 11.08
C VAL A 1041 -24.47 6.86 11.11
N LYS A 1042 -23.42 6.26 10.51
CA LYS A 1042 -23.24 4.80 10.48
C LYS A 1042 -22.98 4.22 11.88
N ARG A 1043 -22.14 4.89 12.67
CA ARG A 1043 -21.82 4.49 14.05
C ARG A 1043 -23.00 4.74 14.99
N PHE A 1044 -23.71 5.86 14.82
CA PHE A 1044 -24.92 6.17 15.55
C PHE A 1044 -26.03 5.13 15.31
N SER A 1045 -26.23 4.72 14.05
CA SER A 1045 -27.14 3.62 13.68
C SER A 1045 -26.74 2.31 14.36
N ALA A 1046 -25.46 1.93 14.28
CA ALA A 1046 -24.97 0.71 14.91
C ALA A 1046 -25.18 0.72 16.44
N ALA A 1047 -24.90 1.84 17.10
CA ALA A 1047 -25.15 2.03 18.53
C ALA A 1047 -26.63 1.87 18.88
N THR A 1048 -27.52 2.47 18.09
CA THR A 1048 -28.98 2.38 18.30
C THR A 1048 -29.46 0.93 18.25
N TYR A 1049 -29.11 0.19 17.19
CA TYR A 1049 -29.54 -1.21 17.03
C TYR A 1049 -28.92 -2.13 18.09
N LEU A 1050 -27.67 -1.88 18.51
CA LEU A 1050 -27.04 -2.63 19.59
C LEU A 1050 -27.79 -2.43 20.91
N MET A 1051 -28.07 -1.17 21.28
CA MET A 1051 -28.76 -0.84 22.53
C MET A 1051 -30.21 -1.35 22.54
N ASP A 1052 -30.92 -1.27 21.42
CA ASP A 1052 -32.28 -1.81 21.29
C ASP A 1052 -32.32 -3.34 21.44
N LYS A 1053 -31.35 -4.05 20.84
CA LYS A 1053 -31.22 -5.50 20.94
C LYS A 1053 -30.88 -5.96 22.36
N VAL A 1054 -29.98 -5.24 23.04
CA VAL A 1054 -29.49 -5.61 24.38
C VAL A 1054 -30.49 -5.20 25.47
N GLY A 1055 -31.24 -4.12 25.29
CA GLY A 1055 -32.25 -3.64 26.25
C GLY A 1055 -31.66 -3.02 27.53
N LYS A 1056 -30.37 -2.72 27.53
CA LYS A 1056 -29.59 -2.09 28.62
C LYS A 1056 -28.28 -1.55 28.05
N SER A 1057 -27.46 -0.87 28.86
CA SER A 1057 -26.11 -0.47 28.44
C SER A 1057 -25.29 -1.69 27.94
N PRO A 1058 -24.81 -1.68 26.67
CA PRO A 1058 -23.98 -2.75 26.13
C PRO A 1058 -22.63 -2.83 26.85
N LYS A 1059 -22.09 -4.05 26.94
CA LYS A 1059 -20.75 -4.29 27.49
C LYS A 1059 -19.68 -3.85 26.48
N ASP A 1060 -18.53 -3.38 26.96
CA ASP A 1060 -17.37 -2.94 26.14
C ASP A 1060 -17.07 -3.84 24.92
N ARG A 1061 -16.99 -5.17 25.11
CA ARG A 1061 -16.75 -6.13 24.03
C ARG A 1061 -17.77 -6.04 22.88
N LEU A 1062 -19.04 -5.77 23.18
CA LEU A 1062 -20.08 -5.61 22.16
C LEU A 1062 -19.96 -4.25 21.46
N CYS A 1063 -19.66 -3.18 22.20
CA CYS A 1063 -19.42 -1.86 21.64
C CYS A 1063 -18.27 -1.89 20.61
N ARG A 1064 -17.14 -2.51 20.97
CA ARG A 1064 -15.98 -2.64 20.07
C ARG A 1064 -16.29 -3.45 18.82
N ARG A 1065 -17.11 -4.51 18.95
CA ARG A 1065 -17.46 -5.39 17.82
C ARG A 1065 -18.47 -4.77 16.86
N ASP A 1066 -19.52 -4.15 17.40
CA ASP A 1066 -20.68 -3.73 16.61
C ASP A 1066 -20.63 -2.24 16.24
N VAL A 1067 -19.97 -1.38 17.05
CA VAL A 1067 -19.84 0.07 16.81
C VAL A 1067 -18.40 0.47 16.44
N GLY A 1068 -17.40 -0.27 16.93
CA GLY A 1068 -15.98 -0.01 16.67
C GLY A 1068 -15.29 0.89 17.69
N MET A 1069 -15.85 1.04 18.90
CA MET A 1069 -15.26 1.80 20.01
C MET A 1069 -15.62 1.21 21.38
N SER A 1070 -14.91 1.58 22.44
CA SER A 1070 -15.23 1.21 23.83
C SER A 1070 -16.58 1.72 24.33
N ASP A 1071 -17.06 1.19 25.44
CA ASP A 1071 -18.28 1.68 26.10
C ASP A 1071 -18.14 3.12 26.65
N THR A 1072 -16.96 3.48 27.15
CA THR A 1072 -16.62 4.85 27.58
C THR A 1072 -16.56 5.82 26.39
N ALA A 1073 -15.90 5.43 25.29
CA ALA A 1073 -15.87 6.23 24.06
C ALA A 1073 -17.26 6.34 23.44
N LEU A 1074 -18.07 5.27 23.46
CA LEU A 1074 -19.44 5.27 22.97
C LEU A 1074 -20.33 6.27 23.73
N THR A 1075 -20.16 6.35 25.05
CA THR A 1075 -20.90 7.32 25.88
C THR A 1075 -20.56 8.76 25.45
N SER A 1076 -19.27 9.05 25.27
CA SER A 1076 -18.79 10.37 24.84
C SER A 1076 -19.20 10.70 23.40
N PHE A 1077 -19.19 9.70 22.52
CA PHE A 1077 -19.65 9.81 21.13
C PHE A 1077 -21.14 10.17 21.05
N LEU A 1078 -22.00 9.55 21.87
CA LEU A 1078 -23.42 9.88 21.90
C LEU A 1078 -23.67 11.30 22.44
N GLY A 1079 -22.90 11.74 23.43
CA GLY A 1079 -22.92 13.13 23.90
C GLY A 1079 -22.52 14.11 22.78
N SER A 1080 -21.44 13.80 22.06
CA SER A 1080 -20.97 14.58 20.91
C SER A 1080 -21.99 14.63 19.77
N CYS A 1081 -22.63 13.50 19.44
CA CYS A 1081 -23.71 13.47 18.45
C CYS A 1081 -24.90 14.34 18.87
N LEU A 1082 -25.25 14.37 20.16
CA LEU A 1082 -26.32 15.23 20.66
C LEU A 1082 -25.96 16.71 20.48
N GLU A 1083 -24.76 17.11 20.87
CA GLU A 1083 -24.30 18.49 20.70
C GLU A 1083 -24.24 18.91 19.23
N LEU A 1084 -23.79 18.03 18.33
CA LEU A 1084 -23.78 18.29 16.90
C LEU A 1084 -25.19 18.57 16.37
N LEU A 1085 -26.15 17.71 16.73
CA LEU A 1085 -27.54 17.86 16.29
C LEU A 1085 -28.18 19.13 16.88
N GLN A 1086 -27.89 19.47 18.13
CA GLN A 1086 -28.34 20.73 18.75
C GLN A 1086 -27.74 21.94 18.06
N THR A 1087 -26.43 21.93 17.81
CA THR A 1087 -25.73 23.02 17.08
C THR A 1087 -26.31 23.19 15.68
N SER A 1088 -26.66 22.08 14.99
CA SER A 1088 -27.30 22.13 13.67
C SER A 1088 -28.72 22.71 13.72
N LEU A 1089 -29.51 22.40 14.75
CA LEU A 1089 -30.84 23.00 14.96
C LEU A 1089 -30.76 24.50 15.26
N GLU A 1090 -29.83 24.92 16.13
CA GLU A 1090 -29.58 26.33 16.46
C GLU A 1090 -29.11 27.14 15.23
N ALA A 1091 -28.22 26.54 14.42
CA ALA A 1091 -27.77 27.13 13.16
C ALA A 1091 -28.92 27.27 12.15
N ASP A 1092 -29.82 26.29 12.04
CA ASP A 1092 -30.95 26.34 11.11
C ASP A 1092 -31.96 27.45 11.48
N ILE A 1093 -32.18 27.69 12.78
CA ILE A 1093 -33.06 28.78 13.27
C ILE A 1093 -32.50 30.15 12.87
N SER A 1094 -31.19 30.36 13.03
CA SER A 1094 -30.53 31.64 12.73
C SER A 1094 -30.22 31.84 11.25
N ARG A 1095 -30.37 30.80 10.42
CA ARG A 1095 -29.95 30.80 9.02
C ARG A 1095 -30.66 31.85 8.16
N ASP A 1096 -31.96 32.05 8.38
CA ASP A 1096 -32.75 32.99 7.57
C ASP A 1096 -32.43 34.47 7.91
N GLU A 1097 -31.80 34.72 9.06
CA GLU A 1097 -31.42 36.07 9.52
C GLU A 1097 -30.06 36.53 8.98
N VAL A 1098 -29.19 35.58 8.57
CA VAL A 1098 -27.81 35.86 8.15
C VAL A 1098 -27.63 35.57 6.67
N GLN A 1099 -26.92 36.45 5.95
CA GLN A 1099 -26.61 36.23 4.53
C GLN A 1099 -25.51 35.17 4.35
N VAL A 1100 -25.55 34.49 3.20
CA VAL A 1100 -24.51 33.54 2.78
C VAL A 1100 -23.18 34.30 2.64
N PRO A 1101 -22.08 33.81 3.24
CA PRO A 1101 -20.80 34.52 3.21
C PRO A 1101 -20.19 34.47 1.81
N VAL A 1102 -19.51 35.54 1.41
CA VAL A 1102 -18.75 35.62 0.16
C VAL A 1102 -17.31 35.20 0.46
N LEU A 1103 -16.85 34.12 -0.19
CA LEU A 1103 -15.52 33.58 0.03
C LEU A 1103 -14.54 34.19 -0.98
N ASP A 1104 -13.78 35.16 -0.52
CA ASP A 1104 -12.71 35.81 -1.29
C ASP A 1104 -11.35 35.10 -1.09
N THR A 1105 -10.39 35.49 -1.92
CA THR A 1105 -9.00 35.01 -1.87
C THR A 1105 -8.07 36.21 -1.94
N GLU A 1106 -6.95 36.16 -1.25
CA GLU A 1106 -5.95 37.22 -1.29
C GLU A 1106 -5.47 37.51 -2.72
N ASP A 1107 -5.24 38.79 -3.06
CA ASP A 1107 -4.88 39.23 -4.42
C ASP A 1107 -3.67 38.46 -5.00
N ALA A 1108 -2.70 38.13 -4.15
CA ALA A 1108 -1.50 37.38 -4.55
C ALA A 1108 -1.80 35.90 -4.91
N TRP A 1109 -2.97 35.39 -4.58
CA TRP A 1109 -3.35 33.97 -4.68
C TRP A 1109 -4.62 33.74 -5.51
N LEU A 1110 -5.04 34.73 -6.31
CA LEU A 1110 -6.20 34.62 -7.22
C LEU A 1110 -6.07 33.50 -8.27
N SER A 1111 -4.86 33.08 -8.60
CA SER A 1111 -4.57 32.01 -9.58
C SER A 1111 -4.51 30.61 -9.00
N VAL A 1112 -5.00 30.40 -7.77
CA VAL A 1112 -5.02 29.09 -7.11
C VAL A 1112 -5.94 28.12 -7.86
N GLU A 1113 -5.43 26.92 -8.15
CA GLU A 1113 -6.15 25.83 -8.82
C GLU A 1113 -6.01 24.56 -7.98
N GLY A 1114 -7.10 24.01 -7.47
CA GLY A 1114 -7.03 22.82 -6.63
C GLY A 1114 -8.38 22.33 -6.14
N PRO A 1115 -8.43 21.48 -5.10
CA PRO A 1115 -9.67 20.98 -4.53
C PRO A 1115 -10.53 22.12 -3.96
N ILE A 1116 -11.85 21.93 -4.02
CA ILE A 1116 -12.85 22.83 -3.44
C ILE A 1116 -12.63 22.92 -1.92
N SER A 1117 -12.69 24.12 -1.35
CA SER A 1117 -12.53 24.34 0.09
C SER A 1117 -13.63 23.63 0.89
N ILE A 1118 -13.34 23.22 2.13
CA ILE A 1118 -14.36 22.60 2.99
C ILE A 1118 -15.54 23.56 3.27
N VAL A 1119 -15.27 24.86 3.27
CA VAL A 1119 -16.29 25.90 3.48
C VAL A 1119 -17.19 26.02 2.25
N GLU A 1120 -16.62 25.99 1.05
CA GLU A 1120 -17.39 25.97 -0.21
C GLU A 1120 -18.28 24.71 -0.26
N LEU A 1121 -17.74 23.53 0.10
CA LEU A 1121 -18.53 22.30 0.21
C LEU A 1121 -19.64 22.39 1.27
N ALA A 1122 -19.40 23.09 2.38
CA ALA A 1122 -20.42 23.32 3.41
C ALA A 1122 -21.56 24.21 2.89
N LEU A 1123 -21.25 25.26 2.12
CA LEU A 1123 -22.25 26.15 1.52
C LEU A 1123 -23.09 25.45 0.43
N GLU A 1124 -22.54 24.42 -0.22
CA GLU A 1124 -23.29 23.59 -1.18
C GLU A 1124 -24.29 22.63 -0.52
N GLN A 1125 -24.24 22.46 0.81
CA GLN A 1125 -25.15 21.56 1.51
C GLN A 1125 -26.59 22.09 1.54
N LYS A 1126 -27.55 21.17 1.39
CA LYS A 1126 -28.98 21.51 1.46
C LYS A 1126 -29.42 21.79 2.91
N PRO A 1127 -30.48 22.61 3.10
CA PRO A 1127 -31.15 22.75 4.39
C PRO A 1127 -31.43 21.42 5.06
N ILE A 1128 -31.23 21.37 6.38
CA ILE A 1128 -31.78 20.27 7.17
C ILE A 1128 -33.31 20.37 7.21
N HIS A 1129 -33.98 19.24 7.34
CA HIS A 1129 -35.39 19.20 7.68
C HIS A 1129 -35.50 19.26 9.21
N TYR A 1130 -35.70 20.46 9.76
CA TYR A 1130 -35.69 20.72 11.21
C TYR A 1130 -36.42 19.65 12.05
N PRO A 1131 -37.67 19.25 11.73
CA PRO A 1131 -38.37 18.24 12.52
C PRO A 1131 -37.70 16.85 12.50
N LEU A 1132 -36.99 16.51 11.42
CA LEU A 1132 -36.27 15.23 11.33
C LEU A 1132 -35.00 15.23 12.18
N VAL A 1133 -34.31 16.36 12.26
CA VAL A 1133 -33.12 16.52 13.11
C VAL A 1133 -33.51 16.54 14.58
N GLU A 1134 -34.60 17.22 14.92
CA GLU A 1134 -35.21 17.19 16.27
C GLU A 1134 -35.62 15.75 16.65
N HIS A 1135 -36.22 15.00 15.73
CA HIS A 1135 -36.54 13.59 15.97
C HIS A 1135 -35.28 12.73 16.24
N HIS A 1136 -34.17 12.98 15.52
CA HIS A 1136 -32.88 12.33 15.80
C HIS A 1136 -32.26 12.78 17.13
N SER A 1137 -32.38 14.05 17.52
CA SER A 1137 -31.84 14.56 18.79
C SER A 1137 -32.57 13.94 19.99
N VAL A 1138 -33.89 13.68 19.87
CA VAL A 1138 -34.69 12.93 20.86
C VAL A 1138 -34.16 11.51 21.00
N LEU A 1139 -33.94 10.78 19.89
CA LEU A 1139 -33.34 9.45 19.93
C LEU A 1139 -31.92 9.47 20.54
N CYS A 1140 -31.10 10.45 20.15
CA CYS A 1140 -29.75 10.61 20.67
C CYS A 1140 -29.74 10.84 22.18
N SER A 1141 -30.64 11.69 22.68
CA SER A 1141 -30.82 11.96 24.11
C SER A 1141 -31.22 10.69 24.88
N ILE A 1142 -32.13 9.89 24.34
CA ILE A 1142 -32.55 8.59 24.93
C ILE A 1142 -31.35 7.63 25.03
N LEU A 1143 -30.56 7.51 23.96
CA LEU A 1143 -29.38 6.64 23.93
C LEU A 1143 -28.31 7.14 24.90
N TYR A 1144 -28.03 8.44 24.90
CA TYR A 1144 -27.04 9.06 25.77
C TYR A 1144 -27.40 8.89 27.24
N ALA A 1145 -28.65 9.20 27.64
CA ALA A 1145 -29.15 8.97 28.99
C ALA A 1145 -29.02 7.49 29.41
N SER A 1146 -29.40 6.57 28.50
CA SER A 1146 -29.35 5.13 28.75
C SER A 1146 -27.94 4.60 28.98
N MET A 1147 -26.94 5.11 28.23
CA MET A 1147 -25.52 4.79 28.44
C MET A 1147 -24.99 5.43 29.72
N ARG A 1148 -25.20 6.75 29.88
CA ARG A 1148 -24.64 7.55 30.97
C ARG A 1148 -25.09 7.06 32.35
N PHE A 1149 -26.35 6.63 32.49
CA PHE A 1149 -26.92 6.12 33.73
C PHE A 1149 -27.02 4.59 33.79
N SER A 1150 -26.54 3.87 32.76
CA SER A 1150 -26.61 2.41 32.68
C SER A 1150 -28.02 1.84 32.92
N LEU A 1151 -29.02 2.46 32.31
CA LEU A 1151 -30.43 2.13 32.51
C LEU A 1151 -30.74 0.70 32.05
N LYS A 1152 -31.54 -0.02 32.85
CA LYS A 1152 -31.97 -1.40 32.57
C LYS A 1152 -33.39 -1.45 32.01
N SER A 1153 -33.61 -2.42 31.12
CA SER A 1153 -34.90 -2.69 30.47
C SER A 1153 -35.40 -1.52 29.63
N VAL A 1154 -34.50 -0.92 28.84
CA VAL A 1154 -34.80 0.18 27.92
C VAL A 1154 -34.49 -0.30 26.50
N LYS A 1155 -35.51 -0.33 25.65
CA LYS A 1155 -35.38 -0.54 24.21
C LYS A 1155 -35.69 0.78 23.49
N PRO A 1156 -34.68 1.55 23.06
CA PRO A 1156 -34.88 2.91 22.56
C PRO A 1156 -35.88 2.98 21.41
N LEU A 1157 -35.86 2.02 20.48
CA LEU A 1157 -36.78 2.02 19.34
C LEU A 1157 -38.20 1.66 19.77
N ALA A 1158 -38.42 1.02 20.93
CA ALA A 1158 -39.76 0.73 21.44
C ALA A 1158 -40.52 1.98 21.91
N LEU A 1159 -39.83 3.11 22.11
CA LEU A 1159 -40.44 4.39 22.46
C LEU A 1159 -41.09 5.09 21.26
N PHE A 1160 -40.78 4.66 20.04
CA PHE A 1160 -41.28 5.26 18.80
C PHE A 1160 -42.30 4.33 18.12
N ASP A 1161 -43.23 4.93 17.38
CA ASP A 1161 -44.17 4.20 16.52
C ASP A 1161 -43.47 3.75 15.22
N SER A 1162 -44.22 3.11 14.31
CA SER A 1162 -43.66 2.65 13.04
C SER A 1162 -43.21 3.81 12.14
N LYS A 1163 -43.94 4.93 12.11
CA LYS A 1163 -43.56 6.10 11.29
C LYS A 1163 -42.27 6.73 11.80
N GLY A 1164 -42.16 6.96 13.12
CA GLY A 1164 -40.96 7.50 13.74
C GLY A 1164 -39.73 6.60 13.57
N LYS A 1165 -39.88 5.27 13.69
CA LYS A 1165 -38.77 4.33 13.44
C LYS A 1165 -38.28 4.38 12.00
N ASN A 1166 -39.20 4.48 11.03
CA ASN A 1166 -38.87 4.51 9.62
C ASN A 1166 -38.24 5.83 9.15
N ALA A 1167 -38.23 6.88 10.00
CA ALA A 1167 -37.60 8.15 9.70
C ALA A 1167 -36.10 8.17 10.09
N PHE A 1168 -35.68 7.36 11.06
CA PHE A 1168 -34.29 7.35 11.53
C PHE A 1168 -33.29 6.90 10.46
N PHE A 1169 -32.09 7.48 10.53
CA PHE A 1169 -30.93 7.22 9.68
C PHE A 1169 -31.13 7.52 8.18
N LYS A 1170 -32.19 8.23 7.84
CA LYS A 1170 -32.35 8.84 6.51
C LYS A 1170 -31.56 10.13 6.42
N ASP A 1171 -31.36 10.61 5.20
CA ASP A 1171 -30.74 11.90 4.93
C ASP A 1171 -31.49 13.01 5.69
N LEU A 1172 -30.76 13.78 6.51
CA LEU A 1172 -31.33 14.83 7.36
C LEU A 1172 -31.96 15.97 6.55
N THR A 1173 -31.64 16.09 5.26
CA THR A 1173 -32.24 17.07 4.34
C THR A 1173 -33.54 16.58 3.72
N SER A 1174 -33.88 15.29 3.89
CA SER A 1174 -35.07 14.69 3.29
C SER A 1174 -36.32 14.91 4.13
N ILE A 1175 -37.41 15.30 3.48
CA ILE A 1175 -38.72 15.47 4.13
C ILE A 1175 -39.28 14.08 4.49
N GLN A 1176 -39.48 13.82 5.78
CA GLN A 1176 -40.02 12.56 6.29
C GLN A 1176 -41.37 12.75 6.98
N LEU A 1177 -42.27 11.79 6.83
CA LEU A 1177 -43.55 11.78 7.53
C LEU A 1177 -43.34 11.36 8.99
N LEU A 1178 -43.31 12.32 9.89
CA LEU A 1178 -43.19 12.10 11.33
C LEU A 1178 -44.57 11.85 11.97
N PRO A 1179 -44.62 11.27 13.18
CA PRO A 1179 -45.87 11.02 13.88
C PRO A 1179 -46.59 12.34 14.22
N SER A 1180 -47.81 12.49 13.73
CA SER A 1180 -48.69 13.64 14.02
C SER A 1180 -50.02 13.13 14.55
N GLY A 1181 -50.43 13.57 15.75
CA GLY A 1181 -51.70 13.17 16.39
C GLY A 1181 -51.52 12.48 17.74
N GLU A 1182 -52.65 12.11 18.36
CA GLU A 1182 -52.67 11.41 19.65
C GLU A 1182 -52.06 10.00 19.54
N MET A 1183 -51.11 9.71 20.44
CA MET A 1183 -50.45 8.42 20.54
C MET A 1183 -51.23 7.42 21.40
N ASP A 1184 -51.07 6.12 21.11
CA ASP A 1184 -51.63 5.06 21.95
C ASP A 1184 -51.14 5.23 23.42
N PRO A 1185 -52.06 5.23 24.41
CA PRO A 1185 -51.74 5.33 25.83
C PRO A 1185 -50.64 4.38 26.32
N ASN A 1186 -50.47 3.22 25.68
CA ASN A 1186 -49.38 2.28 25.98
C ASN A 1186 -48.00 2.87 25.69
N PHE A 1187 -47.83 3.58 24.55
CA PHE A 1187 -46.56 4.24 24.25
C PHE A 1187 -46.28 5.37 25.24
N ILE A 1188 -47.30 6.17 25.56
CA ILE A 1188 -47.19 7.26 26.54
C ILE A 1188 -46.76 6.71 27.90
N SER A 1189 -47.35 5.60 28.35
CA SER A 1189 -46.96 4.93 29.59
C SER A 1189 -45.50 4.46 29.61
N VAL A 1190 -45.01 3.82 28.54
CA VAL A 1190 -43.62 3.36 28.45
C VAL A 1190 -42.64 4.55 28.37
N ARG A 1191 -42.99 5.61 27.64
CA ARG A 1191 -42.21 6.86 27.56
C ARG A 1191 -42.13 7.55 28.91
N GLN A 1192 -43.25 7.68 29.61
CA GLN A 1192 -43.29 8.22 30.97
C GLN A 1192 -42.39 7.41 31.91
N GLN A 1193 -42.52 6.07 31.93
CA GLN A 1193 -41.66 5.21 32.75
C GLN A 1193 -40.18 5.39 32.44
N PHE A 1194 -39.81 5.58 31.17
CA PHE A 1194 -38.43 5.86 30.79
C PHE A 1194 -37.94 7.21 31.34
N LEU A 1195 -38.72 8.30 31.15
CA LEU A 1195 -38.33 9.63 31.64
C LEU A 1195 -38.24 9.68 33.16
N LEU A 1196 -39.15 9.02 33.89
CA LEU A 1196 -39.09 8.90 35.34
C LEU A 1196 -37.80 8.19 35.78
N LYS A 1197 -37.38 7.13 35.09
CA LYS A 1197 -36.10 6.46 35.36
C LYS A 1197 -34.89 7.37 35.13
N VAL A 1198 -34.93 8.22 34.10
CA VAL A 1198 -33.84 9.19 33.82
C VAL A 1198 -33.74 10.20 34.97
N VAL A 1199 -34.86 10.74 35.41
CA VAL A 1199 -34.90 11.70 36.54
C VAL A 1199 -34.39 11.06 37.83
N SER A 1200 -34.91 9.89 38.21
CA SER A 1200 -34.44 9.18 39.41
C SER A 1200 -32.93 8.89 39.35
N ALA A 1201 -32.42 8.44 38.19
CA ALA A 1201 -30.99 8.17 38.02
C ALA A 1201 -30.11 9.43 38.05
N ALA A 1202 -30.60 10.55 37.49
CA ALA A 1202 -29.91 11.83 37.51
C ALA A 1202 -29.79 12.39 38.93
N VAL A 1203 -30.88 12.38 39.70
CA VAL A 1203 -30.88 12.79 41.11
C VAL A 1203 -29.98 11.88 41.94
N GLN A 1204 -30.07 10.57 41.74
CA GLN A 1204 -29.20 9.61 42.42
C GLN A 1204 -27.71 9.86 42.12
N ALA A 1205 -27.35 10.17 40.87
CA ALA A 1205 -25.96 10.47 40.49
C ALA A 1205 -25.43 11.78 41.11
N GLN A 1206 -26.30 12.76 41.38
CA GLN A 1206 -25.92 14.00 42.08
C GLN A 1206 -25.70 13.78 43.59
N HIS A 1207 -26.42 12.82 44.18
CA HIS A 1207 -26.43 12.57 45.63
C HIS A 1207 -25.70 11.28 46.08
N SER A 1208 -25.10 10.51 45.17
CA SER A 1208 -24.33 9.32 45.52
C SER A 1208 -23.12 9.67 46.39
N LYS A 1209 -22.95 8.98 47.53
CA LYS A 1209 -21.81 9.16 48.45
C LYS A 1209 -20.47 8.67 47.90
N ASP A 1210 -20.50 7.78 46.91
CA ASP A 1210 -19.31 7.27 46.20
C ASP A 1210 -18.80 8.33 45.21
N LYS A 1211 -18.30 9.46 45.73
CA LYS A 1211 -17.51 10.41 44.94
C LYS A 1211 -16.06 9.96 44.97
N ASP A 1212 -15.68 9.12 44.01
CA ASP A 1212 -14.26 8.86 43.73
C ASP A 1212 -13.66 10.12 43.08
N PRO A 1213 -12.68 10.80 43.70
CA PRO A 1213 -12.09 12.02 43.14
C PRO A 1213 -11.35 11.76 41.83
N SER A 1214 -10.91 10.52 41.60
CA SER A 1214 -10.17 10.13 40.38
C SER A 1214 -11.04 10.13 39.12
N ALA A 1215 -12.35 9.89 39.24
CA ALA A 1215 -13.28 9.94 38.13
C ALA A 1215 -13.65 11.37 37.71
N GLU A 1216 -13.30 12.39 38.52
CA GLU A 1216 -13.66 13.79 38.25
C GLU A 1216 -12.83 14.45 37.15
N ALA A 1217 -11.56 14.06 37.00
CA ALA A 1217 -10.63 14.78 36.12
C ALA A 1217 -10.86 14.50 34.61
N ALA A 1218 -11.48 13.36 34.26
CA ALA A 1218 -11.57 12.93 32.85
C ALA A 1218 -12.87 13.34 32.13
N ASN A 1219 -13.88 13.88 32.85
CA ASN A 1219 -15.24 14.02 32.32
C ASN A 1219 -15.90 15.36 32.67
N THR A 1220 -15.11 16.43 32.76
CA THR A 1220 -15.59 17.78 33.14
C THR A 1220 -16.66 18.33 32.20
N HIS A 1221 -16.55 18.13 30.88
CA HIS A 1221 -17.47 18.73 29.91
C HIS A 1221 -18.94 18.29 30.08
N TRP A 1222 -19.19 17.07 30.56
CA TRP A 1222 -20.55 16.49 30.61
C TRP A 1222 -21.22 16.59 31.99
N LYS A 1223 -20.53 17.14 32.99
CA LYS A 1223 -21.12 17.34 34.33
C LYS A 1223 -22.22 18.40 34.33
N ASP A 1224 -22.25 19.29 33.34
CA ASP A 1224 -23.12 20.47 33.33
C ASP A 1224 -24.50 20.26 32.67
N LEU A 1225 -24.79 19.06 32.14
CA LEU A 1225 -26.09 18.82 31.51
C LEU A 1225 -27.22 18.71 32.56
N ASN A 1226 -28.20 19.62 32.49
CA ASN A 1226 -29.39 19.58 33.33
C ASN A 1226 -30.34 18.45 32.89
N TRP A 1227 -30.07 17.21 33.33
CA TRP A 1227 -30.86 16.03 32.99
C TRP A 1227 -32.36 16.12 33.36
N PRO A 1228 -32.76 16.66 34.54
CA PRO A 1228 -34.16 16.90 34.82
C PRO A 1228 -34.82 17.87 33.83
N GLY A 1229 -34.13 18.95 33.45
CA GLY A 1229 -34.59 19.87 32.41
C GLY A 1229 -34.77 19.17 31.05
N LEU A 1230 -33.75 18.43 30.62
CA LEU A 1230 -33.82 17.65 29.38
C LEU A 1230 -34.96 16.62 29.40
N ALA A 1231 -35.23 15.98 30.54
CA ALA A 1231 -36.35 15.03 30.67
C ALA A 1231 -37.71 15.72 30.51
N VAL A 1232 -37.85 16.98 30.93
CA VAL A 1232 -39.03 17.81 30.71
C VAL A 1232 -39.15 18.20 29.23
N ASP A 1233 -38.06 18.61 28.58
CA ASP A 1233 -38.07 18.93 27.15
C ASP A 1233 -38.42 17.70 26.29
N LEU A 1234 -37.89 16.53 26.64
CA LEU A 1234 -38.24 15.27 26.01
C LEU A 1234 -39.70 14.86 26.26
N ALA A 1235 -40.29 15.23 27.41
CA ALA A 1235 -41.68 14.93 27.71
C ALA A 1235 -42.63 15.55 26.68
N HIS A 1236 -42.36 16.80 26.29
CA HIS A 1236 -43.12 17.51 25.26
C HIS A 1236 -43.08 16.76 23.92
N HIS A 1237 -41.89 16.42 23.43
CA HIS A 1237 -41.70 15.69 22.17
C HIS A 1237 -42.29 14.26 22.19
N LEU A 1238 -42.32 13.64 23.37
CA LEU A 1238 -42.83 12.28 23.57
C LEU A 1238 -44.32 12.24 23.94
N GLN A 1239 -45.01 13.38 23.99
CA GLN A 1239 -46.43 13.50 24.42
C GLN A 1239 -46.69 12.95 25.82
N VAL A 1240 -45.71 13.10 26.72
CA VAL A 1240 -45.85 12.79 28.15
C VAL A 1240 -46.15 14.10 28.87
N SER A 1241 -46.99 14.06 29.91
CA SER A 1241 -47.25 15.25 30.72
C SER A 1241 -45.99 15.69 31.47
N ASP A 1242 -45.48 16.88 31.13
CA ASP A 1242 -44.35 17.52 31.81
C ASP A 1242 -44.57 17.62 33.33
N ASP A 1243 -45.82 17.85 33.76
CA ASP A 1243 -46.16 17.99 35.17
C ASP A 1243 -45.93 16.68 35.95
N VAL A 1244 -46.15 15.53 35.33
CA VAL A 1244 -45.82 14.22 35.94
C VAL A 1244 -44.32 14.10 36.18
N ILE A 1245 -43.49 14.59 35.26
CA ILE A 1245 -42.02 14.56 35.37
C ILE A 1245 -41.55 15.54 36.45
N ARG A 1246 -42.08 16.77 36.47
CA ARG A 1246 -41.76 17.78 37.49
C ARG A 1246 -42.15 17.33 38.90
N ARG A 1247 -43.34 16.73 39.08
CA ARG A 1247 -43.77 16.17 40.37
C ARG A 1247 -42.85 15.03 40.83
N HIS A 1248 -42.48 14.14 39.92
CA HIS A 1248 -41.55 13.06 40.23
C HIS A 1248 -40.16 13.58 40.62
N TYR A 1249 -39.66 14.61 39.94
CA TYR A 1249 -38.39 15.25 40.30
C TYR A 1249 -38.42 15.82 41.72
N VAL A 1250 -39.48 16.55 42.09
CA VAL A 1250 -39.69 17.03 43.47
C VAL A 1250 -39.71 15.87 44.46
N GLY A 1251 -40.46 14.81 44.15
CA GLY A 1251 -40.54 13.60 44.99
C GLY A 1251 -39.18 12.92 45.19
N GLU A 1252 -38.37 12.81 44.13
CA GLU A 1252 -37.01 12.23 44.21
C GLU A 1252 -36.06 13.08 45.05
N LEU A 1253 -36.10 14.42 44.93
CA LEU A 1253 -35.30 15.33 45.75
C LEU A 1253 -35.63 15.15 47.24
N TYR A 1254 -36.92 15.11 47.59
CA TYR A 1254 -37.32 14.78 48.96
C TYR A 1254 -36.94 13.35 49.33
N SER A 1255 -37.04 12.35 48.45
CA SER A 1255 -36.65 10.97 48.80
C SER A 1255 -35.16 10.85 49.17
N HIS A 1256 -34.30 11.69 48.57
CA HIS A 1256 -32.87 11.78 48.88
C HIS A 1256 -32.53 12.72 50.05
N GLY A 1257 -33.50 13.48 50.57
CA GLY A 1257 -33.29 14.44 51.66
C GLY A 1257 -32.76 15.81 51.21
N ALA A 1258 -32.85 16.12 49.91
CA ALA A 1258 -32.47 17.40 49.33
C ALA A 1258 -33.65 18.41 49.40
N ASP A 1259 -34.23 18.56 50.59
CA ASP A 1259 -35.51 19.24 50.82
C ASP A 1259 -35.53 20.70 50.35
N LEU A 1260 -34.40 21.41 50.44
CA LEU A 1260 -34.29 22.80 49.96
C LEU A 1260 -34.44 22.89 48.44
N LEU A 1261 -33.75 22.02 47.69
CA LEU A 1261 -33.89 21.95 46.23
C LEU A 1261 -35.29 21.47 45.85
N GLY A 1262 -35.85 20.54 46.64
CA GLY A 1262 -37.22 20.08 46.48
C GLY A 1262 -38.22 21.24 46.58
N GLU A 1263 -38.05 22.10 47.58
CA GLU A 1263 -38.91 23.27 47.80
C GLU A 1263 -38.83 24.29 46.66
N GLU A 1264 -37.63 24.56 46.13
CA GLU A 1264 -37.45 25.40 44.95
C GLU A 1264 -38.12 24.80 43.70
N ALA A 1265 -38.05 23.47 43.53
CA ALA A 1265 -38.66 22.78 42.39
C ALA A 1265 -40.20 22.74 42.45
N ILE A 1266 -40.82 22.87 43.62
CA ILE A 1266 -42.30 22.93 43.78
C ILE A 1266 -42.90 24.07 42.95
N PHE A 1267 -42.20 25.21 42.82
CA PHE A 1267 -42.72 26.36 42.08
C PHE A 1267 -42.97 26.07 40.59
N GLN A 1268 -42.36 25.02 40.04
CA GLN A 1268 -42.54 24.62 38.65
C GLN A 1268 -43.68 23.60 38.45
N VAL A 1269 -44.30 23.10 39.53
CA VAL A 1269 -45.40 22.12 39.47
C VAL A 1269 -46.75 22.82 39.35
N GLN A 1270 -47.58 22.35 38.42
CA GLN A 1270 -48.92 22.86 38.16
C GLN A 1270 -49.95 22.24 39.11
N ASP A 1271 -50.02 20.91 39.19
CA ASP A 1271 -50.98 20.18 40.04
C ASP A 1271 -50.43 19.98 41.46
N LYS A 1272 -50.58 21.04 42.27
CA LYS A 1272 -50.13 21.08 43.66
C LYS A 1272 -50.86 20.11 44.57
N GLU A 1273 -52.13 19.80 44.29
CA GLU A 1273 -52.94 18.90 45.12
C GLU A 1273 -52.41 17.47 45.05
N VAL A 1274 -52.19 16.95 43.83
CA VAL A 1274 -51.64 15.60 43.66
C VAL A 1274 -50.20 15.52 44.15
N LEU A 1275 -49.39 16.56 43.93
CA LEU A 1275 -48.05 16.63 44.51
C LEU A 1275 -48.11 16.53 46.05
N ALA A 1276 -49.00 17.29 46.69
CA ALA A 1276 -49.17 17.25 48.14
C ALA A 1276 -49.54 15.84 48.63
N SER A 1277 -50.43 15.14 47.92
CA SER A 1277 -50.75 13.73 48.20
C SER A 1277 -49.54 12.80 48.06
N GLN A 1278 -48.70 13.00 47.04
CA GLN A 1278 -47.47 12.22 46.86
C GLN A 1278 -46.43 12.49 47.96
N LEU A 1279 -46.23 13.76 48.31
CA LEU A 1279 -45.34 14.18 49.40
C LEU A 1279 -45.86 13.72 50.77
N LEU A 1280 -47.18 13.63 50.97
CA LEU A 1280 -47.76 13.06 52.18
C LEU A 1280 -47.33 11.61 52.37
N VAL A 1281 -47.41 10.78 51.32
CA VAL A 1281 -46.94 9.39 51.35
C VAL A 1281 -45.45 9.31 51.69
N LEU A 1282 -44.62 10.14 51.06
CA LEU A 1282 -43.18 10.21 51.34
C LEU A 1282 -42.89 10.60 52.80
N THR A 1283 -43.67 11.54 53.33
CA THR A 1283 -43.57 11.97 54.72
C THR A 1283 -43.96 10.84 55.68
N GLY A 1284 -45.01 10.09 55.34
CA GLY A 1284 -45.40 8.87 56.04
C GLY A 1284 -44.29 7.82 56.04
N GLN A 1285 -43.60 7.62 54.91
CA GLN A 1285 -42.45 6.72 54.83
C GLN A 1285 -41.29 7.17 55.74
N ARG A 1286 -40.96 8.47 55.75
CA ARG A 1286 -39.90 9.04 56.61
C ARG A 1286 -40.22 8.82 58.08
N LEU A 1287 -41.46 9.11 58.47
CA LEU A 1287 -41.93 8.90 59.84
C LEU A 1287 -41.98 7.40 60.21
N ALA A 1288 -42.47 6.54 59.31
CA ALA A 1288 -42.50 5.10 59.53
C ALA A 1288 -41.08 4.52 59.73
N HIS A 1289 -40.08 5.02 58.99
CA HIS A 1289 -38.68 4.67 59.24
C HIS A 1289 -38.26 5.08 60.66
N ALA A 1290 -38.48 6.36 61.00
CA ALA A 1290 -38.07 6.93 62.27
C ALA A 1290 -38.81 6.34 63.49
N LEU A 1291 -40.02 5.81 63.33
CA LEU A 1291 -40.78 5.12 64.39
C LEU A 1291 -40.45 3.63 64.50
N PHE A 1292 -40.46 2.90 63.37
CA PHE A 1292 -40.37 1.43 63.40
C PHE A 1292 -38.94 0.89 63.35
N HIS A 1293 -37.99 1.60 62.72
CA HIS A 1293 -36.63 1.08 62.49
C HIS A 1293 -35.61 1.54 63.52
N THR A 1294 -35.78 2.72 64.13
CA THR A 1294 -34.83 3.23 65.15
C THR A 1294 -34.99 2.52 66.52
N GLN A 1295 -36.09 1.78 66.74
CA GLN A 1295 -36.40 1.02 67.97
C GLN A 1295 -36.12 1.79 69.28
N THR A 1296 -36.33 3.11 69.30
CA THR A 1296 -36.23 3.87 70.54
C THR A 1296 -37.43 3.54 71.43
N LYS A 1297 -37.20 3.39 72.75
CA LYS A 1297 -38.29 3.18 73.73
C LYS A 1297 -39.35 4.27 73.62
N GLU A 1298 -38.91 5.50 73.42
CA GLU A 1298 -39.76 6.68 73.29
C GLU A 1298 -40.62 6.63 72.01
N GLY A 1299 -40.07 6.15 70.89
CA GLY A 1299 -40.84 5.98 69.64
C GLY A 1299 -41.97 4.95 69.78
N MET A 1300 -41.75 3.88 70.55
CA MET A 1300 -42.78 2.87 70.85
C MET A 1300 -43.90 3.43 71.75
N GLU A 1301 -43.55 4.25 72.74
CA GLU A 1301 -44.55 4.96 73.57
C GLU A 1301 -45.37 5.95 72.74
N LEU A 1302 -44.72 6.65 71.81
CA LEU A 1302 -45.40 7.58 70.91
C LEU A 1302 -46.38 6.85 70.00
N LEU A 1303 -45.97 5.71 69.44
CA LEU A 1303 -46.82 4.80 68.65
C LEU A 1303 -48.10 4.37 69.38
N ALA A 1304 -48.03 4.15 70.70
CA ALA A 1304 -49.18 3.80 71.52
C ALA A 1304 -50.17 4.97 71.72
N ARG A 1305 -49.73 6.21 71.51
CA ARG A 1305 -50.55 7.44 71.64
C ARG A 1305 -51.15 7.89 70.31
N LEU A 1306 -50.68 7.38 69.18
CA LEU A 1306 -51.17 7.76 67.86
C LEU A 1306 -52.57 7.19 67.56
N PRO A 1307 -53.42 7.92 66.81
CA PRO A 1307 -54.71 7.43 66.37
C PRO A 1307 -54.62 6.10 65.59
N PRO A 1308 -55.54 5.14 65.79
CA PRO A 1308 -55.48 3.83 65.13
C PRO A 1308 -55.40 3.91 63.60
N THR A 1309 -56.08 4.88 63.00
CA THR A 1309 -56.08 5.13 61.55
C THR A 1309 -54.72 5.59 61.02
N LEU A 1310 -54.00 6.43 61.77
CA LEU A 1310 -52.66 6.86 61.41
C LEU A 1310 -51.68 5.69 61.59
N CYS A 1311 -51.80 4.91 62.67
CA CYS A 1311 -50.98 3.73 62.91
C CYS A 1311 -51.11 2.67 61.80
N THR A 1312 -52.34 2.38 61.34
CA THR A 1312 -52.54 1.45 60.23
C THR A 1312 -51.97 1.99 58.92
N TRP A 1313 -52.15 3.28 58.65
CA TRP A 1313 -51.60 3.92 57.46
C TRP A 1313 -50.06 3.94 57.47
N LEU A 1314 -49.41 4.31 58.57
CA LEU A 1314 -47.95 4.28 58.72
C LEU A 1314 -47.38 2.87 58.61
N LYS A 1315 -48.07 1.84 59.11
CA LYS A 1315 -47.67 0.43 58.92
C LYS A 1315 -47.76 -0.02 57.47
N ALA A 1316 -48.59 0.62 56.65
CA ALA A 1316 -48.70 0.35 55.22
C ALA A 1316 -47.64 1.10 54.39
N MET A 1317 -46.98 2.11 54.97
CA MET A 1317 -45.85 2.77 54.31
C MET A 1317 -44.63 1.85 54.32
N ASN A 1318 -43.97 1.70 53.18
CA ASN A 1318 -42.73 0.94 53.07
C ASN A 1318 -41.51 1.88 53.13
N PRO A 1319 -40.71 1.87 54.21
CA PRO A 1319 -39.54 2.72 54.33
C PRO A 1319 -38.44 2.41 53.30
N GLN A 1320 -38.47 1.23 52.68
CA GLN A 1320 -37.48 0.82 51.68
C GLN A 1320 -37.59 1.63 50.38
N ASP A 1321 -38.69 2.35 50.17
CA ASP A 1321 -38.90 3.20 49.00
C ASP A 1321 -38.16 4.55 49.13
N LEU A 1322 -37.67 4.90 50.34
CA LEU A 1322 -36.85 6.09 50.56
C LEU A 1322 -35.40 5.84 50.14
N GLN A 1323 -34.82 6.79 49.39
CA GLN A 1323 -33.42 6.72 48.97
C GLN A 1323 -32.46 7.14 50.09
N ASN A 1324 -32.88 8.06 50.96
CA ASN A 1324 -32.15 8.44 52.16
C ASN A 1324 -33.04 8.27 53.40
N THR A 1325 -32.71 7.28 54.24
CA THR A 1325 -33.45 7.02 55.47
C THR A 1325 -32.98 7.88 56.66
N GLY A 1326 -31.85 8.58 56.53
CA GLY A 1326 -31.23 9.38 57.59
C GLY A 1326 -31.66 10.85 57.63
N VAL A 1327 -32.84 11.18 57.09
CA VAL A 1327 -33.33 12.56 57.06
C VAL A 1327 -33.76 13.01 58.47
N PRO A 1328 -33.27 14.16 58.99
CA PRO A 1328 -33.63 14.64 60.32
C PRO A 1328 -35.13 14.85 60.47
N ILE A 1329 -35.68 14.51 61.63
CA ILE A 1329 -37.13 14.64 61.88
C ILE A 1329 -37.63 16.08 61.73
N ALA A 1330 -36.79 17.08 62.02
CA ALA A 1330 -37.09 18.49 61.80
C ALA A 1330 -37.33 18.83 60.32
N ALA A 1331 -36.62 18.18 59.38
CA ALA A 1331 -36.87 18.35 57.95
C ALA A 1331 -38.18 17.68 57.53
N THR A 1332 -38.49 16.51 58.10
CA THR A 1332 -39.79 15.85 57.95
C THR A 1332 -40.93 16.74 58.48
N ALA A 1333 -40.75 17.44 59.59
CA ALA A 1333 -41.73 18.38 60.13
C ALA A 1333 -42.03 19.52 59.15
N LYS A 1334 -40.97 20.13 58.59
CA LYS A 1334 -41.11 21.16 57.55
C LYS A 1334 -41.86 20.64 56.33
N LEU A 1335 -41.59 19.40 55.90
CA LEU A 1335 -42.31 18.78 54.80
C LEU A 1335 -43.80 18.58 55.11
N VAL A 1336 -44.18 18.17 56.32
CA VAL A 1336 -45.59 18.09 56.71
C VAL A 1336 -46.27 19.46 56.64
N HIS A 1337 -45.63 20.51 57.17
CA HIS A 1337 -46.16 21.87 57.05
C HIS A 1337 -46.37 22.27 55.59
N LYS A 1338 -45.41 21.94 54.72
CA LYS A 1338 -45.53 22.23 53.29
C LYS A 1338 -46.67 21.45 52.63
N VAL A 1339 -46.85 20.18 52.98
CA VAL A 1339 -47.98 19.36 52.51
C VAL A 1339 -49.31 19.99 52.94
N MET A 1340 -49.43 20.46 54.18
CA MET A 1340 -50.64 21.14 54.65
C MET A 1340 -50.91 22.47 53.93
N GLU A 1341 -49.87 23.23 53.58
CA GLU A 1341 -50.01 24.46 52.78
C GLU A 1341 -50.55 24.17 51.38
N LEU A 1342 -50.15 23.04 50.78
CA LEU A 1342 -50.50 22.67 49.41
C LEU A 1342 -51.81 21.88 49.31
N LEU A 1343 -52.25 21.22 50.38
CA LEU A 1343 -53.44 20.37 50.39
C LEU A 1343 -54.67 21.16 50.88
N PRO A 1344 -55.75 21.26 50.08
CA PRO A 1344 -56.98 21.96 50.51
C PRO A 1344 -57.60 21.32 51.75
N GLU A 1345 -58.16 22.12 52.66
CA GLU A 1345 -58.82 21.63 53.89
C GLU A 1345 -59.97 20.64 53.63
N LYS A 1346 -60.60 20.72 52.45
CA LYS A 1346 -61.69 19.83 52.01
C LYS A 1346 -61.20 18.49 51.46
N HIS A 1347 -59.89 18.32 51.26
CA HIS A 1347 -59.33 17.12 50.68
C HIS A 1347 -59.41 15.95 51.67
N GLY A 1348 -59.73 14.74 51.18
CA GLY A 1348 -59.94 13.57 52.04
C GLY A 1348 -58.73 13.14 52.87
N GLN A 1349 -57.53 13.60 52.50
CA GLN A 1349 -56.28 13.33 53.22
C GLN A 1349 -55.86 14.45 54.20
N TYR A 1350 -56.59 15.56 54.27
CA TYR A 1350 -56.22 16.70 55.14
C TYR A 1350 -56.23 16.34 56.63
N SER A 1351 -57.22 15.55 57.06
CA SER A 1351 -57.27 15.00 58.42
C SER A 1351 -56.07 14.09 58.75
N LEU A 1352 -55.60 13.33 57.76
CA LEU A 1352 -54.43 12.48 57.91
C LEU A 1352 -53.14 13.32 58.05
N ALA A 1353 -53.00 14.39 57.27
CA ALA A 1353 -51.89 15.33 57.39
C ALA A 1353 -51.85 16.03 58.76
N LEU A 1354 -53.01 16.43 59.30
CA LEU A 1354 -53.13 16.94 60.67
C LEU A 1354 -52.67 15.93 61.71
N HIS A 1355 -53.09 14.66 61.61
CA HIS A 1355 -52.62 13.65 62.57
C HIS A 1355 -51.10 13.39 62.43
N LEU A 1356 -50.56 13.55 61.22
CA LEU A 1356 -49.15 13.37 60.93
C LEU A 1356 -48.29 14.51 61.52
N ILE A 1357 -48.80 15.75 61.51
CA ILE A 1357 -48.07 16.90 62.08
C ILE A 1357 -47.89 16.72 63.59
N ASP A 1358 -48.95 16.33 64.30
CA ASP A 1358 -48.91 16.08 65.74
C ASP A 1358 -47.92 14.95 66.07
N ALA A 1359 -47.87 13.91 65.22
CA ALA A 1359 -46.97 12.78 65.39
C ALA A 1359 -45.50 13.17 65.17
N VAL A 1360 -45.22 13.95 64.12
CA VAL A 1360 -43.87 14.40 63.78
C VAL A 1360 -43.36 15.43 64.79
N GLU A 1361 -44.20 16.38 65.22
CA GLU A 1361 -43.86 17.35 66.26
C GLU A 1361 -43.59 16.67 67.60
N ALA A 1362 -44.43 15.71 68.00
CA ALA A 1362 -44.21 14.94 69.21
C ALA A 1362 -42.90 14.13 69.16
N MET A 1363 -42.52 13.60 67.99
CA MET A 1363 -41.19 13.00 67.82
C MET A 1363 -40.05 14.02 67.75
N ALA A 1364 -40.26 15.21 67.22
CA ALA A 1364 -39.23 16.25 67.17
C ALA A 1364 -38.92 16.82 68.57
N THR A 1365 -39.85 16.66 69.52
CA THR A 1365 -39.63 16.99 70.94
C THR A 1365 -38.93 15.88 71.74
N LEU A 1366 -38.87 14.65 71.21
CA LEU A 1366 -38.04 13.56 71.73
C LEU A 1366 -36.61 13.73 71.20
#